data_AF-A0A0V1CDU2-F1
#
_entry.id   AF-A0A0V1CDU2-F1
#
_cell.length_a   1.000
_cell.length_b   1.000
_cell.length_c   1.000
_cell.angle_alpha   90.00
_cell.angle_beta   90.00
_cell.angle_gamma   90.00
#
_symmetry.space_group_name_H-M   'P 1'
#
loop_
_entity.id
_entity.type
_entity.pdbx_description
1 polymer ?
#
loop_
_entity_poly.entity_id
_entity_poly.type
_entity_poly.pdbx_seq_one_letter_code
_entity_poly.pdbx_strand_id
1 'polypeptide(L)'
;MMEHFADCIKQLKGAKQATVQGNVVLALIWSLKNLADGKLSLEKSGNLLDTVLNLVTSLLPCPSVVLRYAAAEAFGRLAQVAPEPQFIAEMVQVSYDKLKLCRDANTRTGHSLALGCLHRYVGGLASGHQLDVSVSVLLALAQDTSSQLVQVWALYSLRLIADSGGPMYRSFVEPTLNVCLNLLLSSSSFTANDVGQCVSRLVAALITTVGPELQNNVGSVVRIRSNFLVISAIMSAHPDPFVQAQSIGCYQQLYLFAPLHVDLSLLVRRLCSLFTSCHLILRRAAFCCLRQLVQREARQVHQHVQALIPEGLNAAKDSVLPETGIEGALFAALDDEDDPSAVSDLKEILLNLVQSLGSENLAHWLELCKDVVASADCNQPKEVVPVAQDEQQEDDAWHVAESSREQERSSRWPSRVFAVQLVQKLITACEGERAHFDLALAKELQMNGRKSDYLVLHLSDLVRMSFMAATSNCTELRLAGLSCLKNVISKFADVPEPEFAGHFILEQFQAQVSAALRPAFSIDTPGNITALACEVCSSWISSGVAKDVNNLRRVHQLLVAPLSKLKTESISVHLYNESCTALEKLSVLKAWAEVYIVAMNQELGRTDRGASLCSTGQPDVCYSDVLLQLVEPELNMLVEYWLAVLRDYALLSLPAEFHSQLPAEGICFTLETADLVRPYYKSVWATVLLAASIWLSGNNFELSTVEPVDEGTRLNVLKDYTKIEWFHILLGISIEALCSPKNFDPLHIRFCLASIKVMLANEWAQLQLLADAKLAVDLLNVMHRLVLTRENVQLQSLCADIVVLVLDAAVRSCDSMQSGAKGDFLPTESGGKLYCGMEGGDDGLFHVNNSIVYAALEVILCLLVRQVPEINPVIVRSKTFLAQRRSATVTLSNESRQLLTTAVRCLVKLSSMCSDEGRLTLLPIQLYLLTNTVRETSNLHNEPLVHGGGPASSTGGDFCPKQPAAAALQSIRCLLKKPILLQDGATSEPDPRWVRIMQCALWSLLLTDKEESTENDRSTLILSVAIFMLNSPKPVLNHCQIRDRICGLFRSCLAEDCNFNDRSVSSEFIQALAPTVVDKVRSYLVSDNCGEAVTLPGGFQDACSSRVLVESLKALENLIHAAQETQQRLPLLALVVHFLLALTAVEDNVRGSKVRRQLYDFAMERMNSIGSLYTTEFKALLGQLPSLKARVEKALRSAYSTTAAPTAAAAAEQQFSLNFKNKQQQQQPLDQQSASPSDLLNQQQSSTTAVNKQTQADQPSITLTMDFSGFVKSAS
;
A
#
# COMPACT_ATOMS: atom_id res chain seq x y z
N MET A 1 37.46 -7.56 -53.05
CA MET A 1 36.02 -7.94 -53.17
C MET A 1 35.19 -6.82 -53.81
N MET A 2 35.23 -5.57 -53.31
CA MET A 2 34.47 -4.46 -53.92
C MET A 2 34.86 -4.16 -55.38
N GLU A 3 36.16 -4.23 -55.71
CA GLU A 3 36.64 -4.10 -57.10
C GLU A 3 36.05 -5.18 -58.02
N HIS A 4 35.98 -6.43 -57.53
CA HIS A 4 35.35 -7.54 -58.25
C HIS A 4 33.85 -7.29 -58.51
N PHE A 5 33.10 -6.75 -57.53
CA PHE A 5 31.71 -6.38 -57.76
C PHE A 5 31.56 -5.24 -58.78
N ALA A 6 32.45 -4.26 -58.76
CA ALA A 6 32.46 -3.18 -59.75
C ALA A 6 32.71 -3.74 -61.17
N ASP A 7 33.60 -4.72 -61.33
CA ASP A 7 33.87 -5.35 -62.62
C ASP A 7 32.75 -6.27 -63.08
N CYS A 8 32.11 -7.03 -62.18
CA CYS A 8 30.90 -7.80 -62.50
C CYS A 8 29.76 -6.90 -63.00
N ILE A 9 29.58 -5.72 -62.40
CA ILE A 9 28.55 -4.75 -62.83
C ILE A 9 28.85 -4.21 -64.24
N LYS A 10 30.13 -4.00 -64.60
CA LYS A 10 30.53 -3.54 -65.94
C LYS A 10 30.31 -4.61 -67.03
N GLN A 11 30.41 -5.89 -66.68
CA GLN A 11 30.26 -7.01 -67.62
C GLN A 11 28.80 -7.33 -67.96
N LEU A 12 27.85 -6.89 -67.12
CA LEU A 12 26.42 -7.14 -67.28
C LEU A 12 25.73 -5.97 -68.00
N LYS A 13 24.66 -6.25 -68.76
CA LYS A 13 23.86 -5.23 -69.47
C LYS A 13 22.36 -5.42 -69.21
N GLY A 14 21.61 -4.32 -69.29
CA GLY A 14 20.14 -4.32 -69.22
C GLY A 14 19.61 -4.71 -67.83
N ALA A 15 18.48 -5.44 -67.78
CA ALA A 15 17.81 -5.78 -66.52
C ALA A 15 18.68 -6.56 -65.53
N LYS A 16 19.54 -7.47 -66.02
CA LYS A 16 20.48 -8.24 -65.17
C LYS A 16 21.49 -7.33 -64.47
N GLN A 17 21.93 -6.26 -65.13
CA GLN A 17 22.83 -5.27 -64.54
C GLN A 17 22.13 -4.52 -63.39
N ALA A 18 20.88 -4.09 -63.58
CA ALA A 18 20.10 -3.39 -62.57
C ALA A 18 19.84 -4.25 -61.32
N THR A 19 19.54 -5.54 -61.49
CA THR A 19 19.36 -6.47 -60.35
C THR A 19 20.65 -6.67 -59.56
N VAL A 20 21.78 -6.89 -60.25
CA VAL A 20 23.08 -7.06 -59.58
C VAL A 20 23.51 -5.76 -58.89
N GLN A 21 23.31 -4.60 -59.52
CA GLN A 21 23.52 -3.30 -58.89
C GLN A 21 22.68 -3.14 -57.62
N GLY A 22 21.40 -3.53 -57.65
CA GLY A 22 20.51 -3.48 -56.48
C GLY A 22 21.00 -4.35 -55.33
N ASN A 23 21.37 -5.61 -55.62
CA ASN A 23 21.88 -6.54 -54.61
C ASN A 23 23.20 -6.05 -53.99
N VAL A 24 24.13 -5.56 -54.83
CA VAL A 24 25.43 -5.04 -54.37
C VAL A 24 25.25 -3.80 -53.51
N VAL A 25 24.42 -2.83 -53.93
CA VAL A 25 24.16 -1.61 -53.15
C VAL A 25 23.43 -1.91 -51.85
N LEU A 26 22.45 -2.82 -51.84
CA LEU A 26 21.74 -3.19 -50.62
C LEU A 26 22.66 -3.89 -49.62
N ALA A 27 23.49 -4.83 -50.08
CA ALA A 27 24.51 -5.47 -49.24
C ALA A 27 25.50 -4.44 -48.67
N LEU A 28 25.88 -3.43 -49.47
CA LEU A 28 26.72 -2.33 -49.03
C LEU A 28 26.03 -1.47 -47.96
N ILE A 29 24.75 -1.09 -48.14
CA ILE A 29 23.98 -0.34 -47.14
C ILE A 29 23.92 -1.10 -45.81
N TRP A 30 23.62 -2.40 -45.84
CA TRP A 30 23.59 -3.22 -44.62
C TRP A 30 24.95 -3.31 -43.95
N SER A 31 26.02 -3.46 -44.72
CA SER A 31 27.39 -3.47 -44.19
C SER A 31 27.76 -2.13 -43.53
N LEU A 32 27.46 -1.00 -44.19
CA LEU A 32 27.70 0.34 -43.65
C LEU A 32 26.83 0.62 -42.41
N LYS A 33 25.57 0.15 -42.40
CA LYS A 33 24.69 0.27 -41.24
C LYS A 33 25.23 -0.51 -40.05
N ASN A 34 25.67 -1.74 -40.23
CA ASN A 34 26.27 -2.55 -39.17
C ASN A 34 27.56 -1.93 -38.62
N LEU A 35 28.40 -1.35 -39.50
CA LEU A 35 29.59 -0.61 -39.08
C LEU A 35 29.23 0.63 -38.24
N ALA A 36 28.21 1.39 -38.67
CA ALA A 36 27.72 2.55 -37.94
C ALA A 36 27.11 2.18 -36.59
N ASP A 37 26.25 1.15 -36.53
CA ASP A 37 25.62 0.66 -35.29
C ASP A 37 26.69 0.09 -34.32
N GLY A 38 27.75 -0.51 -34.86
CA GLY A 38 28.94 -0.96 -34.12
C GLY A 38 29.94 0.13 -33.73
N LYS A 39 29.71 1.40 -34.12
CA LYS A 39 30.63 2.55 -33.94
C LYS A 39 32.05 2.30 -34.48
N LEU A 40 32.17 1.49 -35.53
CA LEU A 40 33.43 1.19 -36.20
C LEU A 40 33.61 2.15 -37.38
N SER A 41 34.80 2.71 -37.55
CA SER A 41 35.14 3.58 -38.69
C SER A 41 35.82 2.79 -39.81
N LEU A 42 35.57 3.18 -41.07
CA LEU A 42 36.36 2.68 -42.19
C LEU A 42 37.72 3.40 -42.18
N GLU A 43 38.81 2.68 -41.92
CA GLU A 43 40.16 3.26 -41.99
C GLU A 43 40.52 3.67 -43.44
N LYS A 44 41.23 4.79 -43.60
CA LYS A 44 41.78 5.28 -44.88
C LYS A 44 42.87 4.38 -45.48
N SER A 45 43.22 3.27 -44.84
CA SER A 45 44.28 2.35 -45.24
C SER A 45 43.85 1.49 -46.45
N GLY A 46 43.64 2.12 -47.61
CA GLY A 46 43.49 1.46 -48.92
C GLY A 46 42.50 2.12 -49.89
N ASN A 47 42.56 1.73 -51.18
CA ASN A 47 41.69 2.19 -52.28
C ASN A 47 40.19 1.88 -52.10
N LEU A 48 39.79 1.30 -50.96
CA LEU A 48 38.43 0.83 -50.72
C LEU A 48 37.43 1.97 -50.63
N LEU A 49 37.75 3.05 -49.91
CA LEU A 49 36.86 4.22 -49.74
C LEU A 49 36.56 4.86 -51.10
N ASP A 50 37.59 5.08 -51.91
CA ASP A 50 37.47 5.64 -53.25
C ASP A 50 36.72 4.70 -54.21
N THR A 51 36.94 3.39 -54.11
CA THR A 51 36.23 2.39 -54.92
C THR A 51 34.74 2.38 -54.59
N VAL A 52 34.39 2.44 -53.31
CA VAL A 52 33.00 2.49 -52.85
C VAL A 52 32.34 3.82 -53.24
N LEU A 53 33.02 4.95 -53.05
CA LEU A 53 32.54 6.27 -53.43
C LEU A 53 32.29 6.36 -54.94
N ASN A 54 33.23 5.88 -55.77
CA ASN A 54 33.08 5.85 -57.22
C ASN A 54 31.93 4.95 -57.67
N LEU A 55 31.79 3.76 -57.06
CA LEU A 55 30.69 2.85 -57.33
C LEU A 55 29.34 3.51 -57.03
N VAL A 56 29.17 4.08 -55.84
CA VAL A 56 27.93 4.73 -55.43
C VAL A 56 27.62 5.96 -56.30
N THR A 57 28.61 6.81 -56.56
CA THR A 57 28.44 8.03 -57.37
C THR A 57 28.05 7.70 -58.81
N SER A 58 28.56 6.60 -59.37
CA SER A 58 28.18 6.14 -60.71
C SER A 58 26.72 5.68 -60.84
N LEU A 59 26.07 5.34 -59.73
CA LEU A 59 24.70 4.83 -59.67
C LEU A 59 23.65 5.92 -59.38
N LEU A 60 24.08 7.13 -58.97
CA LEU A 60 23.17 8.27 -58.74
C LEU A 60 22.41 8.74 -60.00
N PRO A 61 23.00 8.72 -61.21
CA PRO A 61 22.29 9.09 -62.44
C PRO A 61 21.34 8.01 -62.99
N CYS A 62 21.18 6.86 -62.33
CA CYS A 62 20.37 5.75 -62.85
C CYS A 62 18.89 6.12 -63.02
N PRO A 63 18.20 5.62 -64.06
CA PRO A 63 16.78 5.91 -64.32
C PRO A 63 15.84 5.24 -63.31
N SER A 64 16.24 4.12 -62.69
CA SER A 64 15.45 3.44 -61.66
C SER A 64 15.44 4.24 -60.36
N VAL A 65 14.24 4.62 -59.91
CA VAL A 65 14.03 5.37 -58.65
C VAL A 65 14.56 4.61 -57.44
N VAL A 66 14.35 3.29 -57.39
CA VAL A 66 14.79 2.44 -56.27
C VAL A 66 16.31 2.38 -56.19
N LEU A 67 16.99 2.16 -57.32
CA LEU A 67 18.46 2.14 -57.36
C LEU A 67 19.06 3.50 -57.04
N ARG A 68 18.45 4.57 -57.54
CA ARG A 68 18.86 5.95 -57.23
C ARG A 68 18.74 6.25 -55.73
N TYR A 69 17.63 5.84 -55.12
CA TYR A 69 17.43 6.01 -53.68
C TYR A 69 18.44 5.19 -52.86
N ALA A 70 18.63 3.91 -53.21
CA ALA A 70 19.60 3.05 -52.55
C ALA A 70 21.03 3.60 -52.69
N ALA A 71 21.41 4.11 -53.87
CA ALA A 71 22.71 4.76 -54.08
C ALA A 71 22.86 6.02 -53.20
N ALA A 72 21.84 6.87 -53.13
CA ALA A 72 21.88 8.06 -52.27
C ALA A 72 21.93 7.71 -50.77
N GLU A 73 21.24 6.66 -50.35
CA GLU A 73 21.32 6.15 -48.98
C GLU A 73 22.72 5.59 -48.66
N ALA A 74 23.29 4.78 -49.57
CA ALA A 74 24.66 4.28 -49.44
C ALA A 74 25.67 5.43 -49.38
N PHE A 75 25.46 6.49 -50.17
CA PHE A 75 26.28 7.71 -50.16
C PHE A 75 26.28 8.37 -48.78
N GLY A 76 25.11 8.55 -48.17
CA GLY A 76 25.03 9.14 -46.83
C GLY A 76 25.56 8.24 -45.71
N ARG A 77 25.32 6.93 -45.78
CA ARG A 77 25.87 5.95 -44.82
C ARG A 77 27.39 5.83 -44.92
N LEU A 78 27.97 6.01 -46.11
CA LEU A 78 29.42 6.06 -46.29
C LEU A 78 30.03 7.24 -45.52
N ALA A 79 29.41 8.42 -45.62
CA ALA A 79 29.82 9.61 -44.87
C ALA A 79 29.67 9.43 -43.34
N GLN A 80 28.71 8.62 -42.89
CA GLN A 80 28.52 8.29 -41.47
C GLN A 80 29.66 7.43 -40.89
N VAL A 81 30.15 6.46 -41.66
CA VAL A 81 31.20 5.51 -41.25
C VAL A 81 32.62 6.10 -41.41
N ALA A 82 32.76 7.15 -42.23
CA ALA A 82 34.00 7.92 -42.40
C ALA A 82 33.77 9.40 -42.01
N PRO A 83 33.61 9.73 -40.71
CA PRO A 83 33.16 11.06 -40.25
C PRO A 83 34.24 12.17 -40.31
N GLU A 84 35.24 12.05 -41.17
CA GLU A 84 36.27 13.08 -41.33
C GLU A 84 35.70 14.33 -42.02
N PRO A 85 35.85 15.54 -41.45
CA PRO A 85 35.27 16.77 -42.02
C PRO A 85 35.73 17.07 -43.44
N GLN A 86 36.97 16.71 -43.79
CA GLN A 86 37.53 16.88 -45.14
C GLN A 86 36.85 15.97 -46.16
N PHE A 87 36.58 14.71 -45.79
CA PHE A 87 35.92 13.74 -46.66
C PHE A 87 34.45 14.11 -46.87
N ILE A 88 33.75 14.55 -45.82
CA ILE A 88 32.38 15.06 -45.92
C ILE A 88 32.32 16.28 -46.87
N ALA A 89 33.27 17.21 -46.74
CA ALA A 89 33.36 18.37 -47.63
C ALA A 89 33.60 17.97 -49.09
N GLU A 90 34.46 16.99 -49.34
CA GLU A 90 34.71 16.44 -50.68
C GLU A 90 33.45 15.81 -51.28
N MET A 91 32.71 14.99 -50.51
CA MET A 91 31.46 14.37 -50.96
C MET A 91 30.37 15.40 -51.29
N VAL A 92 30.25 16.46 -50.48
CA VAL A 92 29.33 17.58 -50.76
C VAL A 92 29.75 18.30 -52.04
N GLN A 93 31.05 18.57 -52.21
CA GLN A 93 31.58 19.24 -53.40
C GLN A 93 31.36 18.42 -54.68
N VAL A 94 31.58 17.11 -54.65
CA VAL A 94 31.30 16.21 -55.78
C VAL A 94 29.84 16.30 -56.22
N SER A 95 28.91 16.32 -55.27
CA SER A 95 27.48 16.45 -55.60
C SER A 95 27.13 17.86 -56.07
N TYR A 96 27.71 18.90 -55.47
CA TYR A 96 27.52 20.29 -55.88
C TYR A 96 27.96 20.53 -57.34
N ASP A 97 29.16 20.06 -57.70
CA ASP A 97 29.69 20.24 -59.06
C ASP A 97 28.82 19.52 -60.10
N LYS A 98 28.33 18.32 -59.77
CA LYS A 98 27.40 17.58 -60.64
C LYS A 98 26.05 18.29 -60.79
N LEU A 99 25.50 18.87 -59.72
CA LEU A 99 24.25 19.63 -59.75
C LEU A 99 24.39 20.93 -60.58
N LYS A 100 25.57 21.54 -60.59
CA LYS A 100 25.86 22.76 -61.34
C LYS A 100 26.13 22.50 -62.83
N LEU A 101 26.87 21.41 -63.14
CA LEU A 101 27.34 21.11 -64.50
C LEU A 101 26.32 20.33 -65.33
N CYS A 102 25.55 19.42 -64.72
CA CYS A 102 24.65 18.53 -65.44
C CYS A 102 23.20 19.05 -65.44
N ARG A 103 22.58 19.12 -66.63
CA ARG A 103 21.16 19.54 -66.79
C ARG A 103 20.16 18.38 -66.81
N ASP A 104 20.65 17.14 -66.83
CA ASP A 104 19.80 15.94 -66.83
C ASP A 104 19.02 15.77 -65.51
N ALA A 105 17.72 15.47 -65.61
CA ALA A 105 16.82 15.36 -64.47
C ALA A 105 17.17 14.17 -63.54
N ASN A 106 17.65 13.05 -64.10
CA ASN A 106 18.02 11.88 -63.30
C ASN A 106 19.29 12.14 -62.49
N THR A 107 20.29 12.74 -63.12
CA THR A 107 21.53 13.16 -62.44
C THR A 107 21.25 14.20 -61.36
N ARG A 108 20.43 15.22 -61.65
CA ARG A 108 20.09 16.27 -60.68
C ARG A 108 19.32 15.72 -59.48
N THR A 109 18.38 14.81 -59.69
CA THR A 109 17.66 14.19 -58.57
C THR A 109 18.52 13.26 -57.73
N GLY A 110 19.37 12.45 -58.35
CA GLY A 110 20.27 11.55 -57.63
C GLY A 110 21.22 12.30 -56.70
N HIS A 111 21.88 13.35 -57.20
CA HIS A 111 22.77 14.17 -56.38
C HIS A 111 22.03 15.05 -55.37
N SER A 112 20.82 15.51 -55.68
CA SER A 112 19.99 16.24 -54.69
C SER A 112 19.65 15.34 -53.52
N LEU A 113 19.22 14.10 -53.78
CA LEU A 113 18.91 13.12 -52.74
C LEU A 113 20.15 12.70 -51.94
N ALA A 114 21.29 12.52 -52.61
CA ALA A 114 22.56 12.18 -51.97
C ALA A 114 22.98 13.22 -50.92
N LEU A 115 22.81 14.52 -51.22
CA LEU A 115 23.05 15.60 -50.24
C LEU A 115 22.11 15.48 -49.02
N GLY A 116 20.82 15.21 -49.25
CA GLY A 116 19.85 15.01 -48.16
C GLY A 116 20.17 13.81 -47.26
N CYS A 117 20.51 12.66 -47.86
CA CYS A 117 20.91 11.45 -47.14
C CYS A 117 22.23 11.62 -46.36
N LEU A 118 23.20 12.35 -46.92
CA LEU A 118 24.46 12.67 -46.25
C LEU A 118 24.22 13.41 -44.94
N HIS A 119 23.47 14.52 -44.97
CA HIS A 119 23.16 15.29 -43.77
C HIS A 119 22.22 14.54 -42.81
N ARG A 120 21.36 13.64 -43.30
CA ARG A 120 20.53 12.77 -42.46
C ARG A 120 21.36 11.84 -41.58
N TYR A 121 22.37 11.18 -42.16
CA TYR A 121 23.13 10.14 -41.48
C TYR A 121 24.37 10.66 -40.73
N VAL A 122 24.99 11.74 -41.20
CA VAL A 122 26.10 12.42 -40.51
C VAL A 122 25.61 13.28 -39.34
N GLY A 123 24.39 13.81 -39.44
CA GLY A 123 23.79 14.69 -38.44
C GLY A 123 24.28 16.15 -38.51
N GLY A 124 23.57 17.04 -37.82
CA GLY A 124 23.80 18.50 -37.90
C GLY A 124 25.14 18.98 -37.33
N LEU A 125 25.72 18.29 -36.34
CA LEU A 125 26.96 18.71 -35.68
C LEU A 125 28.22 18.43 -36.52
N ALA A 126 28.28 17.27 -37.19
CA ALA A 126 29.44 16.88 -37.99
C ALA A 126 29.45 17.48 -39.41
N SER A 127 28.27 17.86 -39.93
CA SER A 127 28.12 18.45 -41.28
C SER A 127 27.84 19.95 -41.29
N GLY A 128 27.87 20.62 -40.13
CA GLY A 128 27.44 22.01 -39.94
C GLY A 128 28.12 23.03 -40.88
N HIS A 129 29.40 22.86 -41.17
CA HIS A 129 30.17 23.77 -42.04
C HIS A 129 29.75 23.71 -43.51
N GLN A 130 29.11 22.63 -43.95
CA GLN A 130 28.69 22.41 -45.35
C GLN A 130 27.18 22.58 -45.55
N LEU A 131 26.41 22.85 -44.49
CA LEU A 131 24.96 23.02 -44.56
C LEU A 131 24.55 24.19 -45.46
N ASP A 132 25.25 25.32 -45.40
CA ASP A 132 24.92 26.52 -46.18
C ASP A 132 24.96 26.26 -47.70
N VAL A 133 26.00 25.55 -48.16
CA VAL A 133 26.17 25.18 -49.58
C VAL A 133 25.08 24.22 -50.04
N SER A 134 24.85 23.14 -49.28
CA SER A 134 23.85 22.13 -49.60
C SER A 134 22.44 22.71 -49.62
N VAL A 135 22.07 23.47 -48.59
CA VAL A 135 20.72 24.06 -48.46
C VAL A 135 20.47 25.12 -49.53
N SER A 136 21.44 25.99 -49.81
CA SER A 136 21.29 27.04 -50.83
C SER A 136 21.05 26.47 -52.23
N VAL A 137 21.79 25.42 -52.63
CA VAL A 137 21.55 24.75 -53.92
C VAL A 137 20.20 24.08 -53.94
N LEU A 138 19.84 23.33 -52.90
CA LEU A 138 18.56 22.63 -52.85
C LEU A 138 17.36 23.61 -52.87
N LEU A 139 17.48 24.79 -52.23
CA LEU A 139 16.46 25.84 -52.30
C LEU A 139 16.29 26.39 -53.71
N ALA A 140 17.39 26.61 -54.44
CA ALA A 140 17.31 27.05 -55.84
C ALA A 140 16.67 25.98 -56.74
N LEU A 141 17.01 24.70 -56.51
CA LEU A 141 16.42 23.57 -57.24
C LEU A 141 14.94 23.37 -56.91
N ALA A 142 14.51 23.65 -55.69
CA ALA A 142 13.10 23.60 -55.30
C ALA A 142 12.22 24.67 -55.98
N GLN A 143 12.83 25.77 -56.45
CA GLN A 143 12.14 26.82 -57.20
C GLN A 143 12.17 26.61 -58.72
N ASP A 144 12.93 25.63 -59.21
CA ASP A 144 13.07 25.36 -60.64
C ASP A 144 11.83 24.66 -61.21
N THR A 145 10.98 25.43 -61.89
CA THR A 145 9.76 24.92 -62.52
C THR A 145 10.00 24.16 -63.82
N SER A 146 11.25 24.02 -64.28
CA SER A 146 11.57 23.28 -65.52
C SER A 146 11.37 21.77 -65.40
N SER A 147 11.48 21.21 -64.19
CA SER A 147 11.29 19.79 -63.93
C SER A 147 10.69 19.53 -62.55
N GLN A 148 9.43 19.09 -62.53
CA GLN A 148 8.73 18.70 -61.30
C GLN A 148 9.46 17.59 -60.54
N LEU A 149 10.08 16.64 -61.24
CA LEU A 149 10.86 15.56 -60.64
C LEU A 149 12.06 16.11 -59.84
N VAL A 150 12.80 17.07 -60.39
CA VAL A 150 13.91 17.73 -59.67
C VAL A 150 13.41 18.52 -58.47
N GLN A 151 12.31 19.26 -58.64
CA GLN A 151 11.67 20.04 -57.59
C GLN A 151 11.23 19.16 -56.39
N VAL A 152 10.55 18.04 -56.64
CA VAL A 152 10.06 17.12 -55.60
C VAL A 152 11.20 16.53 -54.78
N TRP A 153 12.27 16.07 -55.44
CA TRP A 153 13.42 15.47 -54.75
C TRP A 153 14.30 16.51 -54.04
N ALA A 154 14.38 17.74 -54.55
CA ALA A 154 15.03 18.84 -53.85
C ALA A 154 14.29 19.20 -52.54
N LEU A 155 12.96 19.29 -52.59
CA LEU A 155 12.11 19.49 -51.41
C LEU A 155 12.22 18.34 -50.40
N TYR A 156 12.23 17.10 -50.90
CA TYR A 156 12.44 15.92 -50.05
C TYR A 156 13.81 15.94 -49.36
N SER A 157 14.87 16.31 -50.08
CA SER A 157 16.19 16.48 -49.48
C SER A 157 16.25 17.58 -48.44
N LEU A 158 15.62 18.74 -48.70
CA LEU A 158 15.50 19.81 -47.69
C LEU A 158 14.80 19.30 -46.43
N ARG A 159 13.78 18.46 -46.58
CA ARG A 159 13.10 17.84 -45.44
C ARG A 159 14.04 16.93 -44.66
N LEU A 160 14.79 16.05 -45.34
CA LEU A 160 15.76 15.16 -44.67
C LEU A 160 16.80 15.95 -43.85
N ILE A 161 17.26 17.09 -44.38
CA ILE A 161 18.21 17.98 -43.71
C ILE A 161 17.53 18.70 -42.52
N ALA A 162 16.29 19.17 -42.68
CA ALA A 162 15.55 19.84 -41.60
C ALA A 162 15.23 18.88 -40.43
N ASP A 163 14.83 17.63 -40.74
CA ASP A 163 14.53 16.59 -39.75
C ASP A 163 15.77 16.18 -38.95
N SER A 164 16.97 16.12 -39.58
CA SER A 164 18.22 15.71 -38.91
C SER A 164 19.06 16.87 -38.35
N GLY A 165 18.87 18.08 -38.87
CA GLY A 165 19.70 19.25 -38.57
C GLY A 165 19.40 19.89 -37.21
N GLY A 166 18.20 19.69 -36.67
CA GLY A 166 17.79 20.28 -35.39
C GLY A 166 18.08 21.78 -35.33
N PRO A 167 18.63 22.31 -34.21
CA PRO A 167 18.95 23.73 -34.08
C PRO A 167 19.90 24.29 -35.15
N MET A 168 20.74 23.46 -35.79
CA MET A 168 21.68 23.91 -36.83
C MET A 168 20.98 24.33 -38.12
N TYR A 169 19.75 23.87 -38.36
CA TYR A 169 18.96 24.27 -39.52
C TYR A 169 18.21 25.61 -39.31
N ARG A 170 18.29 26.21 -38.11
CA ARG A 170 17.48 27.35 -37.69
C ARG A 170 17.63 28.60 -38.57
N SER A 171 18.85 28.90 -39.03
CA SER A 171 19.12 30.02 -39.94
C SER A 171 18.45 29.87 -41.31
N PHE A 172 18.10 28.64 -41.70
CA PHE A 172 17.49 28.33 -42.99
C PHE A 172 15.97 28.19 -42.93
N VAL A 173 15.36 28.23 -41.73
CA VAL A 173 13.90 28.06 -41.58
C VAL A 173 13.12 29.13 -42.34
N GLU A 174 13.42 30.41 -42.16
CA GLU A 174 12.70 31.51 -42.83
C GLU A 174 12.87 31.46 -44.37
N PRO A 175 14.08 31.28 -44.94
CA PRO A 175 14.27 31.05 -46.37
C PRO A 175 13.46 29.85 -46.91
N THR A 176 13.53 28.69 -46.27
CA THR A 176 12.84 27.48 -46.71
C THR A 176 11.31 27.65 -46.62
N LEU A 177 10.82 28.31 -45.58
CA LEU A 177 9.39 28.58 -45.39
C LEU A 177 8.83 29.50 -46.48
N ASN A 178 9.60 30.52 -46.89
CA ASN A 178 9.21 31.39 -48.01
C ASN A 178 9.11 30.62 -49.34
N VAL A 179 10.00 29.65 -49.58
CA VAL A 179 9.90 28.77 -50.75
C VAL A 179 8.62 27.93 -50.69
N CYS A 180 8.33 27.29 -49.55
CA CYS A 180 7.10 26.54 -49.35
C CYS A 180 5.85 27.39 -49.61
N LEU A 181 5.81 28.62 -49.09
CA LEU A 181 4.70 29.55 -49.30
C LEU A 181 4.54 29.96 -50.76
N ASN A 182 5.63 30.31 -51.45
CA ASN A 182 5.58 30.67 -52.86
C ASN A 182 5.12 29.51 -53.76
N LEU A 183 5.53 28.28 -53.45
CA LEU A 183 5.09 27.09 -54.18
C LEU A 183 3.60 26.80 -53.97
N LEU A 184 3.07 27.02 -52.76
CA LEU A 184 1.64 26.84 -52.47
C LEU A 184 0.76 27.95 -53.05
N LEU A 185 1.28 29.16 -53.21
CA LEU A 185 0.55 30.27 -53.85
C LEU A 185 0.60 30.21 -55.39
N SER A 186 1.55 29.47 -55.96
CA SER A 186 1.69 29.32 -57.41
C SER A 186 0.68 28.30 -57.95
N SER A 187 -0.25 28.73 -58.81
CA SER A 187 -1.34 27.89 -59.31
C SER A 187 -0.87 26.58 -59.97
N SER A 188 0.27 26.58 -60.67
CA SER A 188 0.83 25.38 -61.32
C SER A 188 1.41 24.36 -60.33
N SER A 189 1.95 24.82 -59.21
CA SER A 189 2.58 23.98 -58.20
C SER A 189 1.58 23.52 -57.13
N PHE A 190 0.53 24.30 -56.88
CA PHE A 190 -0.56 23.95 -55.97
C PHE A 190 -1.40 22.76 -56.46
N THR A 191 -1.59 22.59 -57.76
CA THR A 191 -2.32 21.44 -58.31
C THR A 191 -1.47 20.18 -58.46
N ALA A 192 -0.15 20.31 -58.29
CA ALA A 192 0.79 19.19 -58.42
C ALA A 192 0.90 18.43 -57.09
N ASN A 193 0.14 17.34 -56.96
CA ASN A 193 0.06 16.56 -55.71
C ASN A 193 1.44 16.21 -55.12
N ASP A 194 2.39 15.72 -55.92
CA ASP A 194 3.73 15.34 -55.43
C ASP A 194 4.49 16.51 -54.78
N VAL A 195 4.33 17.72 -55.32
CA VAL A 195 4.95 18.94 -54.78
C VAL A 195 4.26 19.31 -53.47
N GLY A 196 2.92 19.31 -53.44
CA GLY A 196 2.15 19.54 -52.21
C GLY A 196 2.46 18.54 -51.09
N GLN A 197 2.66 17.26 -51.43
CA GLN A 197 3.03 16.21 -50.47
C GLN A 197 4.44 16.42 -49.90
N CYS A 198 5.41 16.85 -50.71
CA CYS A 198 6.74 17.18 -50.23
C CYS A 198 6.77 18.47 -49.40
N VAL A 199 6.08 19.52 -49.85
CA VAL A 199 5.97 20.79 -49.12
C VAL A 199 5.33 20.56 -47.76
N SER A 200 4.22 19.82 -47.69
CA SER A 200 3.53 19.54 -46.42
C SER A 200 4.40 18.80 -45.41
N ARG A 201 5.15 17.79 -45.84
CA ARG A 201 6.10 17.06 -44.97
C ARG A 201 7.31 17.91 -44.57
N LEU A 202 7.78 18.80 -45.45
CA LEU A 202 8.84 19.76 -45.16
C LEU A 202 8.38 20.79 -44.12
N VAL A 203 7.15 21.31 -44.22
CA VAL A 203 6.58 22.23 -43.24
C VAL A 203 6.49 21.60 -41.86
N ALA A 204 6.02 20.34 -41.76
CA ALA A 204 6.00 19.59 -40.50
C ALA A 204 7.41 19.41 -39.89
N ALA A 205 8.42 19.13 -40.73
CA ALA A 205 9.82 19.09 -40.31
C ALA A 205 10.27 20.44 -39.74
N LEU A 206 10.01 21.54 -40.45
CA LEU A 206 10.38 22.90 -40.03
C LEU A 206 9.71 23.31 -38.70
N ILE A 207 8.44 22.97 -38.48
CA ILE A 207 7.76 23.22 -37.21
C ILE A 207 8.49 22.50 -36.07
N THR A 208 8.88 21.25 -36.30
CA THR A 208 9.63 20.43 -35.33
C THR A 208 11.03 20.99 -35.08
N THR A 209 11.72 21.50 -36.12
CA THR A 209 13.04 22.14 -36.01
C THR A 209 13.01 23.39 -35.13
N VAL A 210 11.97 24.22 -35.21
CA VAL A 210 11.82 25.42 -34.36
C VAL A 210 11.40 25.03 -32.95
N GLY A 211 10.47 24.08 -32.83
CA GLY A 211 10.02 23.50 -31.58
C GLY A 211 9.38 24.52 -30.61
N PRO A 212 9.61 24.41 -29.28
CA PRO A 212 8.94 25.24 -28.28
C PRO A 212 9.29 26.73 -28.35
N GLU A 213 10.35 27.11 -29.08
CA GLU A 213 10.69 28.52 -29.30
C GLU A 213 9.61 29.28 -30.06
N LEU A 214 8.67 28.58 -30.72
CA LEU A 214 7.48 29.18 -31.31
C LEU A 214 6.59 29.92 -30.30
N GLN A 215 6.76 29.73 -28.99
CA GLN A 215 6.04 30.52 -27.96
C GLN A 215 6.56 31.95 -27.84
N ASN A 216 7.82 32.21 -28.23
CA ASN A 216 8.46 33.50 -28.03
C ASN A 216 7.82 34.59 -28.91
N ASN A 217 7.59 35.77 -28.33
CA ASN A 217 6.99 36.92 -29.03
C ASN A 217 8.05 37.86 -29.66
N VAL A 218 9.20 37.32 -30.07
CA VAL A 218 10.23 38.06 -30.82
C VAL A 218 9.74 38.26 -32.25
N GLY A 219 9.91 39.46 -32.82
CA GLY A 219 9.33 39.81 -34.13
C GLY A 219 9.61 38.82 -35.27
N SER A 220 10.81 38.23 -35.34
CA SER A 220 11.15 37.19 -36.32
C SER A 220 10.39 35.88 -36.10
N VAL A 221 10.28 35.42 -34.85
CA VAL A 221 9.55 34.21 -34.46
C VAL A 221 8.04 34.38 -34.70
N VAL A 222 7.50 35.57 -34.40
CA VAL A 222 6.08 35.89 -34.67
C VAL A 222 5.76 35.77 -36.16
N ARG A 223 6.64 36.26 -37.04
CA ARG A 223 6.49 36.13 -38.50
C ARG A 223 6.53 34.66 -38.94
N ILE A 224 7.51 33.90 -38.46
CA ILE A 224 7.65 32.46 -38.76
C ILE A 224 6.40 31.69 -38.31
N ARG A 225 5.93 31.91 -37.08
CA ARG A 225 4.70 31.31 -36.54
C ARG A 225 3.47 31.66 -37.37
N SER A 226 3.32 32.93 -37.75
CA SER A 226 2.21 33.38 -38.61
C SER A 226 2.24 32.70 -39.98
N ASN A 227 3.43 32.58 -40.57
CA ASN A 227 3.60 31.88 -41.85
C ASN A 227 3.26 30.39 -41.73
N PHE A 228 3.64 29.71 -40.63
CA PHE A 228 3.22 28.32 -40.39
C PHE A 228 1.71 28.15 -40.30
N LEU A 229 1.02 29.06 -39.60
CA LEU A 229 -0.44 29.04 -39.50
C LEU A 229 -1.12 29.28 -40.87
N VAL A 230 -0.62 30.25 -41.64
CA VAL A 230 -1.14 30.54 -42.99
C VAL A 230 -0.91 29.37 -43.95
N ILE A 231 0.30 28.79 -43.97
CA ILE A 231 0.62 27.63 -44.81
C ILE A 231 -0.25 26.44 -44.42
N SER A 232 -0.41 26.18 -43.11
CA SER A 232 -1.27 25.11 -42.62
C SER A 232 -2.71 25.33 -43.09
N ALA A 233 -3.22 26.56 -43.04
CA ALA A 233 -4.56 26.89 -43.54
C ALA A 233 -4.71 26.71 -45.06
N ILE A 234 -3.70 27.09 -45.86
CA ILE A 234 -3.70 26.87 -47.32
C ILE A 234 -3.69 25.38 -47.65
N MET A 235 -2.81 24.60 -47.02
CA MET A 235 -2.74 23.14 -47.18
C MET A 235 -4.06 22.45 -46.80
N SER A 236 -4.78 23.05 -45.85
CA SER A 236 -6.07 22.56 -45.40
C SER A 236 -7.17 22.64 -46.47
N ALA A 237 -7.03 23.53 -47.46
CA ALA A 237 -7.95 23.68 -48.58
C ALA A 237 -7.45 22.98 -49.87
N HIS A 238 -6.34 22.24 -49.79
CA HIS A 238 -5.74 21.56 -50.93
C HIS A 238 -6.61 20.39 -51.44
N PRO A 239 -6.66 20.09 -52.75
CA PRO A 239 -7.50 19.01 -53.28
C PRO A 239 -7.08 17.60 -52.84
N ASP A 240 -5.79 17.36 -52.63
CA ASP A 240 -5.25 16.06 -52.16
C ASP A 240 -5.55 15.82 -50.65
N PRO A 241 -6.29 14.75 -50.28
CA PRO A 241 -6.55 14.38 -48.89
C PRO A 241 -5.29 14.14 -48.06
N PHE A 242 -4.17 13.71 -48.68
CA PHE A 242 -2.91 13.53 -47.95
C PHE A 242 -2.37 14.87 -47.43
N VAL A 243 -2.42 15.92 -48.26
CA VAL A 243 -1.95 17.26 -47.90
C VAL A 243 -2.84 17.87 -46.82
N GLN A 244 -4.16 17.65 -46.91
CA GLN A 244 -5.10 18.04 -45.86
C GLN A 244 -4.82 17.33 -44.54
N ALA A 245 -4.49 16.02 -44.55
CA ALA A 245 -4.13 15.28 -43.35
C ALA A 245 -2.81 15.79 -42.73
N GLN A 246 -1.81 16.13 -43.56
CA GLN A 246 -0.58 16.75 -43.08
C GLN A 246 -0.81 18.14 -42.49
N SER A 247 -1.77 18.91 -43.02
CA SER A 247 -2.20 20.18 -42.40
C SER A 247 -2.71 19.98 -40.99
N ILE A 248 -3.54 18.95 -40.75
CA ILE A 248 -3.99 18.58 -39.39
C ILE A 248 -2.80 18.22 -38.51
N GLY A 249 -1.83 17.45 -39.03
CA GLY A 249 -0.58 17.16 -38.32
C GLY A 249 0.26 18.41 -37.99
N CYS A 250 0.30 19.41 -38.88
CA CYS A 250 0.96 20.69 -38.63
C CYS A 250 0.24 21.46 -37.51
N TYR A 251 -1.11 21.51 -37.52
CA TYR A 251 -1.87 22.09 -36.41
C TYR A 251 -1.64 21.36 -35.10
N GLN A 252 -1.56 20.03 -35.12
CA GLN A 252 -1.25 19.21 -33.95
C GLN A 252 0.12 19.56 -33.34
N GLN A 253 1.16 19.71 -34.18
CA GLN A 253 2.50 20.12 -33.74
C GLN A 253 2.53 21.58 -33.26
N LEU A 254 1.86 22.49 -33.97
CA LEU A 254 1.75 23.90 -33.58
C LEU A 254 1.01 24.05 -32.25
N TYR A 255 -0.02 23.25 -32.00
CA TYR A 255 -0.73 23.23 -30.72
C TYR A 255 0.16 22.72 -29.59
N LEU A 256 0.96 21.67 -29.86
CA LEU A 256 1.92 21.14 -28.89
C LEU A 256 2.94 22.19 -28.46
N PHE A 257 3.50 22.94 -29.42
CA PHE A 257 4.54 23.91 -29.16
C PHE A 257 4.02 25.30 -28.75
N ALA A 258 2.91 25.78 -29.31
CA ALA A 258 2.43 27.16 -29.19
C ALA A 258 0.88 27.23 -29.11
N PRO A 259 0.26 26.65 -28.06
CA PRO A 259 -1.19 26.45 -27.99
C PRO A 259 -2.01 27.75 -28.04
N LEU A 260 -1.51 28.83 -27.41
CA LEU A 260 -2.19 30.14 -27.36
C LEU A 260 -2.38 30.81 -28.73
N HIS A 261 -1.73 30.30 -29.79
CA HIS A 261 -1.77 30.87 -31.13
C HIS A 261 -2.56 30.04 -32.13
N VAL A 262 -3.06 28.88 -31.73
CA VAL A 262 -3.93 28.03 -32.54
C VAL A 262 -5.36 28.20 -32.06
N ASP A 263 -6.27 28.55 -32.97
CA ASP A 263 -7.70 28.65 -32.64
C ASP A 263 -8.30 27.25 -32.44
N LEU A 264 -8.46 26.89 -31.17
CA LEU A 264 -9.00 25.60 -30.76
C LEU A 264 -10.44 25.40 -31.26
N SER A 265 -11.25 26.46 -31.34
CA SER A 265 -12.66 26.36 -31.73
C SER A 265 -12.82 25.94 -33.19
N LEU A 266 -12.05 26.55 -34.10
CA LEU A 266 -12.05 26.22 -35.52
C LEU A 266 -11.44 24.83 -35.76
N LEU A 267 -10.38 24.50 -35.03
CA LEU A 267 -9.72 23.21 -35.15
C LEU A 267 -10.65 22.07 -34.73
N VAL A 268 -11.26 22.15 -33.54
CA VAL A 268 -12.18 21.12 -33.03
C VAL A 268 -13.38 20.93 -33.96
N ARG A 269 -13.99 22.03 -34.45
CA ARG A 269 -15.09 21.96 -35.42
C ARG A 269 -14.70 21.20 -36.69
N ARG A 270 -13.51 21.49 -37.22
CA ARG A 270 -12.99 20.81 -38.40
C ARG A 270 -12.74 19.32 -38.13
N LEU A 271 -12.10 18.97 -37.01
CA LEU A 271 -11.82 17.58 -36.67
C LEU A 271 -13.10 16.76 -36.59
N CYS A 272 -14.15 17.28 -35.94
CA CYS A 272 -15.45 16.60 -35.82
C CYS A 272 -16.10 16.36 -37.19
N SER A 273 -16.02 17.32 -38.12
CA SER A 273 -16.57 17.16 -39.48
C SER A 273 -15.89 16.05 -40.31
N LEU A 274 -14.70 15.60 -39.89
CA LEU A 274 -13.94 14.59 -40.61
C LEU A 274 -14.20 13.16 -40.13
N PHE A 275 -14.99 12.95 -39.05
CA PHE A 275 -15.25 11.61 -38.52
C PHE A 275 -15.94 10.70 -39.55
N THR A 276 -16.84 11.27 -40.36
CA THR A 276 -17.61 10.56 -41.39
C THR A 276 -16.97 10.65 -42.79
N SER A 277 -15.73 11.13 -42.89
CA SER A 277 -15.01 11.25 -44.17
C SER A 277 -14.80 9.89 -44.82
N CYS A 278 -14.90 9.82 -46.16
CA CYS A 278 -14.60 8.62 -46.93
C CYS A 278 -13.09 8.30 -47.02
N HIS A 279 -12.22 9.22 -46.60
CA HIS A 279 -10.77 9.07 -46.66
C HIS A 279 -10.19 8.68 -45.30
N LEU A 280 -9.68 7.45 -45.17
CA LEU A 280 -9.06 6.93 -43.95
C LEU A 280 -7.93 7.83 -43.41
N ILE A 281 -7.11 8.41 -44.30
CA ILE A 281 -5.96 9.25 -43.92
C ILE A 281 -6.44 10.51 -43.17
N LEU A 282 -7.58 11.08 -43.57
CA LEU A 282 -8.18 12.23 -42.91
C LEU A 282 -8.78 11.84 -41.55
N ARG A 283 -9.50 10.72 -41.49
CA ARG A 283 -10.04 10.20 -40.23
C ARG A 283 -8.94 9.93 -39.20
N ARG A 284 -7.88 9.24 -39.59
CA ARG A 284 -6.69 8.99 -38.74
C ARG A 284 -6.02 10.26 -38.25
N ALA A 285 -5.81 11.24 -39.13
CA ALA A 285 -5.22 12.51 -38.73
C ALA A 285 -6.14 13.26 -37.75
N ALA A 286 -7.46 13.22 -37.98
CA ALA A 286 -8.43 13.85 -37.10
C ALA A 286 -8.47 13.21 -35.71
N PHE A 287 -8.55 11.88 -35.63
CA PHE A 287 -8.55 11.14 -34.36
C PHE A 287 -7.23 11.32 -33.60
N CYS A 288 -6.09 11.23 -34.27
CA CYS A 288 -4.79 11.44 -33.62
C CYS A 288 -4.64 12.87 -33.05
N CYS A 289 -5.07 13.89 -33.80
CA CYS A 289 -5.03 15.27 -33.34
C CYS A 289 -6.00 15.50 -32.17
N LEU A 290 -7.24 15.02 -32.27
CA LEU A 290 -8.23 15.14 -31.22
C LEU A 290 -7.80 14.43 -29.93
N ARG A 291 -7.21 13.24 -30.05
CA ARG A 291 -6.63 12.49 -28.93
C ARG A 291 -5.63 13.33 -28.15
N GLN A 292 -4.72 14.02 -28.84
CA GLN A 292 -3.74 14.90 -28.19
C GLN A 292 -4.42 16.08 -27.48
N LEU A 293 -5.44 16.69 -28.09
CA LEU A 293 -6.15 17.82 -27.49
C LEU A 293 -6.87 17.38 -26.21
N VAL A 294 -7.59 16.25 -26.25
CA VAL A 294 -8.35 15.72 -25.11
C VAL A 294 -7.42 15.27 -23.98
N GLN A 295 -6.27 14.67 -24.29
CA GLN A 295 -5.31 14.22 -23.27
C GLN A 295 -4.84 15.36 -22.35
N ARG A 296 -4.78 16.61 -22.85
CA ARG A 296 -4.31 17.77 -22.11
C ARG A 296 -5.44 18.68 -21.62
N GLU A 297 -6.44 18.94 -22.46
CA GLU A 297 -7.45 19.99 -22.27
C GLU A 297 -8.88 19.51 -22.58
N ALA A 298 -9.22 18.28 -22.18
CA ALA A 298 -10.55 17.68 -22.36
C ALA A 298 -11.73 18.63 -22.04
N ARG A 299 -11.65 19.40 -20.95
CA ARG A 299 -12.69 20.37 -20.56
C ARG A 299 -12.91 21.46 -21.61
N GLN A 300 -11.83 22.03 -22.16
CA GLN A 300 -11.93 23.10 -23.16
C GLN A 300 -12.45 22.54 -24.48
N VAL A 301 -12.00 21.35 -24.88
CA VAL A 301 -12.53 20.64 -26.05
C VAL A 301 -14.04 20.41 -25.90
N HIS A 302 -14.48 19.89 -24.74
CA HIS A 302 -15.91 19.66 -24.47
C HIS A 302 -16.74 20.95 -24.52
N GLN A 303 -16.24 22.07 -23.98
CA GLN A 303 -16.91 23.37 -24.08
C GLN A 303 -17.09 23.85 -25.52
N HIS A 304 -16.06 23.70 -26.36
CA HIS A 304 -16.15 24.08 -27.78
C HIS A 304 -17.06 23.16 -28.58
N VAL A 305 -17.09 21.88 -28.24
CA VAL A 305 -17.99 20.88 -28.80
C VAL A 305 -19.44 21.16 -28.46
N GLN A 306 -19.73 21.61 -27.24
CA GLN A 306 -21.11 21.88 -26.80
C GLN A 306 -21.80 22.92 -27.69
N ALA A 307 -21.05 23.90 -28.22
CA ALA A 307 -21.54 24.88 -29.17
C ALA A 307 -21.82 24.31 -30.59
N LEU A 308 -21.44 23.06 -30.86
CA LEU A 308 -21.65 22.37 -32.14
C LEU A 308 -22.85 21.41 -32.11
N ILE A 309 -23.48 21.20 -30.94
CA ILE A 309 -24.66 20.35 -30.78
C ILE A 309 -25.90 21.13 -31.26
N PRO A 310 -26.76 20.54 -32.10
CA PRO A 310 -27.97 21.22 -32.57
C PRO A 310 -28.97 21.45 -31.42
N GLU A 311 -29.35 22.71 -31.16
CA GLU A 311 -30.42 23.07 -30.23
C GLU A 311 -31.75 23.32 -30.98
N GLY A 312 -32.74 22.44 -30.82
CA GLY A 312 -34.16 22.68 -31.17
C GLY A 312 -34.73 21.90 -32.38
N LEU A 313 -36.07 21.94 -32.53
CA LEU A 313 -36.86 21.16 -33.52
C LEU A 313 -36.57 21.45 -35.00
N ASN A 314 -35.68 22.39 -35.32
CA ASN A 314 -35.25 22.71 -36.69
C ASN A 314 -33.75 22.41 -36.88
N ALA A 315 -33.26 21.29 -36.34
CA ALA A 315 -31.92 20.77 -36.58
C ALA A 315 -31.77 20.38 -38.07
N ALA A 316 -31.49 21.39 -38.89
CA ALA A 316 -31.29 21.28 -40.32
C ALA A 316 -30.08 20.40 -40.64
N LYS A 317 -30.09 19.86 -41.87
CA LYS A 317 -29.15 18.91 -42.50
C LYS A 317 -27.63 19.25 -42.44
N ASP A 318 -27.20 20.24 -41.67
CA ASP A 318 -25.83 20.76 -41.56
C ASP A 318 -25.21 20.64 -40.14
N SER A 319 -25.85 19.94 -39.19
CA SER A 319 -25.25 19.71 -37.85
C SER A 319 -24.05 18.76 -37.93
N VAL A 320 -22.90 19.20 -37.42
CA VAL A 320 -21.63 18.43 -37.47
C VAL A 320 -21.62 17.25 -36.49
N LEU A 321 -22.38 17.35 -35.39
CA LEU A 321 -22.45 16.35 -34.34
C LEU A 321 -23.90 15.91 -34.08
N PRO A 322 -24.11 14.68 -33.59
CA PRO A 322 -25.42 14.18 -33.18
C PRO A 322 -25.89 14.85 -31.86
N GLU A 323 -27.18 14.67 -31.54
CA GLU A 323 -27.77 15.15 -30.27
C GLU A 323 -27.09 14.56 -29.03
N THR A 324 -26.45 13.38 -29.17
CA THR A 324 -25.65 12.69 -28.14
C THR A 324 -24.25 13.27 -27.95
N GLY A 325 -23.91 14.38 -28.60
CA GLY A 325 -22.63 15.08 -28.42
C GLY A 325 -21.45 14.44 -29.16
N ILE A 326 -20.22 14.81 -28.75
CA ILE A 326 -18.99 14.22 -29.32
C ILE A 326 -18.83 12.77 -28.87
N GLU A 327 -19.30 12.45 -27.67
CA GLU A 327 -19.24 11.14 -27.05
C GLU A 327 -20.00 10.12 -27.92
N GLY A 328 -21.25 10.43 -28.29
CA GLY A 328 -22.03 9.61 -29.21
C GLY A 328 -21.46 9.55 -30.62
N ALA A 329 -20.90 10.65 -31.14
CA ALA A 329 -20.23 10.67 -32.44
C ALA A 329 -18.99 9.75 -32.49
N LEU A 330 -18.22 9.68 -31.40
CA LEU A 330 -17.06 8.81 -31.27
C LEU A 330 -17.45 7.34 -31.17
N PHE A 331 -18.55 7.00 -30.48
CA PHE A 331 -19.09 5.64 -30.50
C PHE A 331 -19.61 5.25 -31.88
N ALA A 332 -20.29 6.16 -32.59
CA ALA A 332 -20.69 5.91 -33.98
C ALA A 332 -19.48 5.73 -34.91
N ALA A 333 -18.43 6.55 -34.74
CA ALA A 333 -17.19 6.39 -35.50
C ALA A 333 -16.47 5.07 -35.16
N LEU A 334 -16.57 4.59 -33.92
CA LEU A 334 -16.01 3.31 -33.48
C LEU A 334 -16.75 2.12 -34.12
N ASP A 335 -18.06 2.25 -34.34
CA ASP A 335 -18.87 1.25 -35.04
C ASP A 335 -18.52 1.13 -36.53
N ASP A 336 -18.10 2.22 -37.16
CA ASP A 336 -17.84 2.29 -38.61
C ASP A 336 -16.35 2.06 -39.00
N GLU A 337 -15.42 2.02 -38.04
CA GLU A 337 -13.97 2.03 -38.32
C GLU A 337 -13.28 0.66 -38.15
N ASP A 338 -12.56 0.24 -39.20
CA ASP A 338 -11.84 -1.05 -39.24
C ASP A 338 -10.32 -0.91 -38.97
N ASP A 339 -9.73 0.28 -39.12
CA ASP A 339 -8.29 0.47 -38.96
C ASP A 339 -7.85 0.40 -37.48
N PRO A 340 -6.88 -0.48 -37.12
CA PRO A 340 -6.53 -0.71 -35.73
C PRO A 340 -5.91 0.52 -35.04
N SER A 341 -5.23 1.39 -35.79
CA SER A 341 -4.67 2.62 -35.24
C SER A 341 -5.77 3.64 -34.95
N ALA A 342 -6.72 3.81 -35.88
CA ALA A 342 -7.87 4.70 -35.69
C ALA A 342 -8.76 4.26 -34.52
N VAL A 343 -9.06 2.95 -34.42
CA VAL A 343 -9.81 2.36 -33.30
C VAL A 343 -9.10 2.59 -31.97
N SER A 344 -7.77 2.43 -31.92
CA SER A 344 -6.98 2.74 -30.72
C SER A 344 -7.09 4.21 -30.34
N ASP A 345 -6.93 5.12 -31.31
CA ASP A 345 -7.02 6.56 -31.07
C ASP A 345 -8.42 6.96 -30.55
N LEU A 346 -9.49 6.43 -31.14
CA LEU A 346 -10.88 6.64 -30.71
C LEU A 346 -11.12 6.16 -29.27
N LYS A 347 -10.65 4.96 -28.93
CA LYS A 347 -10.76 4.42 -27.57
C LYS A 347 -10.01 5.29 -26.56
N GLU A 348 -8.80 5.75 -26.90
CA GLU A 348 -8.02 6.64 -26.04
C GLU A 348 -8.70 8.01 -25.85
N ILE A 349 -9.35 8.57 -26.89
CA ILE A 349 -10.14 9.81 -26.75
C ILE A 349 -11.24 9.61 -25.71
N LEU A 350 -12.07 8.56 -25.85
CA LEU A 350 -13.18 8.29 -24.95
C LEU A 350 -12.69 8.02 -23.51
N LEU A 351 -11.59 7.28 -23.34
CA LEU A 351 -10.98 7.04 -22.02
C LEU A 351 -10.52 8.33 -21.35
N ASN A 352 -9.85 9.22 -22.10
CA ASN A 352 -9.38 10.51 -21.56
C ASN A 352 -10.54 11.44 -21.22
N LEU A 353 -11.63 11.43 -22.00
CA LEU A 353 -12.85 12.16 -21.67
C LEU A 353 -13.48 11.64 -20.36
N VAL A 354 -13.63 10.32 -20.20
CA VAL A 354 -14.17 9.72 -18.95
C VAL A 354 -13.28 10.02 -17.75
N GLN A 355 -11.95 9.97 -17.90
CA GLN A 355 -11.04 10.24 -16.79
C GLN A 355 -11.09 11.70 -16.30
N SER A 356 -11.42 12.64 -17.18
CA SER A 356 -11.41 14.08 -16.89
C SER A 356 -12.79 14.68 -16.60
N LEU A 357 -13.84 14.17 -17.26
CA LEU A 357 -15.21 14.69 -17.22
C LEU A 357 -16.22 13.67 -16.66
N GLY A 358 -15.80 12.43 -16.38
CA GLY A 358 -16.70 11.34 -15.99
C GLY A 358 -17.44 11.59 -14.68
N SER A 359 -16.80 12.21 -13.69
CA SER A 359 -17.45 12.56 -12.41
C SER A 359 -18.38 13.79 -12.53
N GLU A 360 -18.14 14.68 -13.49
CA GLU A 360 -18.94 15.89 -13.70
C GLU A 360 -20.24 15.58 -14.46
N ASN A 361 -20.17 14.71 -15.48
CA ASN A 361 -21.30 14.35 -16.37
C ASN A 361 -21.71 12.87 -16.22
N LEU A 362 -21.76 12.36 -14.98
CA LEU A 362 -21.93 10.93 -14.70
C LEU A 362 -23.20 10.33 -15.33
N ALA A 363 -24.36 10.98 -15.18
CA ALA A 363 -25.63 10.50 -15.70
C ALA A 363 -25.61 10.36 -17.23
N HIS A 364 -25.05 11.35 -17.93
CA HIS A 364 -24.94 11.34 -19.39
C HIS A 364 -24.06 10.17 -19.89
N TRP A 365 -22.90 9.94 -19.26
CA TRP A 365 -22.03 8.81 -19.61
C TRP A 365 -22.69 7.46 -19.36
N LEU A 366 -23.42 7.32 -18.25
CA LEU A 366 -24.12 6.08 -17.91
C LEU A 366 -25.29 5.81 -18.86
N GLU A 367 -26.05 6.84 -19.23
CA GLU A 367 -27.15 6.74 -20.21
C GLU A 367 -26.62 6.37 -21.61
N LEU A 368 -25.56 7.03 -22.08
CA LEU A 368 -24.93 6.72 -23.36
C LEU A 368 -24.40 5.28 -23.40
N CYS A 369 -23.67 4.84 -22.38
CA CYS A 369 -23.18 3.46 -22.29
C CYS A 369 -24.33 2.45 -22.22
N LYS A 370 -25.41 2.79 -21.51
CA LYS A 370 -26.63 1.97 -21.41
C LYS A 370 -27.27 1.79 -22.79
N ASP A 371 -27.40 2.86 -23.55
CA ASP A 371 -28.00 2.82 -24.90
C ASP A 371 -27.14 2.02 -25.87
N VAL A 372 -25.81 2.21 -25.84
CA VAL A 372 -24.87 1.42 -26.65
C VAL A 372 -24.97 -0.06 -26.30
N VAL A 373 -24.97 -0.43 -25.01
CA VAL A 373 -25.09 -1.82 -24.57
C VAL A 373 -26.44 -2.44 -24.93
N ALA A 374 -27.52 -1.65 -24.90
CA ALA A 374 -28.89 -2.07 -25.19
C ALA A 374 -29.26 -2.13 -26.67
N SER A 375 -28.50 -1.50 -27.56
CA SER A 375 -28.77 -1.39 -29.01
C SER A 375 -28.87 -2.72 -29.80
N ALA A 376 -28.76 -3.87 -29.14
CA ALA A 376 -28.69 -5.19 -29.78
C ALA A 376 -30.02 -5.95 -29.91
N ASP A 377 -31.15 -5.41 -29.43
CA ASP A 377 -32.46 -6.10 -29.46
C ASP A 377 -33.32 -5.76 -30.70
N CYS A 378 -32.71 -5.47 -31.84
CA CYS A 378 -33.41 -5.29 -33.12
C CYS A 378 -33.62 -6.61 -33.89
N ASN A 379 -33.75 -7.75 -33.21
CA ASN A 379 -34.29 -8.96 -33.84
C ASN A 379 -35.83 -8.92 -33.73
N GLN A 380 -36.47 -8.01 -34.45
CA GLN A 380 -37.87 -8.24 -34.81
C GLN A 380 -37.86 -9.31 -35.91
N PRO A 381 -38.47 -10.50 -35.70
CA PRO A 381 -38.72 -11.40 -36.81
C PRO A 381 -39.69 -10.66 -37.73
N LYS A 382 -39.22 -10.20 -38.89
CA LYS A 382 -40.10 -9.72 -39.95
C LYS A 382 -41.10 -10.84 -40.21
N GLU A 383 -42.38 -10.56 -39.96
CA GLU A 383 -43.48 -11.41 -40.40
C GLU A 383 -43.25 -11.77 -41.86
N VAL A 384 -43.08 -13.06 -42.12
CA VAL A 384 -43.08 -13.60 -43.46
C VAL A 384 -44.51 -13.45 -43.98
N VAL A 385 -44.76 -12.34 -44.68
CA VAL A 385 -45.97 -12.19 -45.49
C VAL A 385 -45.91 -13.30 -46.55
N PRO A 386 -46.90 -14.21 -46.62
CA PRO A 386 -46.92 -15.23 -47.64
C PRO A 386 -47.23 -14.54 -48.97
N VAL A 387 -46.23 -14.46 -49.85
CA VAL A 387 -46.41 -14.00 -51.22
C VAL A 387 -47.25 -15.04 -51.96
N ALA A 388 -48.45 -14.64 -52.34
CA ALA A 388 -49.25 -15.36 -53.32
C ALA A 388 -48.53 -15.33 -54.68
N GLN A 389 -48.57 -16.47 -55.35
CA GLN A 389 -48.04 -16.74 -56.68
C GLN A 389 -48.44 -15.64 -57.69
N ASP A 390 -47.48 -15.18 -58.48
CA ASP A 390 -47.65 -15.11 -59.92
C ASP A 390 -46.28 -15.15 -60.62
N GLU A 391 -46.24 -16.02 -61.63
CA GLU A 391 -45.09 -16.33 -62.47
C GLU A 391 -44.78 -15.16 -63.42
N GLN A 392 -43.49 -14.81 -63.59
CA GLN A 392 -42.77 -14.93 -64.87
C GLN A 392 -41.44 -14.18 -64.89
N GLN A 393 -40.42 -14.94 -65.30
CA GLN A 393 -39.28 -14.59 -66.14
C GLN A 393 -37.92 -14.25 -65.49
N GLU A 394 -37.01 -15.19 -65.72
CA GLU A 394 -35.57 -15.18 -65.46
C GLU A 394 -34.86 -14.04 -66.23
N ASP A 395 -33.99 -13.32 -65.54
CA ASP A 395 -32.68 -12.94 -66.09
C ASP A 395 -31.68 -12.76 -64.92
N ASP A 396 -30.64 -13.58 -64.94
CA ASP A 396 -29.59 -13.68 -63.91
C ASP A 396 -28.67 -12.45 -63.90
N ALA A 397 -28.64 -11.71 -62.79
CA ALA A 397 -27.51 -10.83 -62.42
C ALA A 397 -27.45 -10.53 -60.91
N TRP A 398 -26.70 -11.35 -60.17
CA TRP A 398 -25.77 -10.92 -59.10
C TRP A 398 -26.24 -9.87 -58.05
N HIS A 399 -27.33 -10.14 -57.32
CA HIS A 399 -27.62 -9.45 -56.05
C HIS A 399 -27.81 -10.45 -54.88
N VAL A 400 -26.72 -11.10 -54.45
CA VAL A 400 -26.68 -11.92 -53.22
C VAL A 400 -25.58 -11.45 -52.24
N ALA A 401 -24.82 -10.40 -52.57
CA ALA A 401 -23.70 -9.92 -51.75
C ALA A 401 -24.04 -8.74 -50.81
N GLU A 402 -25.22 -8.12 -50.93
CA GLU A 402 -25.60 -7.00 -50.03
C GLU A 402 -26.30 -7.46 -48.75
N SER A 403 -27.14 -8.50 -48.81
CA SER A 403 -27.88 -8.98 -47.63
C SER A 403 -27.00 -9.68 -46.58
N SER A 404 -25.85 -10.24 -46.99
CA SER A 404 -24.89 -10.87 -46.07
C SER A 404 -23.96 -9.87 -45.37
N ARG A 405 -23.59 -8.77 -46.04
CA ARG A 405 -22.80 -7.68 -45.43
C ARG A 405 -23.61 -6.82 -44.46
N GLU A 406 -24.92 -6.68 -44.67
CA GLU A 406 -25.81 -6.00 -43.73
C GLU A 406 -26.06 -6.82 -42.46
N GLN A 407 -26.06 -8.15 -42.56
CA GLN A 407 -26.20 -9.05 -41.41
C GLN A 407 -24.93 -9.08 -40.53
N GLU A 408 -23.72 -8.98 -41.09
CA GLU A 408 -22.46 -8.91 -40.31
C GLU A 408 -22.28 -7.56 -39.60
N ARG A 409 -22.65 -6.45 -40.23
CA ARG A 409 -22.67 -5.09 -39.64
C ARG A 409 -23.65 -4.95 -38.45
N SER A 410 -24.52 -5.93 -38.23
CA SER A 410 -25.51 -5.93 -37.14
C SER A 410 -24.98 -6.46 -35.80
N SER A 411 -23.79 -7.08 -35.76
CA SER A 411 -23.17 -7.52 -34.51
C SER A 411 -22.15 -6.51 -34.00
N ARG A 412 -22.63 -5.35 -33.53
CA ARG A 412 -21.88 -4.20 -32.97
C ARG A 412 -21.24 -4.50 -31.59
N TRP A 413 -20.79 -5.73 -31.39
CA TRP A 413 -20.29 -6.20 -30.10
C TRP A 413 -18.98 -5.53 -29.65
N PRO A 414 -18.03 -5.09 -30.52
CA PRO A 414 -16.78 -4.47 -30.06
C PRO A 414 -17.00 -3.14 -29.33
N SER A 415 -17.89 -2.29 -29.86
CA SER A 415 -18.26 -1.02 -29.21
C SER A 415 -19.03 -1.24 -27.93
N ARG A 416 -19.86 -2.31 -27.85
CA ARG A 416 -20.54 -2.71 -26.61
C ARG A 416 -19.56 -3.20 -25.55
N VAL A 417 -18.56 -4.00 -25.93
CA VAL A 417 -17.46 -4.42 -25.04
C VAL A 417 -16.75 -3.18 -24.51
N PHE A 418 -16.43 -2.24 -25.39
CA PHE A 418 -15.75 -1.02 -25.01
C PHE A 418 -16.61 -0.10 -24.11
N ALA A 419 -17.92 0.00 -24.34
CA ALA A 419 -18.84 0.72 -23.47
C ALA A 419 -18.86 0.13 -22.05
N VAL A 420 -18.88 -1.20 -21.91
CA VAL A 420 -18.77 -1.86 -20.60
C VAL A 420 -17.42 -1.59 -19.95
N GLN A 421 -16.32 -1.62 -20.71
CA GLN A 421 -14.99 -1.24 -20.20
C GLN A 421 -14.93 0.23 -19.76
N LEU A 422 -15.60 1.15 -20.47
CA LEU A 422 -15.71 2.55 -20.07
C LEU A 422 -16.50 2.71 -18.77
N VAL A 423 -17.59 1.95 -18.56
CA VAL A 423 -18.31 1.93 -17.28
C VAL A 423 -17.38 1.47 -16.15
N GLN A 424 -16.57 0.44 -16.35
CA GLN A 424 -15.58 0.04 -15.34
C GLN A 424 -14.57 1.16 -15.04
N LYS A 425 -14.10 1.88 -16.06
CA LYS A 425 -13.20 3.02 -15.89
C LYS A 425 -13.87 4.18 -15.16
N LEU A 426 -15.14 4.44 -15.43
CA LEU A 426 -15.97 5.42 -14.74
C LEU A 426 -16.06 5.08 -13.24
N ILE A 427 -16.32 3.81 -12.89
CA ILE A 427 -16.32 3.34 -11.49
C ILE A 427 -14.97 3.63 -10.83
N THR A 428 -13.85 3.33 -11.50
CA THR A 428 -12.51 3.61 -10.95
C THR A 428 -12.20 5.10 -10.82
N ALA A 429 -12.69 5.94 -11.75
CA ALA A 429 -12.51 7.39 -11.70
C ALA A 429 -13.24 8.03 -10.51
N CYS A 430 -14.33 7.40 -10.04
CA CYS A 430 -15.12 7.86 -8.90
C CYS A 430 -14.49 7.53 -7.52
N GLU A 431 -13.41 6.73 -7.45
CA GLU A 431 -12.79 6.28 -6.19
C GLU A 431 -12.22 7.40 -5.31
N GLY A 432 -11.97 8.59 -5.88
CA GLY A 432 -11.42 9.73 -5.15
C GLY A 432 -12.41 10.40 -4.17
N GLU A 433 -13.72 10.25 -4.37
CA GLU A 433 -14.74 10.91 -3.55
C GLU A 433 -15.68 9.88 -2.90
N ARG A 434 -15.73 9.89 -1.56
CA ARG A 434 -16.49 8.91 -0.76
C ARG A 434 -17.99 8.94 -1.05
N ALA A 435 -18.54 10.10 -1.45
CA ALA A 435 -19.97 10.25 -1.74
C ALA A 435 -20.45 9.37 -2.91
N HIS A 436 -19.57 8.92 -3.82
CA HIS A 436 -19.97 7.97 -4.87
C HIS A 436 -20.29 6.56 -4.35
N PHE A 437 -19.78 6.18 -3.16
CA PHE A 437 -19.95 4.85 -2.57
C PHE A 437 -20.67 4.88 -1.22
N ASP A 438 -21.29 6.00 -0.84
CA ASP A 438 -22.06 6.14 0.39
C ASP A 438 -23.44 6.73 0.07
N LEU A 439 -24.48 5.92 0.21
CA LEU A 439 -25.86 6.31 -0.11
C LEU A 439 -26.39 7.41 0.82
N ALA A 440 -26.02 7.38 2.10
CA ALA A 440 -26.48 8.37 3.07
C ALA A 440 -25.85 9.74 2.79
N LEU A 441 -24.53 9.75 2.57
CA LEU A 441 -23.79 10.97 2.24
C LEU A 441 -24.23 11.55 0.89
N ALA A 442 -24.46 10.70 -0.12
CA ALA A 442 -24.97 11.13 -1.43
C ALA A 442 -26.34 11.82 -1.31
N LYS A 443 -27.29 11.21 -0.58
CA LYS A 443 -28.62 11.79 -0.33
C LYS A 443 -28.51 13.10 0.47
N GLU A 444 -27.62 13.19 1.46
CA GLU A 444 -27.40 14.42 2.23
C GLU A 444 -26.86 15.57 1.35
N LEU A 445 -25.85 15.29 0.51
CA LEU A 445 -25.26 16.29 -0.38
C LEU A 445 -26.23 16.75 -1.47
N GLN A 446 -27.11 15.86 -1.95
CA GLN A 446 -28.20 16.19 -2.87
C GLN A 446 -29.23 17.12 -2.22
N MET A 447 -29.61 16.86 -0.96
CA MET A 447 -30.54 17.71 -0.19
C MET A 447 -29.95 19.09 0.13
N ASN A 448 -28.62 19.19 0.28
CA ASN A 448 -27.90 20.44 0.51
C ASN A 448 -27.70 21.31 -0.76
N GLY A 449 -28.34 20.97 -1.88
CA GLY A 449 -28.42 21.82 -3.07
C GLY A 449 -27.20 21.75 -4.00
N ARG A 450 -26.29 20.79 -3.82
CA ARG A 450 -25.26 20.51 -4.84
C ARG A 450 -25.88 19.71 -5.98
N LYS A 451 -25.84 20.26 -7.20
CA LYS A 451 -26.19 19.54 -8.44
C LYS A 451 -25.07 18.59 -8.84
N SER A 452 -24.79 17.58 -8.03
CA SER A 452 -23.79 16.55 -8.32
C SER A 452 -24.44 15.18 -8.25
N ASP A 453 -24.37 14.43 -9.36
CA ASP A 453 -24.87 13.06 -9.44
C ASP A 453 -23.81 12.09 -8.90
N TYR A 454 -24.26 11.12 -8.11
CA TYR A 454 -23.39 10.15 -7.45
C TYR A 454 -23.62 8.73 -7.99
N LEU A 455 -22.56 7.91 -8.00
CA LEU A 455 -22.55 6.60 -8.63
C LEU A 455 -23.51 5.62 -7.95
N VAL A 456 -23.59 5.67 -6.62
CA VAL A 456 -24.51 4.86 -5.81
C VAL A 456 -25.99 5.03 -6.20
N LEU A 457 -26.38 6.20 -6.74
CA LEU A 457 -27.76 6.46 -7.19
C LEU A 457 -28.10 5.71 -8.48
N HIS A 458 -27.09 5.38 -9.30
CA HIS A 458 -27.24 4.65 -10.56
C HIS A 458 -26.85 3.17 -10.46
N LEU A 459 -26.77 2.62 -9.24
CA LEU A 459 -26.38 1.23 -9.02
C LEU A 459 -27.27 0.23 -9.80
N SER A 460 -28.57 0.51 -9.91
CA SER A 460 -29.50 -0.31 -10.69
C SER A 460 -29.13 -0.39 -12.17
N ASP A 461 -28.69 0.72 -12.76
CA ASP A 461 -28.24 0.77 -14.16
C ASP A 461 -26.91 0.06 -14.36
N LEU A 462 -25.97 0.17 -13.40
CA LEU A 462 -24.70 -0.56 -13.44
C LEU A 462 -24.91 -2.07 -13.41
N VAL A 463 -25.77 -2.56 -12.51
CA VAL A 463 -26.12 -3.98 -12.41
C VAL A 463 -26.82 -4.43 -13.69
N ARG A 464 -27.77 -3.64 -14.21
CA ARG A 464 -28.51 -3.97 -15.44
C ARG A 464 -27.59 -4.03 -16.67
N MET A 465 -26.67 -3.08 -16.86
CA MET A 465 -25.70 -3.12 -17.96
C MET A 465 -24.76 -4.32 -17.85
N SER A 466 -24.27 -4.61 -16.64
CA SER A 466 -23.42 -5.79 -16.39
C SER A 466 -24.18 -7.09 -16.67
N PHE A 467 -25.45 -7.18 -16.28
CA PHE A 467 -26.34 -8.32 -16.55
C PHE A 467 -26.57 -8.51 -18.06
N MET A 468 -26.92 -7.45 -18.79
CA MET A 468 -27.14 -7.51 -20.24
C MET A 468 -25.88 -7.96 -20.99
N ALA A 469 -24.71 -7.48 -20.56
CA ALA A 469 -23.44 -7.89 -21.16
C ALA A 469 -23.08 -9.35 -20.82
N ALA A 470 -23.23 -9.76 -19.54
CA ALA A 470 -22.91 -11.10 -19.06
C ALA A 470 -23.80 -12.22 -19.64
N THR A 471 -25.01 -11.88 -20.08
CA THR A 471 -25.99 -12.81 -20.66
C THR A 471 -26.04 -12.79 -22.20
N SER A 472 -25.14 -12.03 -22.84
CA SER A 472 -25.04 -11.93 -24.30
C SER A 472 -24.55 -13.24 -24.95
N ASN A 473 -24.83 -13.42 -26.24
CA ASN A 473 -24.31 -14.56 -27.02
C ASN A 473 -22.81 -14.43 -27.34
N CYS A 474 -22.28 -13.20 -27.41
CA CYS A 474 -20.87 -12.92 -27.70
C CYS A 474 -19.98 -13.22 -26.49
N THR A 475 -18.93 -14.02 -26.68
CA THR A 475 -17.99 -14.43 -25.61
C THR A 475 -17.25 -13.23 -24.98
N GLU A 476 -16.74 -12.31 -25.79
CA GLU A 476 -16.01 -11.13 -25.30
C GLU A 476 -16.90 -10.17 -24.51
N LEU A 477 -18.16 -9.99 -24.94
CA LEU A 477 -19.12 -9.18 -24.21
C LEU A 477 -19.54 -9.83 -22.90
N ARG A 478 -19.69 -11.17 -22.87
CA ARG A 478 -19.92 -11.91 -21.62
C ARG A 478 -18.79 -11.70 -20.61
N LEU A 479 -17.54 -11.77 -21.07
CA LEU A 479 -16.37 -11.52 -20.22
C LEU A 479 -16.36 -10.09 -19.66
N ALA A 480 -16.59 -9.09 -20.52
CA ALA A 480 -16.66 -7.70 -20.08
C ALA A 480 -17.78 -7.47 -19.05
N GLY A 481 -18.95 -8.07 -19.28
CA GLY A 481 -20.10 -7.99 -18.36
C GLY A 481 -19.83 -8.62 -17.00
N LEU A 482 -19.27 -9.84 -16.96
CA LEU A 482 -18.88 -10.50 -15.71
C LEU A 482 -17.80 -9.75 -14.96
N SER A 483 -16.81 -9.20 -15.67
CA SER A 483 -15.76 -8.35 -15.07
C SER A 483 -16.36 -7.07 -14.49
N CYS A 484 -17.35 -6.46 -15.17
CA CYS A 484 -18.03 -5.27 -14.67
C CYS A 484 -18.85 -5.60 -13.41
N LEU A 485 -19.52 -6.75 -13.41
CA LEU A 485 -20.26 -7.25 -12.25
C LEU A 485 -19.33 -7.47 -11.04
N LYS A 486 -18.14 -8.06 -11.24
CA LYS A 486 -17.11 -8.20 -10.21
C LYS A 486 -16.71 -6.84 -9.61
N ASN A 487 -16.49 -5.83 -10.46
CA ASN A 487 -16.13 -4.48 -10.01
C ASN A 487 -17.26 -3.83 -9.20
N VAL A 488 -18.51 -3.97 -9.65
CA VAL A 488 -19.69 -3.49 -8.88
C VAL A 488 -19.77 -4.18 -7.51
N ILE A 489 -19.61 -5.51 -7.45
CA ILE A 489 -19.67 -6.25 -6.18
C ILE A 489 -18.57 -5.79 -5.22
N SER A 490 -17.31 -5.75 -5.68
CA SER A 490 -16.17 -5.35 -4.84
C SER A 490 -16.24 -3.92 -4.32
N LYS A 491 -16.93 -3.00 -5.01
CA LYS A 491 -17.03 -1.59 -4.60
C LYS A 491 -18.30 -1.26 -3.80
N PHE A 492 -19.40 -1.99 -4.03
CA PHE A 492 -20.69 -1.71 -3.38
C PHE A 492 -21.09 -2.73 -2.29
N ALA A 493 -20.27 -3.76 -2.04
CA ALA A 493 -20.53 -4.78 -1.03
C ALA A 493 -20.70 -4.21 0.40
N ASP A 494 -19.83 -3.28 0.80
CA ASP A 494 -19.79 -2.76 2.17
C ASP A 494 -20.77 -1.58 2.40
N VAL A 495 -21.57 -1.21 1.40
CA VAL A 495 -22.43 -0.02 1.46
C VAL A 495 -23.75 -0.35 2.19
N PRO A 496 -24.01 0.27 3.36
CA PRO A 496 -25.22 -0.01 4.14
C PRO A 496 -26.46 0.61 3.49
N GLU A 497 -27.60 -0.03 3.68
CA GLU A 497 -28.92 0.48 3.29
C GLU A 497 -29.46 1.43 4.38
N PRO A 498 -29.60 2.76 4.14
CA PRO A 498 -30.01 3.71 5.17
C PRO A 498 -31.44 3.50 5.67
N GLU A 499 -32.31 2.92 4.82
CA GLU A 499 -33.72 2.69 5.15
C GLU A 499 -33.92 1.41 5.98
N PHE A 500 -32.96 0.48 5.96
CA PHE A 500 -33.03 -0.81 6.66
C PHE A 500 -31.73 -1.11 7.42
N ALA A 501 -31.69 -0.75 8.70
CA ALA A 501 -30.52 -0.92 9.56
C ALA A 501 -30.03 -2.39 9.58
N GLY A 502 -28.78 -2.60 9.16
CA GLY A 502 -28.14 -3.91 9.11
C GLY A 502 -28.21 -4.62 7.76
N HIS A 503 -28.90 -4.08 6.74
CA HIS A 503 -28.92 -4.60 5.38
C HIS A 503 -27.92 -3.85 4.48
N PHE A 504 -27.43 -4.53 3.44
CA PHE A 504 -26.58 -3.92 2.41
C PHE A 504 -27.36 -3.61 1.14
N ILE A 505 -26.97 -2.55 0.41
CA ILE A 505 -27.69 -2.10 -0.79
C ILE A 505 -27.69 -3.15 -1.91
N LEU A 506 -26.68 -4.02 -2.00
CA LEU A 506 -26.60 -5.06 -3.02
C LEU A 506 -27.55 -6.24 -2.77
N GLU A 507 -28.12 -6.38 -1.57
CA GLU A 507 -29.04 -7.48 -1.24
C GLU A 507 -30.26 -7.49 -2.19
N GLN A 508 -30.76 -6.32 -2.59
CA GLN A 508 -31.90 -6.19 -3.50
C GLN A 508 -31.64 -6.75 -4.92
N PHE A 509 -30.37 -6.86 -5.34
CA PHE A 509 -29.98 -7.32 -6.67
C PHE A 509 -29.61 -8.81 -6.72
N GLN A 510 -29.76 -9.55 -5.61
CA GLN A 510 -29.35 -10.94 -5.48
C GLN A 510 -29.92 -11.88 -6.58
N ALA A 511 -31.20 -11.69 -6.94
CA ALA A 511 -31.84 -12.47 -8.00
C ALA A 511 -31.22 -12.18 -9.39
N GLN A 512 -30.88 -10.92 -9.67
CA GLN A 512 -30.28 -10.51 -10.94
C GLN A 512 -28.84 -11.03 -11.07
N VAL A 513 -28.05 -10.93 -9.99
CA VAL A 513 -26.67 -11.47 -9.95
C VAL A 513 -26.67 -12.99 -10.17
N SER A 514 -27.54 -13.72 -9.47
CA SER A 514 -27.67 -15.18 -9.65
C SER A 514 -28.10 -15.55 -11.07
N ALA A 515 -29.05 -14.81 -11.66
CA ALA A 515 -29.51 -15.05 -13.02
C ALA A 515 -28.44 -14.76 -14.08
N ALA A 516 -27.61 -13.72 -13.90
CA ALA A 516 -26.47 -13.41 -14.78
C ALA A 516 -25.41 -14.51 -14.81
N LEU A 517 -25.21 -15.22 -13.69
CA LEU A 517 -24.17 -16.24 -13.57
C LEU A 517 -24.55 -17.59 -14.16
N ARG A 518 -25.84 -17.96 -14.18
CA ARG A 518 -26.27 -19.30 -14.66
C ARG A 518 -25.80 -19.64 -16.07
N PRO A 519 -25.90 -18.75 -17.08
CA PRO A 519 -25.45 -19.05 -18.44
C PRO A 519 -23.95 -19.34 -18.53
N ALA A 520 -23.15 -18.83 -17.58
CA ALA A 520 -21.70 -19.04 -17.57
C ALA A 520 -21.28 -20.44 -17.09
N PHE A 521 -22.18 -21.25 -16.53
CA PHE A 521 -21.89 -22.59 -16.02
C PHE A 521 -22.52 -23.72 -16.87
N SER A 522 -23.00 -23.41 -18.08
CA SER A 522 -23.49 -24.44 -19.00
C SER A 522 -22.36 -25.31 -19.55
N ILE A 523 -22.68 -26.51 -20.02
CA ILE A 523 -21.70 -27.50 -20.51
C ILE A 523 -20.94 -26.95 -21.73
N ASP A 524 -21.61 -26.16 -22.58
CA ASP A 524 -21.06 -25.60 -23.83
C ASP A 524 -20.30 -24.28 -23.64
N THR A 525 -20.12 -23.79 -22.41
CA THR A 525 -19.48 -22.50 -22.15
C THR A 525 -17.95 -22.60 -22.17
N PRO A 526 -17.25 -21.68 -22.87
CA PRO A 526 -15.79 -21.60 -22.85
C PRO A 526 -15.17 -21.44 -21.45
N GLY A 527 -14.05 -22.14 -21.21
CA GLY A 527 -13.36 -22.16 -19.91
C GLY A 527 -12.87 -20.81 -19.38
N ASN A 528 -12.63 -19.83 -20.26
CA ASN A 528 -12.31 -18.45 -19.84
C ASN A 528 -13.52 -17.72 -19.23
N ILE A 529 -14.75 -18.00 -19.69
CA ILE A 529 -15.98 -17.45 -19.12
C ILE A 529 -16.30 -18.12 -17.79
N THR A 530 -16.17 -19.45 -17.72
CA THR A 530 -16.38 -20.19 -16.46
C THR A 530 -15.38 -19.72 -15.40
N ALA A 531 -14.11 -19.49 -15.78
CA ALA A 531 -13.09 -18.96 -14.89
C ALA A 531 -13.45 -17.61 -14.28
N LEU A 532 -13.88 -16.65 -15.10
CA LEU A 532 -14.28 -15.34 -14.60
C LEU A 532 -15.58 -15.39 -13.79
N ALA A 533 -16.52 -16.25 -14.17
CA ALA A 533 -17.74 -16.48 -13.41
C ALA A 533 -17.45 -17.06 -12.01
N CYS A 534 -16.47 -17.96 -11.89
CA CYS A 534 -16.00 -18.47 -10.60
C CYS A 534 -15.47 -17.33 -9.70
N GLU A 535 -14.71 -16.39 -10.25
CA GLU A 535 -14.23 -15.22 -9.48
C GLU A 535 -15.37 -14.27 -9.06
N VAL A 536 -16.41 -14.11 -9.89
CA VAL A 536 -17.59 -13.33 -9.51
C VAL A 536 -18.37 -14.04 -8.39
N CYS A 537 -18.56 -15.36 -8.50
CA CYS A 537 -19.20 -16.17 -7.46
C CYS A 537 -18.45 -16.10 -6.13
N SER A 538 -17.13 -16.27 -6.14
CA SER A 538 -16.33 -16.18 -4.91
C SER A 538 -16.38 -14.78 -4.31
N SER A 539 -16.28 -13.72 -5.12
CA SER A 539 -16.43 -12.34 -4.65
C SER A 539 -17.82 -12.07 -4.05
N TRP A 540 -18.89 -12.62 -4.64
CA TRP A 540 -20.26 -12.47 -4.13
C TRP A 540 -20.43 -13.20 -2.78
N ILE A 541 -19.96 -14.44 -2.67
CA ILE A 541 -20.04 -15.22 -1.43
C ILE A 541 -19.13 -14.61 -0.34
N SER A 542 -17.95 -14.13 -0.71
CA SER A 542 -16.98 -13.54 0.21
C SER A 542 -17.41 -12.17 0.74
N SER A 543 -18.30 -11.47 0.03
CA SER A 543 -18.77 -10.13 0.40
C SER A 543 -19.65 -10.10 1.66
N GLY A 544 -20.24 -11.23 2.07
CA GLY A 544 -21.16 -11.27 3.22
C GLY A 544 -22.53 -10.59 3.00
N VAL A 545 -22.79 -10.07 1.81
CA VAL A 545 -24.06 -9.42 1.42
C VAL A 545 -25.21 -10.43 1.45
N ALA A 546 -24.99 -11.66 0.99
CA ALA A 546 -26.05 -12.66 0.82
C ALA A 546 -26.41 -13.41 2.12
N LYS A 547 -27.15 -12.80 3.05
CA LYS A 547 -27.50 -13.46 4.34
C LYS A 547 -28.50 -14.64 4.23
N ASP A 548 -29.26 -14.74 3.13
CA ASP A 548 -30.20 -15.85 2.90
C ASP A 548 -29.47 -17.14 2.47
N VAL A 549 -29.56 -18.17 3.31
CA VAL A 549 -29.01 -19.52 3.12
C VAL A 549 -29.43 -20.15 1.79
N ASN A 550 -30.66 -19.90 1.33
CA ASN A 550 -31.16 -20.48 0.09
C ASN A 550 -30.44 -19.93 -1.14
N ASN A 551 -30.16 -18.63 -1.14
CA ASN A 551 -29.47 -17.99 -2.25
C ASN A 551 -27.97 -18.26 -2.22
N LEU A 552 -27.35 -18.34 -1.03
CA LEU A 552 -25.99 -18.85 -0.89
C LEU A 552 -25.87 -20.26 -1.47
N ARG A 553 -26.81 -21.15 -1.13
CA ARG A 553 -26.85 -22.51 -1.67
C ARG A 553 -26.99 -22.53 -3.19
N ARG A 554 -27.79 -21.64 -3.78
CA ARG A 554 -27.92 -21.53 -5.25
C ARG A 554 -26.62 -21.12 -5.94
N VAL A 555 -25.92 -20.10 -5.43
CA VAL A 555 -24.64 -19.65 -6.03
C VAL A 555 -23.54 -20.68 -5.75
N HIS A 556 -23.51 -21.27 -4.57
CA HIS A 556 -22.62 -22.38 -4.23
C HIS A 556 -22.80 -23.59 -5.16
N GLN A 557 -24.04 -23.98 -5.46
CA GLN A 557 -24.33 -25.07 -6.41
C GLN A 557 -23.77 -24.79 -7.82
N LEU A 558 -23.66 -23.52 -8.23
CA LEU A 558 -22.99 -23.17 -9.49
C LEU A 558 -21.48 -23.43 -9.45
N LEU A 559 -20.81 -23.24 -8.30
CA LEU A 559 -19.38 -23.53 -8.12
C LEU A 559 -19.08 -25.04 -8.05
N VAL A 560 -20.04 -25.86 -7.63
CA VAL A 560 -19.90 -27.33 -7.58
C VAL A 560 -19.85 -27.94 -8.98
N ALA A 561 -20.54 -27.35 -9.97
CA ALA A 561 -20.59 -27.90 -11.33
C ALA A 561 -19.20 -27.95 -12.02
N PRO A 562 -18.39 -26.87 -12.06
CA PRO A 562 -17.01 -26.93 -12.54
C PRO A 562 -16.11 -27.87 -11.73
N LEU A 563 -16.35 -27.99 -10.41
CA LEU A 563 -15.60 -28.89 -9.54
C LEU A 563 -15.80 -30.37 -9.93
N SER A 564 -17.01 -30.74 -10.36
CA SER A 564 -17.28 -32.09 -10.87
C SER A 564 -16.51 -32.42 -12.16
N LYS A 565 -16.20 -31.41 -12.99
CA LYS A 565 -15.34 -31.57 -14.18
C LYS A 565 -13.87 -31.84 -13.81
N LEU A 566 -13.42 -31.44 -12.61
CA LEU A 566 -12.08 -31.80 -12.12
C LEU A 566 -12.00 -33.28 -11.70
N LYS A 567 -13.09 -33.85 -11.17
CA LYS A 567 -13.17 -35.24 -10.68
C LYS A 567 -13.19 -36.27 -11.81
N THR A 568 -13.70 -35.89 -12.97
CA THR A 568 -13.79 -36.77 -14.13
C THR A 568 -12.59 -36.46 -15.00
N GLU A 569 -11.71 -37.43 -15.28
CA GLU A 569 -10.75 -37.32 -16.38
C GLU A 569 -11.57 -37.18 -17.68
N SER A 570 -11.97 -35.96 -18.03
CA SER A 570 -12.89 -35.75 -19.14
C SER A 570 -12.14 -35.96 -20.44
N ILE A 571 -12.49 -37.09 -21.08
CA ILE A 571 -12.10 -37.62 -22.40
C ILE A 571 -12.50 -36.67 -23.56
N SER A 572 -12.27 -35.37 -23.45
CA SER A 572 -12.55 -34.39 -24.51
C SER A 572 -11.36 -33.48 -24.82
N VAL A 573 -10.15 -34.07 -24.87
CA VAL A 573 -8.89 -33.35 -25.11
C VAL A 573 -8.64 -33.03 -26.60
N HIS A 574 -9.43 -33.55 -27.54
CA HIS A 574 -9.04 -33.45 -28.96
C HIS A 574 -9.40 -32.16 -29.71
N LEU A 575 -10.06 -31.16 -29.09
CA LEU A 575 -10.44 -29.91 -29.79
C LEU A 575 -10.29 -28.61 -28.97
N TYR A 576 -9.81 -28.68 -27.71
CA TYR A 576 -9.75 -27.52 -26.82
C TYR A 576 -8.31 -27.18 -26.40
N ASN A 577 -7.94 -25.90 -26.50
CA ASN A 577 -6.63 -25.39 -26.10
C ASN A 577 -6.33 -25.76 -24.62
N GLU A 578 -5.31 -26.59 -24.38
CA GLU A 578 -4.90 -27.08 -23.05
C GLU A 578 -4.74 -25.93 -22.03
N SER A 579 -4.27 -24.76 -22.47
CA SER A 579 -4.10 -23.58 -21.62
C SER A 579 -5.42 -22.98 -21.10
N CYS A 580 -6.53 -23.09 -21.85
CA CYS A 580 -7.84 -22.62 -21.42
C CYS A 580 -8.42 -23.53 -20.34
N THR A 581 -8.21 -24.84 -20.46
CA THR A 581 -8.58 -25.81 -19.44
C THR A 581 -7.79 -25.54 -18.16
N ALA A 582 -6.48 -25.28 -18.26
CA ALA A 582 -5.65 -24.92 -17.12
C ALA A 582 -6.17 -23.67 -16.38
N LEU A 583 -6.56 -22.63 -17.12
CA LEU A 583 -7.17 -21.42 -16.56
C LEU A 583 -8.48 -21.71 -15.81
N GLU A 584 -9.38 -22.51 -16.39
CA GLU A 584 -10.62 -22.94 -15.73
C GLU A 584 -10.33 -23.71 -14.44
N LYS A 585 -9.44 -24.71 -14.47
CA LYS A 585 -9.09 -25.48 -13.27
C LYS A 585 -8.51 -24.61 -12.15
N LEU A 586 -7.54 -23.75 -12.49
CA LEU A 586 -6.87 -22.89 -11.51
C LEU A 586 -7.79 -21.82 -10.91
N SER A 587 -8.67 -21.23 -11.72
CA SER A 587 -9.65 -20.24 -11.26
C SER A 587 -10.73 -20.84 -10.36
N VAL A 588 -11.19 -22.07 -10.64
CA VAL A 588 -12.09 -22.82 -9.74
C VAL A 588 -11.41 -23.02 -8.39
N LEU A 589 -10.17 -23.53 -8.37
CA LEU A 589 -9.43 -23.74 -7.12
C LEU A 589 -9.20 -22.44 -6.34
N LYS A 590 -8.92 -21.33 -7.03
CA LYS A 590 -8.83 -19.99 -6.43
C LYS A 590 -10.15 -19.55 -5.79
N ALA A 591 -11.27 -19.69 -6.51
CA ALA A 591 -12.58 -19.29 -6.03
C ALA A 591 -12.97 -20.02 -4.74
N TRP A 592 -12.72 -21.34 -4.68
CA TRP A 592 -12.93 -22.13 -3.47
C TRP A 592 -11.99 -21.74 -2.33
N ALA A 593 -10.72 -21.40 -2.63
CA ALA A 593 -9.78 -20.91 -1.63
C ALA A 593 -10.25 -19.59 -1.02
N GLU A 594 -10.75 -18.63 -1.81
CA GLU A 594 -11.29 -17.36 -1.31
C GLU A 594 -12.47 -17.57 -0.36
N VAL A 595 -13.42 -18.42 -0.73
CA VAL A 595 -14.59 -18.75 0.11
C VAL A 595 -14.15 -19.39 1.44
N TYR A 596 -13.20 -20.33 1.38
CA TYR A 596 -12.68 -20.99 2.58
C TYR A 596 -11.94 -20.02 3.52
N ILE A 597 -11.10 -19.13 2.97
CA ILE A 597 -10.37 -18.12 3.76
C ILE A 597 -11.34 -17.20 4.51
N VAL A 598 -12.40 -16.75 3.85
CA VAL A 598 -13.41 -15.88 4.49
C VAL A 598 -14.18 -16.63 5.57
N ALA A 599 -14.59 -17.87 5.31
CA ALA A 599 -15.26 -18.69 6.31
C ALA A 599 -14.38 -18.88 7.57
N MET A 600 -13.10 -19.19 7.40
CA MET A 600 -12.18 -19.41 8.53
C MET A 600 -11.76 -18.14 9.26
N ASN A 601 -11.58 -17.01 8.56
CA ASN A 601 -11.26 -15.74 9.21
C ASN A 601 -12.39 -15.24 10.12
N GLN A 602 -13.65 -15.50 9.75
CA GLN A 602 -14.81 -15.18 10.59
C GLN A 602 -14.88 -16.08 11.83
N GLU A 603 -14.44 -17.33 11.75
CA GLU A 603 -14.33 -18.22 12.91
C GLU A 603 -13.17 -17.88 13.85
N LEU A 604 -11.96 -17.61 13.34
CA LEU A 604 -10.81 -17.23 14.19
C LEU A 604 -11.07 -15.93 14.95
N GLY A 605 -11.87 -15.01 14.40
CA GLY A 605 -12.31 -13.81 15.13
C GLY A 605 -13.20 -14.09 16.36
N ARG A 606 -13.83 -15.29 16.44
CA ARG A 606 -14.67 -15.72 17.57
C ARG A 606 -13.85 -16.31 18.71
N THR A 607 -12.71 -16.93 18.45
CA THR A 607 -11.88 -17.54 19.51
C THR A 607 -11.12 -16.49 20.33
N ASP A 608 -10.74 -15.36 19.74
CA ASP A 608 -10.09 -14.24 20.43
C ASP A 608 -11.08 -13.37 21.25
N ARG A 609 -12.36 -13.32 20.86
CA ARG A 609 -13.44 -12.73 21.66
C ARG A 609 -14.14 -13.83 22.43
N GLY A 610 -13.51 -14.27 23.52
CA GLY A 610 -13.95 -15.38 24.35
C GLY A 610 -15.46 -15.49 24.52
N ALA A 611 -15.95 -16.73 24.51
CA ALA A 611 -17.33 -17.21 24.62
C ALA A 611 -18.13 -16.63 25.80
N SER A 612 -18.37 -15.33 25.82
CA SER A 612 -19.12 -14.60 26.83
C SER A 612 -20.09 -13.67 26.09
N LEU A 613 -21.37 -14.07 26.08
CA LEU A 613 -22.60 -13.35 25.68
C LEU A 613 -23.47 -13.93 24.55
N CYS A 614 -23.41 -15.23 24.24
CA CYS A 614 -24.53 -15.91 23.57
C CYS A 614 -25.44 -16.64 24.57
N SER A 615 -26.11 -15.88 25.45
CA SER A 615 -27.27 -16.37 26.21
C SER A 615 -28.41 -15.35 26.17
N THR A 616 -28.83 -14.96 24.97
CA THR A 616 -30.19 -14.44 24.78
C THR A 616 -30.82 -15.23 23.63
N GLY A 617 -31.95 -15.87 23.92
CA GLY A 617 -32.52 -16.91 23.08
C GLY A 617 -33.13 -16.37 21.80
N GLN A 618 -32.38 -16.44 20.70
CA GLN A 618 -32.85 -16.82 19.36
C GLN A 618 -31.71 -17.55 18.63
N PRO A 619 -31.96 -18.66 17.91
CA PRO A 619 -30.94 -19.36 17.14
C PRO A 619 -30.75 -18.68 15.79
N ASP A 620 -30.12 -17.50 15.77
CA ASP A 620 -29.65 -16.94 14.50
C ASP A 620 -28.43 -17.75 14.05
N VAL A 621 -28.64 -18.56 13.00
CA VAL A 621 -27.59 -19.33 12.34
C VAL A 621 -26.58 -18.33 11.76
N CYS A 622 -25.35 -18.35 12.28
CA CYS A 622 -24.30 -17.43 11.87
C CYS A 622 -23.88 -17.74 10.42
N TYR A 623 -23.72 -16.72 9.59
CA TYR A 623 -23.29 -16.82 8.19
C TYR A 623 -22.03 -17.69 8.00
N SER A 624 -21.07 -17.59 8.94
CA SER A 624 -19.84 -18.38 8.97
C SER A 624 -20.11 -19.89 9.08
N ASP A 625 -21.04 -20.28 9.96
CA ASP A 625 -21.37 -21.70 10.20
C ASP A 625 -22.03 -22.30 8.94
N VAL A 626 -22.83 -21.50 8.22
CA VAL A 626 -23.44 -21.90 6.94
C VAL A 626 -22.39 -22.08 5.85
N LEU A 627 -21.41 -21.19 5.75
CA LEU A 627 -20.34 -21.31 4.74
C LEU A 627 -19.48 -22.56 4.97
N LEU A 628 -19.15 -22.86 6.23
CA LEU A 628 -18.36 -24.04 6.55
C LEU A 628 -19.10 -25.34 6.24
N GLN A 629 -20.41 -25.41 6.58
CA GLN A 629 -21.25 -26.55 6.18
C GLN A 629 -21.31 -26.77 4.67
N LEU A 630 -21.16 -25.71 3.87
CA LEU A 630 -21.14 -25.80 2.41
C LEU A 630 -19.79 -26.28 1.86
N VAL A 631 -18.66 -25.89 2.49
CA VAL A 631 -17.30 -26.22 2.02
C VAL A 631 -16.80 -27.58 2.54
N GLU A 632 -17.17 -27.97 3.75
CA GLU A 632 -16.79 -29.23 4.42
C GLU A 632 -16.86 -30.49 3.53
N PRO A 633 -17.92 -30.74 2.72
CA PRO A 633 -18.01 -31.97 1.92
C PRO A 633 -16.95 -32.11 0.83
N GLU A 634 -16.42 -30.99 0.31
CA GLU A 634 -15.46 -30.98 -0.81
C GLU A 634 -14.02 -30.67 -0.35
N LEU A 635 -13.83 -30.34 0.93
CA LEU A 635 -12.59 -29.82 1.49
C LEU A 635 -11.41 -30.80 1.35
N ASN A 636 -11.63 -32.09 1.60
CA ASN A 636 -10.57 -33.10 1.50
C ASN A 636 -9.97 -33.13 0.10
N MET A 637 -10.81 -33.11 -0.93
CA MET A 637 -10.35 -33.10 -2.32
C MET A 637 -9.68 -31.77 -2.67
N LEU A 638 -10.28 -30.64 -2.30
CA LEU A 638 -9.73 -29.30 -2.59
C LEU A 638 -8.31 -29.13 -2.05
N VAL A 639 -8.02 -29.64 -0.85
CA VAL A 639 -6.69 -29.58 -0.23
C VAL A 639 -5.66 -30.35 -1.06
N GLU A 640 -6.00 -31.54 -1.55
CA GLU A 640 -5.11 -32.33 -2.43
C GLU A 640 -4.72 -31.53 -3.67
N TYR A 641 -5.70 -30.91 -4.33
CA TYR A 641 -5.44 -30.09 -5.52
C TYR A 641 -4.71 -28.78 -5.20
N TRP A 642 -5.00 -28.12 -4.08
CA TRP A 642 -4.30 -26.90 -3.65
C TRP A 642 -2.82 -27.14 -3.41
N LEU A 643 -2.47 -28.20 -2.67
CA LEU A 643 -1.08 -28.58 -2.42
C LEU A 643 -0.35 -28.92 -3.71
N ALA A 644 -1.02 -29.65 -4.59
CA ALA A 644 -0.45 -30.07 -5.85
C ALA A 644 -0.24 -28.84 -6.79
N VAL A 645 -1.15 -27.84 -6.80
CA VAL A 645 -0.96 -26.56 -7.51
C VAL A 645 0.22 -25.76 -6.97
N LEU A 646 0.43 -25.74 -5.65
CA LEU A 646 1.57 -25.04 -5.03
C LEU A 646 2.90 -25.72 -5.37
N ARG A 647 2.95 -27.05 -5.43
CA ARG A 647 4.10 -27.80 -5.93
C ARG A 647 4.41 -27.44 -7.39
N ASP A 648 3.39 -27.48 -8.25
CA ASP A 648 3.53 -27.14 -9.67
C ASP A 648 4.02 -25.69 -9.84
N TYR A 649 3.50 -24.75 -9.05
CA TYR A 649 3.96 -23.35 -9.05
C TYR A 649 5.42 -23.22 -8.62
N ALA A 650 5.85 -23.94 -7.59
CA ALA A 650 7.23 -23.93 -7.13
C ALA A 650 8.18 -24.41 -8.25
N LEU A 651 7.83 -25.50 -8.93
CA LEU A 651 8.59 -26.03 -10.07
C LEU A 651 8.61 -25.06 -11.26
N LEU A 652 7.47 -24.44 -11.58
CA LEU A 652 7.37 -23.44 -12.64
C LEU A 652 8.05 -22.11 -12.30
N SER A 653 8.38 -21.85 -11.03
CA SER A 653 9.08 -20.63 -10.60
C SER A 653 10.59 -20.77 -10.65
N LEU A 654 11.10 -21.99 -10.81
CA LEU A 654 12.53 -22.26 -10.87
C LEU A 654 13.24 -21.50 -12.01
N PRO A 655 14.49 -21.04 -11.79
CA PRO A 655 15.35 -20.48 -12.84
C PRO A 655 15.52 -21.42 -14.04
N ALA A 656 15.82 -20.87 -15.22
CA ALA A 656 16.00 -21.63 -16.46
C ALA A 656 17.10 -22.71 -16.37
N GLU A 657 18.05 -22.57 -15.44
CA GLU A 657 19.12 -23.53 -15.16
C GLU A 657 18.59 -24.87 -14.61
N PHE A 658 17.42 -24.87 -13.97
CA PHE A 658 16.78 -26.06 -13.38
C PHE A 658 15.62 -26.58 -14.23
N HIS A 659 15.51 -26.18 -15.50
CA HIS A 659 14.43 -26.61 -16.38
C HIS A 659 14.39 -28.14 -16.58
N SER A 660 15.51 -28.84 -16.40
CA SER A 660 15.60 -30.30 -16.44
C SER A 660 14.90 -31.01 -15.27
N GLN A 661 14.52 -30.29 -14.22
CA GLN A 661 13.78 -30.81 -13.06
C GLN A 661 12.25 -30.73 -13.23
N LEU A 662 11.77 -30.10 -14.31
CA LEU A 662 10.33 -30.03 -14.59
C LEU A 662 9.81 -31.42 -15.02
N PRO A 663 8.72 -31.92 -14.40
CA PRO A 663 8.08 -33.14 -14.84
C PRO A 663 7.48 -32.98 -16.24
N ALA A 664 7.33 -34.09 -16.96
CA ALA A 664 6.73 -34.10 -18.30
C ALA A 664 5.28 -33.59 -18.29
N GLU A 665 4.53 -33.92 -17.23
CA GLU A 665 3.15 -33.48 -17.01
C GLU A 665 2.95 -33.06 -15.53
N GLY A 666 2.33 -31.90 -15.33
CA GLY A 666 1.77 -31.44 -14.06
C GLY A 666 0.24 -31.55 -14.05
N ILE A 667 -0.43 -30.99 -13.04
CA ILE A 667 -1.89 -31.13 -12.88
C ILE A 667 -2.66 -30.33 -13.94
N CYS A 668 -2.11 -29.17 -14.30
CA CYS A 668 -2.70 -28.24 -15.25
C CYS A 668 -1.71 -27.79 -16.34
N PHE A 669 -0.56 -28.43 -16.48
CA PHE A 669 0.40 -28.08 -17.54
C PHE A 669 1.13 -29.31 -18.10
N THR A 670 1.52 -29.21 -19.37
CA THR A 670 2.47 -30.09 -20.06
C THR A 670 3.77 -29.31 -20.31
N LEU A 671 4.89 -29.98 -20.55
CA LEU A 671 6.17 -29.28 -20.82
C LEU A 671 6.06 -28.25 -21.96
N GLU A 672 5.22 -28.53 -22.98
CA GLU A 672 4.98 -27.64 -24.12
C GLU A 672 4.12 -26.40 -23.76
N THR A 673 3.23 -26.53 -22.78
CA THR A 673 2.32 -25.45 -22.36
C THR A 673 2.79 -24.67 -21.13
N ALA A 674 3.91 -25.07 -20.52
CA ALA A 674 4.43 -24.50 -19.28
C ALA A 674 4.56 -22.96 -19.31
N ASP A 675 5.05 -22.40 -20.42
CA ASP A 675 5.22 -20.94 -20.55
C ASP A 675 3.89 -20.20 -20.76
N LEU A 676 2.89 -20.85 -21.37
CA LEU A 676 1.55 -20.28 -21.57
C LEU A 676 0.73 -20.26 -20.27
N VAL A 677 0.91 -21.26 -19.38
CA VAL A 677 0.13 -21.42 -18.15
C VAL A 677 0.78 -20.69 -16.96
N ARG A 678 2.09 -20.36 -17.03
CA ARG A 678 2.82 -19.62 -15.98
C ARG A 678 2.12 -18.34 -15.49
N PRO A 679 1.52 -17.49 -16.35
CA PRO A 679 0.76 -16.32 -15.90
C PRO A 679 -0.47 -16.68 -15.05
N TYR A 680 -1.13 -17.79 -15.36
CA TYR A 680 -2.31 -18.25 -14.63
C TYR A 680 -1.95 -18.73 -13.22
N TYR A 681 -0.91 -19.56 -13.08
CA TYR A 681 -0.40 -19.95 -11.76
C TYR A 681 0.00 -18.74 -10.92
N LYS A 682 0.68 -17.74 -11.52
CA LYS A 682 1.08 -16.47 -10.87
C LYS A 682 -0.10 -15.68 -10.30
N SER A 683 -1.30 -15.84 -10.84
CA SER A 683 -2.50 -15.13 -10.37
C SER A 683 -3.27 -15.85 -9.26
N VAL A 684 -2.94 -17.12 -8.99
CA VAL A 684 -3.72 -18.03 -8.12
C VAL A 684 -2.94 -18.46 -6.87
N TRP A 685 -1.63 -18.67 -6.99
CA TRP A 685 -0.81 -19.32 -5.95
C TRP A 685 -0.92 -18.67 -4.57
N ALA A 686 -0.96 -17.34 -4.44
CA ALA A 686 -0.94 -16.70 -3.11
C ALA A 686 -2.25 -16.89 -2.34
N THR A 687 -3.39 -16.87 -3.04
CA THR A 687 -4.69 -17.17 -2.43
C THR A 687 -4.76 -18.64 -2.01
N VAL A 688 -4.32 -19.55 -2.88
CA VAL A 688 -4.28 -20.98 -2.59
C VAL A 688 -3.31 -21.31 -1.44
N LEU A 689 -2.17 -20.63 -1.39
CA LEU A 689 -1.18 -20.74 -0.31
C LEU A 689 -1.80 -20.41 1.04
N LEU A 690 -2.56 -19.33 1.16
CA LEU A 690 -3.24 -18.97 2.41
C LEU A 690 -4.29 -20.01 2.82
N ALA A 691 -5.12 -20.48 1.88
CA ALA A 691 -6.12 -21.51 2.16
C ALA A 691 -5.47 -22.83 2.63
N ALA A 692 -4.44 -23.29 1.94
CA ALA A 692 -3.70 -24.50 2.30
C ALA A 692 -3.02 -24.35 3.67
N SER A 693 -2.40 -23.19 3.96
CA SER A 693 -1.79 -22.91 5.25
C SER A 693 -2.80 -22.92 6.41
N ILE A 694 -4.01 -22.38 6.22
CA ILE A 694 -5.08 -22.42 7.23
C ILE A 694 -5.50 -23.86 7.52
N TRP A 695 -5.75 -24.64 6.48
CA TRP A 695 -6.18 -26.02 6.65
C TRP A 695 -5.11 -26.90 7.31
N LEU A 696 -3.86 -26.81 6.87
CA LEU A 696 -2.75 -27.59 7.43
C LEU A 696 -2.47 -27.21 8.88
N SER A 697 -2.52 -25.92 9.21
CA SER A 697 -2.33 -25.45 10.59
C SER A 697 -3.41 -25.99 11.52
N GLY A 698 -4.67 -26.06 11.08
CA GLY A 698 -5.77 -26.64 11.85
C GLY A 698 -5.67 -28.16 12.07
N ASN A 699 -5.02 -28.89 11.16
CA ASN A 699 -4.89 -30.36 11.19
C ASN A 699 -3.49 -30.84 11.59
N ASN A 700 -2.66 -30.02 12.25
CA ASN A 700 -1.28 -30.37 12.63
C ASN A 700 -0.40 -30.88 11.47
N PHE A 701 -0.64 -30.35 10.27
CA PHE A 701 -0.01 -30.80 9.02
C PHE A 701 -0.21 -32.29 8.72
N GLU A 702 -1.19 -32.94 9.38
CA GLU A 702 -1.58 -34.32 9.09
C GLU A 702 -2.62 -34.34 7.98
N LEU A 703 -2.27 -34.96 6.86
CA LEU A 703 -3.23 -35.26 5.80
C LEU A 703 -4.02 -36.49 6.23
N SER A 704 -5.30 -36.31 6.57
CA SER A 704 -6.18 -37.42 6.95
C SER A 704 -6.37 -38.33 5.74
N THR A 705 -5.60 -39.41 5.67
CA THR A 705 -5.83 -40.50 4.73
C THR A 705 -7.08 -41.25 5.18
N VAL A 706 -8.27 -40.73 4.86
CA VAL A 706 -9.44 -41.60 4.77
C VAL A 706 -9.11 -42.61 3.69
N GLU A 707 -8.89 -43.87 4.06
CA GLU A 707 -8.85 -44.99 3.11
C GLU A 707 -10.22 -45.09 2.44
N PRO A 708 -10.33 -44.95 1.10
CA PRO A 708 -11.53 -45.32 0.38
C PRO A 708 -11.24 -46.52 -0.55
N VAL A 709 -12.29 -47.23 -0.88
CA VAL A 709 -12.30 -48.58 -1.46
C VAL A 709 -11.87 -48.64 -2.94
N ASP A 710 -11.54 -47.51 -3.59
CA ASP A 710 -11.23 -47.44 -5.03
C ASP A 710 -9.88 -46.75 -5.33
N GLU A 711 -8.87 -47.53 -5.71
CA GLU A 711 -7.48 -47.11 -5.97
C GLU A 711 -7.28 -46.24 -7.25
N GLY A 712 -8.33 -45.94 -8.01
CA GLY A 712 -8.19 -45.36 -9.35
C GLY A 712 -8.12 -43.83 -9.48
N THR A 713 -8.36 -43.05 -8.41
CA THR A 713 -8.80 -41.64 -8.60
C THR A 713 -8.08 -40.56 -7.77
N ARG A 714 -7.01 -40.88 -7.02
CA ARG A 714 -6.25 -39.86 -6.28
C ARG A 714 -4.93 -39.52 -6.97
N LEU A 715 -4.60 -38.23 -7.00
CA LEU A 715 -3.29 -37.70 -7.40
C LEU A 715 -2.19 -38.32 -6.52
N ASN A 716 -1.23 -39.05 -7.12
CA ASN A 716 -0.09 -39.66 -6.40
C ASN A 716 0.80 -38.67 -5.63
N VAL A 717 0.59 -37.36 -5.82
CA VAL A 717 1.38 -36.24 -5.29
C VAL A 717 1.50 -36.22 -3.76
N LEU A 718 0.53 -36.76 -3.03
CA LEU A 718 0.50 -36.72 -1.56
C LEU A 718 1.37 -37.79 -0.89
N LYS A 719 1.75 -38.85 -1.62
CA LYS A 719 2.61 -39.92 -1.08
C LYS A 719 4.10 -39.58 -1.14
N ASP A 720 4.45 -38.57 -1.93
CA ASP A 720 5.85 -38.22 -2.22
C ASP A 720 6.47 -37.27 -1.17
N TYR A 721 5.66 -36.59 -0.37
CA TYR A 721 6.12 -35.54 0.55
C TYR A 721 5.65 -35.74 2.00
N THR A 722 6.58 -35.61 2.93
CA THR A 722 6.39 -35.63 4.38
C THR A 722 5.82 -34.30 4.91
N LYS A 723 5.33 -34.30 6.16
CA LYS A 723 4.84 -33.09 6.84
C LYS A 723 5.89 -31.98 6.85
N ILE A 724 7.16 -32.36 7.07
CA ILE A 724 8.32 -31.44 7.09
C ILE A 724 8.55 -30.81 5.71
N GLU A 725 8.50 -31.60 4.64
CA GLU A 725 8.70 -31.09 3.29
C GLU A 725 7.60 -30.10 2.90
N TRP A 726 6.33 -30.40 3.21
CA TRP A 726 5.24 -29.44 2.98
C TRP A 726 5.41 -28.14 3.77
N PHE A 727 5.85 -28.20 5.02
CA PHE A 727 6.17 -26.99 5.79
C PHE A 727 7.26 -26.15 5.09
N HIS A 728 8.36 -26.77 4.65
CA HIS A 728 9.43 -26.07 3.97
C HIS A 728 9.06 -25.55 2.58
N ILE A 729 8.23 -26.27 1.81
CA ILE A 729 7.73 -25.82 0.50
C ILE A 729 6.88 -24.56 0.67
N LEU A 730 5.90 -24.57 1.58
CA LEU A 730 4.99 -23.43 1.79
C LEU A 730 5.73 -22.20 2.34
N LEU A 731 6.64 -22.43 3.29
CA LEU A 731 7.49 -21.37 3.82
C LEU A 731 8.45 -20.83 2.75
N GLY A 732 9.04 -21.70 1.93
CA GLY A 732 9.94 -21.35 0.84
C GLY A 732 9.27 -20.49 -0.22
N ILE A 733 8.09 -20.88 -0.71
CA ILE A 733 7.28 -20.09 -1.65
C ILE A 733 6.99 -18.70 -1.07
N SER A 734 6.62 -18.63 0.21
CA SER A 734 6.33 -17.36 0.89
C SER A 734 7.58 -16.47 0.97
N ILE A 735 8.72 -17.02 1.40
CA ILE A 735 9.97 -16.27 1.54
C ILE A 735 10.51 -15.80 0.18
N GLU A 736 10.48 -16.65 -0.84
CA GLU A 736 10.92 -16.31 -2.20
C GLU A 736 10.13 -15.10 -2.74
N ALA A 737 8.80 -15.13 -2.61
CA ALA A 737 7.94 -14.04 -3.05
C ALA A 737 8.21 -12.74 -2.28
N LEU A 738 8.41 -12.82 -0.96
CA LEU A 738 8.76 -11.67 -0.11
C LEU A 738 10.18 -11.13 -0.37
N CYS A 739 11.06 -11.94 -0.96
CA CYS A 739 12.44 -11.63 -1.34
C CYS A 739 12.63 -11.09 -2.75
N SER A 740 11.64 -11.21 -3.63
CA SER A 740 11.78 -10.79 -5.01
C SER A 740 11.90 -9.25 -5.12
N PRO A 741 12.83 -8.73 -5.95
CA PRO A 741 12.91 -7.31 -6.27
C PRO A 741 11.75 -6.84 -7.17
N LYS A 742 10.95 -7.77 -7.73
CA LYS A 742 9.77 -7.45 -8.52
C LYS A 742 8.68 -6.94 -7.57
N ASN A 743 8.16 -5.74 -7.83
CA ASN A 743 7.02 -5.19 -7.09
C ASN A 743 5.78 -6.07 -7.33
N PHE A 744 5.57 -7.07 -6.46
CA PHE A 744 4.32 -7.80 -6.39
C PHE A 744 3.20 -6.87 -5.90
N ASP A 745 1.98 -7.14 -6.36
CA ASP A 745 0.77 -6.49 -5.86
C ASP A 745 0.71 -6.63 -4.31
N PRO A 746 0.46 -5.54 -3.56
CA PRO A 746 0.32 -5.55 -2.10
C PRO A 746 -0.55 -6.69 -1.55
N LEU A 747 -1.55 -7.15 -2.30
CA LEU A 747 -2.41 -8.28 -1.92
C LEU A 747 -1.65 -9.62 -1.82
N HIS A 748 -0.75 -9.92 -2.77
CA HIS A 748 0.05 -11.16 -2.71
C HIS A 748 0.98 -11.15 -1.49
N ILE A 749 1.59 -10.00 -1.20
CA ILE A 749 2.45 -9.82 -0.01
C ILE A 749 1.64 -10.05 1.26
N ARG A 750 0.42 -9.47 1.34
CA ARG A 750 -0.49 -9.68 2.48
C ARG A 750 -0.83 -11.15 2.66
N PHE A 751 -1.14 -11.88 1.59
CA PHE A 751 -1.43 -13.31 1.67
C PHE A 751 -0.22 -14.13 2.12
N CYS A 752 0.99 -13.88 1.61
CA CYS A 752 2.20 -14.57 2.09
C CYS A 752 2.46 -14.33 3.58
N LEU A 753 2.34 -13.09 4.06
CA LEU A 753 2.51 -12.78 5.48
C LEU A 753 1.42 -13.45 6.34
N ALA A 754 0.17 -13.45 5.86
CA ALA A 754 -0.91 -14.16 6.53
C ALA A 754 -0.67 -15.68 6.58
N SER A 755 -0.19 -16.28 5.49
CA SER A 755 0.16 -17.70 5.43
C SER A 755 1.22 -18.08 6.46
N ILE A 756 2.31 -17.30 6.54
CA ILE A 756 3.36 -17.49 7.55
C ILE A 756 2.79 -17.36 8.96
N LYS A 757 2.00 -16.31 9.22
CA LYS A 757 1.36 -16.09 10.53
C LYS A 757 0.51 -17.30 10.94
N VAL A 758 -0.30 -17.83 10.04
CA VAL A 758 -1.19 -18.97 10.32
C VAL A 758 -0.41 -20.28 10.47
N MET A 759 0.60 -20.53 9.65
CA MET A 759 1.48 -21.69 9.82
C MET A 759 2.17 -21.66 11.19
N LEU A 760 2.69 -20.49 11.58
CA LEU A 760 3.36 -20.29 12.87
C LEU A 760 2.38 -20.14 14.04
N ALA A 761 1.07 -20.25 13.84
CA ALA A 761 0.12 -20.39 14.96
C ALA A 761 0.15 -21.82 15.54
N ASN A 762 0.55 -22.81 14.74
CA ASN A 762 0.67 -24.19 15.18
C ASN A 762 1.99 -24.44 15.95
N GLU A 763 1.89 -25.13 17.08
CA GLU A 763 3.02 -25.45 17.94
C GLU A 763 4.09 -26.33 17.27
N TRP A 764 3.68 -27.35 16.51
CA TRP A 764 4.63 -28.21 15.80
C TRP A 764 5.47 -27.43 14.78
N ALA A 765 4.83 -26.56 14.00
CA ALA A 765 5.48 -25.74 12.99
C ALA A 765 6.47 -24.73 13.60
N GLN A 766 6.15 -24.20 14.78
CA GLN A 766 7.03 -23.33 15.54
C GLN A 766 8.30 -24.06 16.03
N LEU A 767 8.17 -25.29 16.50
CA LEU A 767 9.32 -26.12 16.90
C LEU A 767 10.16 -26.52 15.68
N GLN A 768 9.52 -26.85 14.56
CA GLN A 768 10.23 -27.16 13.31
C GLN A 768 11.00 -25.93 12.77
N LEU A 769 10.45 -24.72 12.89
CA LEU A 769 11.16 -23.48 12.55
C LEU A 769 12.44 -23.30 13.39
N LEU A 770 12.41 -23.71 14.67
CA LEU A 770 13.51 -23.57 15.61
C LEU A 770 14.46 -24.76 15.68
N ALA A 771 14.21 -25.81 14.89
CA ALA A 771 15.14 -26.91 14.69
C ALA A 771 16.43 -26.44 13.99
N ASP A 772 16.34 -25.37 13.18
CA ASP A 772 17.47 -24.61 12.66
C ASP A 772 17.26 -23.11 12.91
N ALA A 773 18.01 -22.57 13.88
CA ALA A 773 17.93 -21.15 14.26
C ALA A 773 18.19 -20.20 13.07
N LYS A 774 18.93 -20.63 12.04
CA LYS A 774 19.18 -19.80 10.84
C LYS A 774 17.89 -19.49 10.08
N LEU A 775 16.96 -20.46 9.99
CA LEU A 775 15.69 -20.27 9.28
C LEU A 775 14.84 -19.18 9.97
N ALA A 776 14.85 -19.13 11.30
CA ALA A 776 14.19 -18.09 12.08
C ALA A 776 14.87 -16.71 11.89
N VAL A 777 16.21 -16.68 11.85
CA VAL A 777 16.97 -15.43 11.58
C VAL A 777 16.69 -14.89 10.18
N ASP A 778 16.70 -15.75 9.16
CA ASP A 778 16.40 -15.37 7.78
C ASP A 778 14.97 -14.82 7.65
N LEU A 779 14.00 -15.44 8.32
CA LEU A 779 12.62 -14.95 8.36
C LEU A 779 12.54 -13.54 8.99
N LEU A 780 13.25 -13.30 10.09
CA LEU A 780 13.30 -11.98 10.74
C LEU A 780 13.98 -10.92 9.85
N ASN A 781 15.04 -11.28 9.13
CA ASN A 781 15.71 -10.39 8.18
C ASN A 781 14.79 -10.00 7.01
N VAL A 782 13.95 -10.93 6.54
CA VAL A 782 12.91 -10.63 5.54
C VAL A 782 11.89 -9.65 6.11
N MET A 783 11.42 -9.84 7.34
CA MET A 783 10.51 -8.90 8.00
C MET A 783 11.15 -7.51 8.13
N HIS A 784 12.42 -7.44 8.51
CA HIS A 784 13.17 -6.18 8.63
C HIS A 784 13.18 -5.42 7.29
N ARG A 785 13.54 -6.10 6.20
CA ARG A 785 13.56 -5.51 4.85
C ARG A 785 12.17 -5.05 4.41
N LEU A 786 11.11 -5.81 4.69
CA LEU A 786 9.74 -5.45 4.31
C LEU A 786 9.27 -4.19 5.05
N VAL A 787 9.51 -4.11 6.36
CA VAL A 787 9.19 -2.91 7.15
C VAL A 787 9.98 -1.70 6.65
N LEU A 788 11.24 -1.90 6.22
CA LEU A 788 12.09 -0.82 5.70
C LEU A 788 11.66 -0.33 4.32
N THR A 789 11.14 -1.20 3.46
CA THR A 789 10.81 -0.88 2.06
C THR A 789 9.35 -0.51 1.81
N ARG A 790 8.42 -0.88 2.71
CA ARG A 790 6.97 -0.71 2.51
C ARG A 790 6.33 0.21 3.56
N GLU A 791 5.45 1.11 3.11
CA GLU A 791 4.81 2.12 3.96
C GLU A 791 3.42 1.72 4.51
N ASN A 792 2.84 0.62 4.03
CA ASN A 792 1.50 0.20 4.47
C ASN A 792 1.52 -0.33 5.92
N VAL A 793 0.80 0.35 6.82
CA VAL A 793 0.72 0.03 8.25
C VAL A 793 0.14 -1.37 8.50
N GLN A 794 -0.81 -1.83 7.68
CA GLN A 794 -1.40 -3.17 7.80
C GLN A 794 -0.42 -4.30 7.45
N LEU A 795 0.49 -4.06 6.51
CA LEU A 795 1.57 -5.01 6.22
C LEU A 795 2.59 -5.03 7.36
N GLN A 796 2.92 -3.85 7.90
CA GLN A 796 3.81 -3.74 9.05
C GLN A 796 3.25 -4.42 10.30
N SER A 797 1.93 -4.36 10.53
CA SER A 797 1.30 -5.08 11.65
C SER A 797 1.38 -6.59 11.48
N LEU A 798 1.20 -7.12 10.27
CA LEU A 798 1.41 -8.55 9.99
C LEU A 798 2.86 -8.97 10.21
N CYS A 799 3.83 -8.16 9.79
CA CYS A 799 5.25 -8.42 10.08
C CYS A 799 5.51 -8.45 11.60
N ALA A 800 4.94 -7.50 12.35
CA ALA A 800 5.07 -7.46 13.81
C ALA A 800 4.45 -8.69 14.48
N ASP A 801 3.30 -9.17 14.01
CA ASP A 801 2.66 -10.39 14.51
C ASP A 801 3.54 -11.63 14.27
N ILE A 802 4.17 -11.75 13.09
CA ILE A 802 5.11 -12.85 12.81
C ILE A 802 6.31 -12.78 13.76
N VAL A 803 6.88 -11.60 14.00
CA VAL A 803 7.97 -11.42 14.97
C VAL A 803 7.54 -11.88 16.36
N VAL A 804 6.32 -11.55 16.80
CA VAL A 804 5.78 -12.02 18.08
C VAL A 804 5.75 -13.55 18.13
N LEU A 805 5.22 -14.21 17.09
CA LEU A 805 5.12 -15.66 17.03
C LEU A 805 6.48 -16.35 17.05
N VAL A 806 7.47 -15.82 16.32
CA VAL A 806 8.85 -16.35 16.32
C VAL A 806 9.49 -16.21 17.71
N LEU A 807 9.32 -15.06 18.38
CA LEU A 807 9.84 -14.85 19.73
C LEU A 807 9.14 -15.76 20.76
N ASP A 808 7.83 -15.95 20.65
CA ASP A 808 7.07 -16.83 21.55
C ASP A 808 7.44 -18.31 21.35
N ALA A 809 7.75 -18.70 20.12
CA ALA A 809 8.30 -20.02 19.83
C ALA A 809 9.70 -20.17 20.47
N ALA A 810 10.57 -19.16 20.32
CA ALA A 810 11.94 -19.22 20.81
C ALA A 810 12.01 -19.30 22.34
N VAL A 811 11.17 -18.52 23.04
CA VAL A 811 11.05 -18.59 24.51
C VAL A 811 10.59 -19.99 24.95
N ARG A 812 9.57 -20.57 24.31
CA ARG A 812 9.10 -21.92 24.64
C ARG A 812 10.15 -23.00 24.39
N SER A 813 10.91 -22.88 23.30
CA SER A 813 12.05 -23.75 23.02
C SER A 813 13.09 -23.70 24.14
N CYS A 814 13.39 -22.50 24.66
CA CYS A 814 14.30 -22.32 25.80
C CYS A 814 13.75 -22.97 27.07
N ASP A 815 12.47 -22.75 27.39
CA ASP A 815 11.82 -23.31 28.58
C ASP A 815 11.80 -24.85 28.55
N SER A 816 11.51 -25.44 27.38
CA SER A 816 11.51 -26.89 27.17
C SER A 816 12.90 -27.50 27.40
N MET A 817 13.97 -26.82 26.95
CA MET A 817 15.35 -27.28 27.14
C MET A 817 15.82 -27.14 28.60
N GLN A 818 15.35 -26.12 29.34
CA GLN A 818 15.70 -25.88 30.75
C GLN A 818 14.96 -26.81 31.72
N SER A 819 13.74 -27.25 31.39
CA SER A 819 12.92 -28.11 32.26
C SER A 819 13.42 -29.56 32.38
N GLY A 820 14.45 -29.97 31.65
CA GLY A 820 15.13 -31.25 31.88
C GLY A 820 14.22 -32.48 31.80
N ALA A 821 13.29 -32.55 30.84
CA ALA A 821 12.58 -33.79 30.52
C ALA A 821 13.56 -34.78 29.85
N LYS A 822 14.39 -35.43 30.67
CA LYS A 822 15.07 -36.67 30.28
C LYS A 822 14.02 -37.78 30.20
N GLY A 823 13.42 -37.96 29.02
CA GLY A 823 12.53 -39.10 28.73
C GLY A 823 11.45 -38.80 27.68
N ASP A 824 11.65 -39.35 26.48
CA ASP A 824 10.63 -39.85 25.54
C ASP A 824 9.66 -38.93 24.76
N PHE A 825 9.85 -37.60 24.67
CA PHE A 825 9.08 -36.80 23.68
C PHE A 825 9.95 -36.02 22.69
N LEU A 826 10.14 -36.70 21.55
CA LEU A 826 10.42 -36.26 20.17
C LEU A 826 11.70 -35.43 19.92
N PRO A 827 12.79 -36.08 19.43
CA PRO A 827 13.67 -35.40 18.49
C PRO A 827 12.80 -34.93 17.33
N THR A 828 12.94 -33.69 16.88
CA THR A 828 12.46 -33.32 15.55
C THR A 828 12.93 -34.38 14.57
N GLU A 829 12.02 -34.96 13.76
CA GLU A 829 12.32 -36.08 12.85
C GLU A 829 13.51 -35.77 11.89
N SER A 830 13.87 -34.49 11.76
CA SER A 830 15.00 -33.95 11.00
C SER A 830 16.39 -34.04 11.67
N GLY A 831 16.52 -34.51 12.92
CA GLY A 831 17.83 -34.64 13.60
C GLY A 831 18.51 -33.31 13.98
N GLY A 832 17.84 -32.17 13.81
CA GLY A 832 18.33 -30.85 14.19
C GLY A 832 18.27 -30.60 15.70
N LYS A 833 19.26 -29.90 16.25
CA LYS A 833 19.31 -29.53 17.68
C LYS A 833 18.43 -28.30 17.90
N LEU A 834 17.36 -28.46 18.68
CA LEU A 834 16.45 -27.39 19.04
C LEU A 834 17.18 -26.19 19.66
N TYR A 835 16.72 -24.98 19.38
CA TYR A 835 17.28 -23.75 19.91
C TYR A 835 17.29 -23.74 21.45
N CYS A 836 18.48 -23.63 22.04
CA CYS A 836 18.70 -23.73 23.49
C CYS A 836 18.73 -22.38 24.23
N GLY A 837 18.60 -21.25 23.52
CA GLY A 837 18.86 -19.93 24.08
C GLY A 837 20.33 -19.74 24.47
N MET A 838 20.59 -18.80 25.39
CA MET A 838 21.93 -18.38 25.86
C MET A 838 22.69 -17.49 24.88
N GLU A 839 21.99 -16.68 24.09
CA GLU A 839 22.62 -15.71 23.19
C GLU A 839 23.43 -14.67 23.98
N GLY A 840 24.62 -14.35 23.48
CA GLY A 840 25.63 -13.57 24.20
C GLY A 840 26.72 -14.42 24.85
N GLY A 841 26.50 -15.72 25.11
CA GLY A 841 27.50 -16.60 25.69
C GLY A 841 28.14 -16.02 26.95
N ASP A 842 29.43 -16.29 27.15
CA ASP A 842 30.22 -15.73 28.27
C ASP A 842 30.83 -14.36 27.93
N ASP A 843 30.95 -14.03 26.64
CA ASP A 843 31.61 -12.79 26.16
C ASP A 843 30.62 -11.61 25.95
N GLY A 844 29.31 -11.85 26.08
CA GLY A 844 28.25 -10.86 25.85
C GLY A 844 28.06 -10.41 24.40
N LEU A 845 28.67 -11.10 23.42
CA LEU A 845 28.67 -10.73 22.00
C LEU A 845 27.55 -11.43 21.21
N PHE A 846 26.81 -10.66 20.41
CA PHE A 846 25.78 -11.19 19.50
C PHE A 846 26.33 -11.29 18.07
N HIS A 847 26.27 -12.48 17.47
CA HIS A 847 26.68 -12.69 16.08
C HIS A 847 25.55 -12.32 15.11
N VAL A 848 25.77 -11.27 14.30
CA VAL A 848 24.81 -10.65 13.38
C VAL A 848 24.00 -11.65 12.53
N ASN A 849 24.64 -12.70 12.01
CA ASN A 849 23.99 -13.64 11.07
C ASN A 849 23.36 -14.88 11.73
N ASN A 850 23.57 -15.10 13.04
CA ASN A 850 23.14 -16.32 13.72
C ASN A 850 22.29 -16.05 14.98
N SER A 851 22.10 -14.79 15.35
CA SER A 851 21.40 -14.37 16.57
C SER A 851 19.96 -13.98 16.28
N ILE A 852 19.01 -14.71 16.87
CA ILE A 852 17.57 -14.40 16.79
C ILE A 852 17.31 -13.08 17.54
N VAL A 853 18.01 -12.84 18.66
CA VAL A 853 17.88 -11.61 19.44
C VAL A 853 18.29 -10.39 18.62
N TYR A 854 19.42 -10.46 17.92
CA TYR A 854 19.92 -9.36 17.08
C TYR A 854 18.98 -9.08 15.91
N ALA A 855 18.58 -10.10 15.15
CA ALA A 855 17.68 -9.93 14.01
C ALA A 855 16.32 -9.38 14.44
N ALA A 856 15.75 -9.84 15.57
CA ALA A 856 14.50 -9.30 16.10
C ALA A 856 14.65 -7.84 16.55
N LEU A 857 15.80 -7.47 17.14
CA LEU A 857 16.09 -6.11 17.57
C LEU A 857 16.12 -5.13 16.38
N GLU A 858 16.68 -5.52 15.23
CA GLU A 858 16.66 -4.71 14.01
C GLU A 858 15.21 -4.42 13.55
N VAL A 859 14.36 -5.44 13.49
CA VAL A 859 12.95 -5.28 13.10
C VAL A 859 12.23 -4.33 14.06
N ILE A 860 12.39 -4.55 15.37
CA ILE A 860 11.74 -3.74 16.41
C ILE A 860 12.21 -2.28 16.34
N LEU A 861 13.51 -2.05 16.21
CA LEU A 861 14.07 -0.71 16.05
C LEU A 861 13.50 -0.02 14.81
N CYS A 862 13.43 -0.73 13.69
CA CYS A 862 12.88 -0.22 12.44
C CYS A 862 11.39 0.17 12.60
N LEU A 863 10.57 -0.68 13.24
CA LEU A 863 9.17 -0.38 13.54
C LEU A 863 9.00 0.88 14.39
N LEU A 864 9.80 1.01 15.45
CA LEU A 864 9.76 2.17 16.35
C LEU A 864 10.18 3.46 15.63
N VAL A 865 11.32 3.45 14.92
CA VAL A 865 11.86 4.63 14.24
C VAL A 865 11.00 5.07 13.06
N ARG A 866 10.35 4.15 12.33
CA ARG A 866 9.45 4.56 11.24
C ARG A 866 8.22 5.28 11.73
N GLN A 867 7.61 4.81 12.83
CA GLN A 867 6.43 5.44 13.40
C GLN A 867 6.81 6.71 14.18
N VAL A 868 7.93 6.66 14.92
CA VAL A 868 8.45 7.76 15.74
C VAL A 868 9.96 7.96 15.42
N PRO A 869 10.30 8.74 14.38
CA PRO A 869 11.69 8.98 13.97
C PRO A 869 12.56 9.65 15.04
N GLU A 870 11.94 10.36 15.99
CA GLU A 870 12.59 11.02 17.12
C GLU A 870 13.26 10.04 18.09
N ILE A 871 12.92 8.75 18.04
CA ILE A 871 13.64 7.71 18.79
C ILE A 871 15.09 7.57 18.28
N ASN A 872 15.35 7.87 17.00
CA ASN A 872 16.67 7.77 16.41
C ASN A 872 17.56 8.98 16.83
N PRO A 873 18.66 8.75 17.56
CA PRO A 873 19.51 9.84 18.06
C PRO A 873 20.20 10.65 16.95
N VAL A 874 20.37 10.07 15.74
CA VAL A 874 20.95 10.76 14.58
C VAL A 874 19.97 11.78 14.00
N ILE A 875 18.68 11.44 13.95
CA ILE A 875 17.62 12.30 13.43
C ILE A 875 17.39 13.48 14.38
N VAL A 876 17.38 13.24 15.69
CA VAL A 876 17.23 14.28 16.72
C VAL A 876 18.36 15.34 16.65
N ARG A 877 19.57 14.95 16.23
CA ARG A 877 20.70 15.88 16.05
C ARG A 877 20.57 16.76 14.80
N SER A 878 19.72 16.40 13.84
CA SER A 878 19.51 17.14 12.59
C SER A 878 18.41 18.20 12.77
N LYS A 879 18.83 19.46 12.95
CA LYS A 879 17.92 20.60 13.18
C LYS A 879 16.95 20.88 12.02
N THR A 880 17.30 20.50 10.79
CA THR A 880 16.50 20.72 9.58
C THR A 880 15.30 19.78 9.46
N PHE A 881 15.42 18.53 9.89
CA PHE A 881 14.35 17.53 9.78
C PHE A 881 13.22 17.76 10.80
N LEU A 882 13.57 18.14 12.03
CA LEU A 882 12.61 18.46 13.09
C LEU A 882 11.77 19.72 12.76
N ALA A 883 12.34 20.69 12.03
CA ALA A 883 11.64 21.91 11.64
C ALA A 883 10.56 21.68 10.57
N GLN A 884 10.78 20.75 9.62
CA GLN A 884 9.79 20.41 8.58
C GLN A 884 8.57 19.67 9.14
N ARG A 885 8.73 18.87 10.22
CA ARG A 885 7.62 18.08 10.77
C ARG A 885 6.86 18.76 11.92
N ARG A 886 7.48 19.67 12.67
CA ARG A 886 6.76 20.50 13.67
C ARG A 886 5.64 21.36 13.05
N SER A 887 5.66 21.57 11.73
CA SER A 887 4.58 22.24 10.99
C SER A 887 3.40 21.31 10.61
N ALA A 888 3.52 19.99 10.80
CA ALA A 888 2.49 19.01 10.53
C ALA A 888 2.25 18.17 11.80
N THR A 889 1.21 18.50 12.57
CA THR A 889 0.73 17.70 13.70
C THR A 889 0.23 16.33 13.21
N VAL A 890 1.15 15.37 13.06
CA VAL A 890 0.80 13.99 12.67
C VAL A 890 0.13 13.31 13.86
N THR A 891 -1.20 13.24 13.84
CA THR A 891 -1.94 12.36 14.74
C THR A 891 -1.64 10.90 14.36
N LEU A 892 -1.07 10.12 15.29
CA LEU A 892 -0.91 8.68 15.09
C LEU A 892 -2.29 8.04 14.85
N SER A 893 -2.40 7.14 13.88
CA SER A 893 -3.60 6.32 13.68
C SER A 893 -3.73 5.27 14.80
N ASN A 894 -4.91 4.69 14.97
CA ASN A 894 -5.09 3.61 15.96
C ASN A 894 -4.25 2.37 15.62
N GLU A 895 -4.09 2.05 14.34
CA GLU A 895 -3.25 0.96 13.86
C GLU A 895 -1.76 1.19 14.20
N SER A 896 -1.25 2.42 14.05
CA SER A 896 0.13 2.73 14.41
C SER A 896 0.38 2.69 15.92
N ARG A 897 -0.59 3.08 16.75
CA ARG A 897 -0.53 2.90 18.21
C ARG A 897 -0.45 1.43 18.61
N GLN A 898 -1.23 0.57 17.97
CA GLN A 898 -1.18 -0.88 18.21
C GLN A 898 0.18 -1.46 17.80
N LEU A 899 0.70 -1.05 16.63
CA LEU A 899 2.02 -1.48 16.14
C LEU A 899 3.16 -1.13 17.13
N LEU A 900 3.18 0.13 17.62
CA LEU A 900 4.13 0.58 18.63
C LEU A 900 4.01 -0.25 19.92
N THR A 901 2.79 -0.54 20.34
CA THR A 901 2.52 -1.34 21.53
C THR A 901 3.07 -2.77 21.39
N THR A 902 2.89 -3.39 20.21
CA THR A 902 3.43 -4.73 19.91
C THR A 902 4.96 -4.72 19.90
N ALA A 903 5.60 -3.76 19.21
CA ALA A 903 7.06 -3.63 19.16
C ALA A 903 7.69 -3.49 20.57
N VAL A 904 7.08 -2.67 21.43
CA VAL A 904 7.52 -2.45 22.82
C VAL A 904 7.41 -3.70 23.69
N ARG A 905 6.38 -4.54 23.47
CA ARG A 905 6.22 -5.81 24.20
C ARG A 905 7.27 -6.84 23.78
N CYS A 906 7.63 -6.87 22.50
CA CYS A 906 8.68 -7.77 21.98
C CYS A 906 10.04 -7.49 22.62
N LEU A 907 10.37 -6.22 22.90
CA LEU A 907 11.66 -5.84 23.52
C LEU A 907 11.95 -6.62 24.81
N VAL A 908 10.97 -6.82 25.69
CA VAL A 908 11.18 -7.49 26.98
C VAL A 908 11.40 -9.00 26.80
N LYS A 909 10.77 -9.61 25.79
CA LYS A 909 10.92 -11.04 25.48
C LYS A 909 12.33 -11.40 25.03
N LEU A 910 13.10 -10.44 24.49
CA LEU A 910 14.49 -10.67 24.09
C LEU A 910 15.38 -11.07 25.27
N SER A 911 15.15 -10.50 26.47
CA SER A 911 15.97 -10.77 27.66
C SER A 911 15.84 -12.22 28.16
N SER A 912 14.74 -12.92 27.90
CA SER A 912 14.58 -14.33 28.30
C SER A 912 15.47 -15.30 27.52
N MET A 913 15.91 -14.93 26.32
CA MET A 913 16.70 -15.80 25.43
C MET A 913 18.22 -15.62 25.58
N CYS A 914 18.65 -14.55 26.26
CA CYS A 914 20.08 -14.23 26.43
C CYS A 914 20.68 -14.88 27.68
N SER A 915 22.00 -15.11 27.65
CA SER A 915 22.81 -15.35 28.86
C SER A 915 22.85 -14.12 29.77
N ASP A 916 23.33 -14.22 31.00
CA ASP A 916 23.40 -13.07 31.90
C ASP A 916 24.32 -11.94 31.37
N GLU A 917 25.44 -12.29 30.73
CA GLU A 917 26.30 -11.32 30.03
C GLU A 917 25.60 -10.72 28.79
N GLY A 918 24.89 -11.55 28.00
CA GLY A 918 24.07 -11.06 26.88
C GLY A 918 22.97 -10.10 27.31
N ARG A 919 22.32 -10.35 28.46
CA ARG A 919 21.33 -9.44 29.05
C ARG A 919 21.95 -8.10 29.42
N LEU A 920 23.17 -8.08 29.98
CA LEU A 920 23.88 -6.85 30.31
C LEU A 920 24.22 -6.01 29.07
N THR A 921 24.58 -6.66 27.96
CA THR A 921 24.83 -5.99 26.66
C THR A 921 23.55 -5.41 26.06
N LEU A 922 22.42 -6.11 26.15
CA LEU A 922 21.15 -5.73 25.53
C LEU A 922 20.39 -4.64 26.32
N LEU A 923 20.54 -4.63 27.66
CA LEU A 923 19.76 -3.80 28.58
C LEU A 923 19.83 -2.28 28.30
N PRO A 924 20.99 -1.67 27.99
CA PRO A 924 21.06 -0.24 27.66
C PRO A 924 20.21 0.12 26.43
N ILE A 925 20.18 -0.76 25.42
CA ILE A 925 19.42 -0.55 24.17
C ILE A 925 17.92 -0.60 24.48
N GLN A 926 17.48 -1.63 25.21
CA GLN A 926 16.07 -1.78 25.61
C GLN A 926 15.59 -0.57 26.41
N LEU A 927 16.35 -0.13 27.41
CA LEU A 927 15.97 1.02 28.25
C LEU A 927 15.97 2.32 27.45
N TYR A 928 16.92 2.53 26.54
CA TYR A 928 16.91 3.69 25.66
C TYR A 928 15.64 3.73 24.78
N LEU A 929 15.28 2.62 24.13
CA LEU A 929 14.08 2.57 23.28
C LEU A 929 12.79 2.74 24.09
N LEU A 930 12.67 2.09 25.25
CA LEU A 930 11.49 2.20 26.10
C LEU A 930 11.31 3.61 26.67
N THR A 931 12.37 4.24 27.18
CA THR A 931 12.30 5.59 27.77
C THR A 931 11.99 6.67 26.73
N ASN A 932 12.55 6.58 25.52
CA ASN A 932 12.21 7.50 24.43
C ASN A 932 10.81 7.26 23.87
N THR A 933 10.34 6.00 23.83
CA THR A 933 8.94 5.72 23.42
C THR A 933 7.96 6.36 24.40
N VAL A 934 8.21 6.28 25.71
CA VAL A 934 7.39 6.97 26.73
C VAL A 934 7.39 8.48 26.49
N ARG A 935 8.57 9.08 26.27
CA ARG A 935 8.73 10.52 26.04
C ARG A 935 7.89 11.00 24.85
N GLU A 936 8.12 10.44 23.67
CA GLU A 936 7.50 10.97 22.45
C GLU A 936 6.01 10.63 22.33
N THR A 937 5.58 9.45 22.79
CA THR A 937 4.14 9.08 22.74
C THR A 937 3.30 9.79 23.80
N SER A 938 3.93 10.37 24.83
CA SER A 938 3.25 11.19 25.85
C SER A 938 2.92 12.61 25.39
N ASN A 939 3.64 13.14 24.41
CA ASN A 939 3.53 14.53 23.95
C ASN A 939 2.44 14.76 22.87
N LEU A 940 1.88 13.69 22.29
CA LEU A 940 0.94 13.76 21.15
C LEU A 940 -0.53 14.10 21.55
N HIS A 941 -0.76 14.78 22.67
CA HIS A 941 -2.08 14.89 23.30
C HIS A 941 -2.59 16.33 23.49
N ASN A 942 -2.88 17.05 22.40
CA ASN A 942 -3.66 18.29 22.46
C ASN A 942 -4.57 18.44 21.22
N GLU A 943 -5.76 17.83 21.25
CA GLU A 943 -6.99 18.37 20.63
C GLU A 943 -8.24 17.69 21.24
N PRO A 944 -9.30 18.44 21.59
CA PRO A 944 -10.58 17.88 21.98
C PRO A 944 -11.31 17.36 20.74
N LEU A 945 -11.80 16.12 20.80
CA LEU A 945 -12.65 15.52 19.76
C LEU A 945 -13.89 16.37 19.49
N VAL A 946 -13.85 17.20 18.44
CA VAL A 946 -15.04 17.77 17.79
C VAL A 946 -15.30 16.96 16.52
N HIS A 947 -16.29 16.06 16.62
CA HIS A 947 -17.18 15.51 15.57
C HIS A 947 -17.40 14.00 15.67
N GLY A 948 -18.69 13.62 15.76
CA GLY A 948 -19.18 12.25 15.67
C GLY A 948 -20.31 11.97 16.65
N GLY A 949 -21.50 12.54 16.43
CA GLY A 949 -22.68 12.30 17.25
C GLY A 949 -23.24 10.89 17.07
N GLY A 950 -23.36 10.17 18.19
CA GLY A 950 -24.11 8.94 18.36
C GLY A 950 -23.96 8.46 19.81
N PRO A 951 -25.05 8.14 20.54
CA PRO A 951 -24.92 7.70 21.92
C PRO A 951 -24.36 6.27 21.93
N ALA A 952 -23.06 6.15 22.24
CA ALA A 952 -22.46 4.85 22.48
C ALA A 952 -23.09 4.23 23.74
N SER A 953 -23.68 3.06 23.56
CA SER A 953 -24.24 2.22 24.60
C SER A 953 -23.20 1.90 25.67
N SER A 954 -23.57 2.14 26.93
CA SER A 954 -22.81 1.79 28.12
C SER A 954 -22.69 0.26 28.26
N THR A 955 -21.61 -0.31 27.74
CA THR A 955 -21.12 -1.64 28.12
C THR A 955 -19.60 -1.56 28.27
N GLY A 956 -19.14 -1.87 29.49
CA GLY A 956 -17.82 -1.52 30.01
C GLY A 956 -16.61 -2.05 29.24
N GLY A 957 -15.58 -1.19 29.22
CA GLY A 957 -14.27 -1.42 28.63
C GLY A 957 -13.66 -0.08 28.25
N ASP A 958 -13.12 0.65 29.24
CA ASP A 958 -12.50 1.97 29.04
C ASP A 958 -11.33 1.90 28.03
N PHE A 959 -11.58 2.28 26.78
CA PHE A 959 -10.53 2.50 25.78
C PHE A 959 -9.77 3.79 26.11
N CYS A 960 -8.66 3.66 26.84
CA CYS A 960 -7.83 4.79 27.24
C CYS A 960 -6.79 5.15 26.15
N PRO A 961 -6.64 6.44 25.76
CA PRO A 961 -5.71 6.91 24.72
C PRO A 961 -4.20 6.78 25.03
N LYS A 962 -3.78 6.10 26.11
CA LYS A 962 -2.38 5.97 26.59
C LYS A 962 -1.66 4.64 26.24
N GLN A 963 -2.11 3.91 25.22
CA GLN A 963 -1.74 2.50 24.99
C GLN A 963 -0.22 2.20 24.83
N PRO A 964 0.58 2.98 24.04
CA PRO A 964 2.00 2.68 23.84
C PRO A 964 2.88 3.06 25.04
N ALA A 965 2.67 4.25 25.62
CA ALA A 965 3.40 4.72 26.80
C ALA A 965 3.15 3.79 28.01
N ALA A 966 1.90 3.38 28.23
CA ALA A 966 1.56 2.44 29.30
C ALA A 966 2.23 1.08 29.10
N ALA A 967 2.28 0.56 27.86
CA ALA A 967 2.98 -0.68 27.56
C ALA A 967 4.51 -0.56 27.79
N ALA A 968 5.12 0.56 27.43
CA ALA A 968 6.55 0.81 27.66
C ALA A 968 6.88 0.89 29.15
N LEU A 969 6.02 1.54 29.95
CA LEU A 969 6.14 1.57 31.40
C LEU A 969 6.01 0.20 32.05
N GLN A 970 5.06 -0.61 31.56
CA GLN A 970 4.92 -1.99 32.01
C GLN A 970 6.15 -2.84 31.62
N SER A 971 6.71 -2.63 30.42
CA SER A 971 7.94 -3.28 29.98
C SER A 971 9.14 -2.93 30.86
N ILE A 972 9.30 -1.65 31.22
CA ILE A 972 10.32 -1.18 32.18
C ILE A 972 10.13 -1.86 33.54
N ARG A 973 8.88 -1.94 34.03
CA ARG A 973 8.56 -2.62 35.29
C ARG A 973 8.99 -4.09 35.28
N CYS A 974 8.78 -4.81 34.16
CA CYS A 974 9.19 -6.20 34.02
C CYS A 974 10.72 -6.37 34.08
N LEU A 975 11.49 -5.47 33.45
CA LEU A 975 12.96 -5.48 33.52
C LEU A 975 13.48 -5.19 34.93
N LEU A 976 12.82 -4.29 35.68
CA LEU A 976 13.20 -3.96 37.06
C LEU A 976 12.96 -5.11 38.05
N LYS A 977 11.92 -5.92 37.83
CA LYS A 977 11.60 -7.07 38.70
C LYS A 977 12.55 -8.26 38.58
N LYS A 978 13.39 -8.31 37.54
CA LYS A 978 14.34 -9.41 37.28
C LYS A 978 15.78 -8.87 37.30
N PRO A 979 16.38 -8.59 38.48
CA PRO A 979 17.76 -8.13 38.56
C PRO A 979 18.74 -9.24 38.18
N ILE A 980 19.82 -8.87 37.49
CA ILE A 980 20.93 -9.78 37.20
C ILE A 980 21.80 -9.85 38.46
N LEU A 981 22.01 -11.07 38.96
CA LEU A 981 22.79 -11.32 40.18
C LEU A 981 24.23 -11.71 39.82
N LEU A 982 25.17 -11.43 40.71
CA LEU A 982 26.57 -11.85 40.56
C LEU A 982 26.68 -13.39 40.59
N GLN A 983 27.51 -13.95 39.69
CA GLN A 983 27.69 -15.41 39.55
C GLN A 983 28.44 -16.07 40.73
N ASP A 984 29.17 -15.29 41.55
CA ASP A 984 29.86 -15.82 42.73
C ASP A 984 28.91 -15.97 43.92
N GLY A 985 28.57 -17.23 44.22
CA GLY A 985 27.62 -17.61 45.26
C GLY A 985 28.05 -17.21 46.66
N ALA A 986 27.36 -16.21 47.23
CA ALA A 986 27.13 -16.03 48.68
C ALA A 986 26.23 -14.80 48.98
N THR A 987 26.11 -13.85 48.05
CA THR A 987 25.34 -12.62 48.26
C THR A 987 24.33 -12.42 47.12
N SER A 988 23.05 -12.22 47.47
CA SER A 988 21.99 -11.87 46.50
C SER A 988 22.07 -10.40 46.08
N GLU A 989 23.28 -9.90 45.80
CA GLU A 989 23.50 -8.52 45.39
C GLU A 989 23.41 -8.39 43.85
N PRO A 990 22.77 -7.32 43.34
CA PRO A 990 22.66 -7.08 41.90
C PRO A 990 24.02 -6.70 41.30
N ASP A 991 24.29 -7.15 40.07
CA ASP A 991 25.53 -6.82 39.34
C ASP A 991 25.71 -5.28 39.29
N PRO A 992 26.88 -4.74 39.66
CA PRO A 992 27.15 -3.30 39.67
C PRO A 992 26.97 -2.65 38.28
N ARG A 993 27.24 -3.38 37.19
CA ARG A 993 27.00 -2.93 35.81
C ARG A 993 25.51 -2.76 35.55
N TRP A 994 24.69 -3.72 35.98
CA TRP A 994 23.22 -3.63 35.90
C TRP A 994 22.69 -2.42 36.68
N VAL A 995 23.17 -2.23 37.92
CA VAL A 995 22.80 -1.08 38.76
C VAL A 995 23.12 0.24 38.06
N ARG A 996 24.32 0.35 37.47
CA ARG A 996 24.75 1.55 36.75
C ARG A 996 23.90 1.83 35.52
N ILE A 997 23.54 0.81 34.75
CA ILE A 997 22.67 0.95 33.57
C ILE A 997 21.28 1.45 33.98
N MET A 998 20.70 0.90 35.06
CA MET A 998 19.41 1.36 35.60
C MET A 998 19.47 2.80 36.13
N GLN A 999 20.55 3.18 36.80
CA GLN A 999 20.80 4.57 37.23
C GLN A 999 20.85 5.54 36.03
N CYS A 1000 21.54 5.15 34.94
CA CYS A 1000 21.61 5.96 33.72
C CYS A 1000 20.24 6.13 33.03
N ALA A 1001 19.42 5.08 32.99
CA ALA A 1001 18.07 5.14 32.44
C ALA A 1001 17.15 6.06 33.25
N LEU A 1002 17.18 5.93 34.59
CA LEU A 1002 16.43 6.80 35.51
C LEU A 1002 16.89 8.26 35.40
N TRP A 1003 18.19 8.50 35.30
CA TRP A 1003 18.73 9.84 35.08
C TRP A 1003 18.29 10.44 33.74
N SER A 1004 18.25 9.64 32.68
CA SER A 1004 17.80 10.06 31.34
C SER A 1004 16.32 10.46 31.31
N LEU A 1005 15.47 9.80 32.10
CA LEU A 1005 14.08 10.23 32.32
C LEU A 1005 14.03 11.56 33.09
N LEU A 1006 14.78 11.70 34.19
CA LEU A 1006 14.81 12.93 34.99
C LEU A 1006 15.39 14.15 34.26
N LEU A 1007 16.13 13.94 33.16
CA LEU A 1007 16.63 15.02 32.30
C LEU A 1007 15.54 15.72 31.50
N THR A 1008 14.40 15.06 31.25
CA THR A 1008 13.26 15.61 30.47
C THR A 1008 12.55 16.79 31.13
N ASP A 1009 12.75 16.99 32.44
CA ASP A 1009 12.17 18.08 33.23
C ASP A 1009 12.78 19.47 32.92
N LYS A 1010 13.92 19.54 32.21
CA LYS A 1010 14.67 20.79 31.98
C LYS A 1010 14.56 21.39 30.57
N GLU A 1011 13.93 20.72 29.61
CA GLU A 1011 13.82 21.26 28.25
C GLU A 1011 12.64 22.25 28.20
N GLU A 1012 12.93 23.55 28.30
CA GLU A 1012 11.96 24.68 28.25
C GLU A 1012 11.12 24.76 26.94
N SER A 1013 11.24 23.79 26.03
CA SER A 1013 10.69 23.84 24.68
C SER A 1013 9.59 22.82 24.35
N THR A 1014 9.22 21.92 25.26
CA THR A 1014 8.17 20.93 25.03
C THR A 1014 7.17 20.88 26.19
N GLU A 1015 5.88 20.97 25.88
CA GLU A 1015 4.78 20.68 26.81
C GLU A 1015 4.80 19.18 27.18
N ASN A 1016 5.77 18.76 28.00
CA ASN A 1016 5.87 17.36 28.44
C ASN A 1016 4.75 17.07 29.46
N ASP A 1017 4.01 15.96 29.27
CA ASP A 1017 3.00 15.49 30.22
C ASP A 1017 3.68 15.06 31.52
N ARG A 1018 3.83 16.00 32.47
CA ARG A 1018 4.46 15.79 33.79
C ARG A 1018 3.86 14.58 34.52
N SER A 1019 2.60 14.23 34.28
CA SER A 1019 1.95 13.07 34.89
C SER A 1019 2.57 11.73 34.48
N THR A 1020 2.99 11.59 33.21
CA THR A 1020 3.64 10.36 32.71
C THR A 1020 5.08 10.25 33.17
N LEU A 1021 5.80 11.38 33.26
CA LEU A 1021 7.15 11.45 33.83
C LEU A 1021 7.16 11.02 35.30
N ILE A 1022 6.22 11.54 36.09
CA ILE A 1022 6.02 11.17 37.50
C ILE A 1022 5.75 9.67 37.64
N LEU A 1023 4.81 9.13 36.84
CA LEU A 1023 4.49 7.71 36.86
C LEU A 1023 5.69 6.84 36.49
N SER A 1024 6.50 7.28 35.52
CA SER A 1024 7.76 6.61 35.13
C SER A 1024 8.74 6.54 36.29
N VAL A 1025 8.99 7.65 36.97
CA VAL A 1025 9.89 7.73 38.13
C VAL A 1025 9.36 6.89 39.28
N ALA A 1026 8.04 6.90 39.53
CA ALA A 1026 7.41 6.05 40.55
C ALA A 1026 7.63 4.55 40.28
N ILE A 1027 7.53 4.10 39.03
CA ILE A 1027 7.79 2.69 38.68
C ILE A 1027 9.23 2.29 39.01
N PHE A 1028 10.22 3.15 38.70
CA PHE A 1028 11.61 2.92 39.11
C PHE A 1028 11.77 2.87 40.62
N MET A 1029 11.16 3.80 41.36
CA MET A 1029 11.27 3.82 42.82
C MET A 1029 10.65 2.59 43.49
N LEU A 1030 9.51 2.11 42.99
CA LEU A 1030 8.76 1.00 43.59
C LEU A 1030 9.33 -0.38 43.25
N ASN A 1031 10.03 -0.53 42.13
CA ASN A 1031 10.46 -1.85 41.63
C ASN A 1031 12.00 -2.01 41.56
N SER A 1032 12.80 -0.96 41.84
CA SER A 1032 14.27 -1.06 41.80
C SER A 1032 14.89 -1.40 43.18
N PRO A 1033 16.01 -2.13 43.22
CA PRO A 1033 16.73 -2.39 44.46
C PRO A 1033 17.42 -1.11 44.99
N LYS A 1034 17.56 -1.00 46.32
CA LYS A 1034 18.19 0.14 47.03
C LYS A 1034 19.44 0.75 46.36
N PRO A 1035 20.43 -0.03 45.87
CA PRO A 1035 21.61 0.53 45.21
C PRO A 1035 21.33 1.38 43.95
N VAL A 1036 20.20 1.18 43.27
CA VAL A 1036 19.81 2.01 42.11
C VAL A 1036 19.37 3.41 42.55
N LEU A 1037 18.68 3.53 43.69
CA LEU A 1037 18.10 4.78 44.18
C LEU A 1037 19.05 5.61 45.06
N ASN A 1038 20.10 4.99 45.61
CA ASN A 1038 21.01 5.63 46.59
C ASN A 1038 22.06 6.59 45.98
N HIS A 1039 22.01 6.88 44.68
CA HIS A 1039 22.92 7.85 44.06
C HIS A 1039 22.48 9.30 44.38
N CYS A 1040 23.35 10.08 45.01
CA CYS A 1040 23.03 11.42 45.55
C CYS A 1040 22.33 12.36 44.53
N GLN A 1041 22.87 12.47 43.32
CA GLN A 1041 22.32 13.35 42.27
C GLN A 1041 20.92 12.90 41.79
N ILE A 1042 20.68 11.58 41.71
CA ILE A 1042 19.38 11.03 41.30
C ILE A 1042 18.37 11.32 42.40
N ARG A 1043 18.73 11.07 43.66
CA ARG A 1043 17.90 11.37 44.83
C ARG A 1043 17.52 12.85 44.90
N ASP A 1044 18.50 13.75 44.76
CA ASP A 1044 18.27 15.20 44.83
C ASP A 1044 17.32 15.68 43.71
N ARG A 1045 17.43 15.09 42.52
CA ARG A 1045 16.60 15.45 41.37
C ARG A 1045 15.20 14.85 41.41
N ILE A 1046 15.05 13.63 41.91
CA ILE A 1046 13.74 13.06 42.26
C ILE A 1046 13.08 13.96 43.30
N CYS A 1047 13.78 14.30 44.39
CA CYS A 1047 13.26 15.22 45.39
C CYS A 1047 12.87 16.59 44.79
N GLY A 1048 13.65 17.12 43.85
CA GLY A 1048 13.34 18.36 43.12
C GLY A 1048 12.06 18.25 42.28
N LEU A 1049 11.92 17.19 41.49
CA LEU A 1049 10.75 16.92 40.64
C LEU A 1049 9.47 16.71 41.47
N PHE A 1050 9.56 15.98 42.58
CA PHE A 1050 8.43 15.82 43.49
C PHE A 1050 8.09 17.13 44.21
N ARG A 1051 9.07 17.97 44.56
CA ARG A 1051 8.84 19.30 45.15
C ARG A 1051 8.16 20.28 44.18
N SER A 1052 8.55 20.28 42.90
CA SER A 1052 7.90 21.10 41.87
C SER A 1052 6.47 20.65 41.61
N CYS A 1053 6.22 19.33 41.58
CA CYS A 1053 4.88 18.77 41.41
C CYS A 1053 3.99 18.94 42.66
N LEU A 1054 4.56 18.96 43.87
CA LEU A 1054 3.79 19.25 45.09
C LEU A 1054 3.33 20.73 45.16
N ALA A 1055 3.88 21.62 44.32
CA ALA A 1055 3.37 22.98 44.17
C ALA A 1055 2.09 23.03 43.32
N GLU A 1056 1.86 22.06 42.42
CA GLU A 1056 0.72 21.94 41.50
C GLU A 1056 0.10 20.52 41.56
N ASP A 1057 -1.04 20.39 42.27
CA ASP A 1057 -1.88 19.18 42.46
C ASP A 1057 -1.49 17.87 41.72
N CYS A 1058 -0.81 16.94 42.42
CA CYS A 1058 -0.50 15.59 41.89
C CYS A 1058 -0.83 14.45 42.88
N ASN A 1059 -1.57 13.43 42.42
CA ASN A 1059 -1.92 12.20 43.15
C ASN A 1059 -0.81 11.14 43.06
N PHE A 1060 -0.42 10.53 44.18
CA PHE A 1060 0.47 9.35 44.22
C PHE A 1060 -0.21 8.20 44.96
N ASN A 1061 -0.19 7.00 44.36
CA ASN A 1061 -0.66 5.76 45.00
C ASN A 1061 0.50 4.79 45.25
N ASP A 1062 0.49 4.28 46.49
CA ASP A 1062 1.03 3.03 47.05
C ASP A 1062 2.54 2.68 47.05
N ARG A 1063 3.04 2.66 48.30
CA ARG A 1063 3.90 1.68 49.00
C ARG A 1063 5.17 1.17 48.31
N SER A 1064 6.27 1.88 48.57
CA SER A 1064 7.50 1.38 49.23
C SER A 1064 8.70 2.22 48.80
N VAL A 1065 8.92 3.38 49.43
CA VAL A 1065 10.15 4.17 49.22
C VAL A 1065 10.64 4.70 50.57
N SER A 1066 11.94 4.60 50.73
CA SER A 1066 12.75 4.60 51.94
C SER A 1066 12.62 5.80 52.89
N SER A 1067 12.94 5.54 54.15
CA SER A 1067 13.04 6.48 55.30
C SER A 1067 13.83 7.77 55.04
N GLU A 1068 14.68 7.81 54.01
CA GLU A 1068 15.49 8.98 53.63
C GLU A 1068 14.73 9.97 52.73
N PHE A 1069 13.85 9.50 51.83
CA PHE A 1069 12.99 10.38 51.03
C PHE A 1069 11.91 11.04 51.88
N ILE A 1070 11.42 10.28 52.86
CA ILE A 1070 10.60 10.73 53.97
C ILE A 1070 11.27 11.90 54.69
N GLN A 1071 12.57 11.80 55.04
CA GLN A 1071 13.30 12.88 55.71
C GLN A 1071 13.45 14.16 54.86
N ALA A 1072 13.49 14.05 53.52
CA ALA A 1072 13.67 15.17 52.60
C ALA A 1072 12.36 15.85 52.15
N LEU A 1073 11.24 15.11 52.12
CA LEU A 1073 9.90 15.57 51.75
C LEU A 1073 9.01 15.88 52.96
N ALA A 1074 9.29 15.29 54.14
CA ALA A 1074 8.55 15.55 55.36
C ALA A 1074 8.50 17.04 55.73
N PRO A 1075 9.56 17.85 55.63
CA PRO A 1075 9.46 19.27 55.97
C PRO A 1075 8.50 20.04 55.08
N THR A 1076 8.44 19.72 53.78
CA THR A 1076 7.57 20.38 52.79
C THR A 1076 6.12 19.91 52.89
N VAL A 1077 5.90 18.61 53.13
CA VAL A 1077 4.58 18.06 53.44
C VAL A 1077 4.07 18.62 54.77
N VAL A 1078 4.92 18.67 55.81
CA VAL A 1078 4.58 19.25 57.13
C VAL A 1078 4.33 20.75 57.03
N ASP A 1079 5.08 21.53 56.24
CA ASP A 1079 4.80 22.96 56.03
C ASP A 1079 3.50 23.20 55.24
N LYS A 1080 3.20 22.39 54.22
CA LYS A 1080 1.95 22.50 53.47
C LYS A 1080 0.75 22.06 54.32
N VAL A 1081 0.89 20.98 55.08
CA VAL A 1081 -0.10 20.54 56.09
C VAL A 1081 -0.28 21.60 57.18
N ARG A 1082 0.80 22.20 57.70
CA ARG A 1082 0.76 23.31 58.66
C ARG A 1082 0.09 24.56 58.08
N SER A 1083 0.25 24.84 56.79
CA SER A 1083 -0.43 25.97 56.12
C SER A 1083 -1.96 25.82 56.04
N TYR A 1084 -2.48 24.58 56.16
CA TYR A 1084 -3.92 24.32 56.27
C TYR A 1084 -4.45 24.43 57.71
N LEU A 1085 -3.57 24.63 58.70
CA LEU A 1085 -3.95 24.84 60.11
C LEU A 1085 -3.88 26.34 60.43
N VAL A 1086 -5.03 26.95 60.70
CA VAL A 1086 -5.07 28.32 61.25
C VAL A 1086 -5.16 28.22 62.77
N SER A 1087 -4.26 28.93 63.48
CA SER A 1087 -4.41 29.13 64.93
C SER A 1087 -5.43 30.23 65.16
N ASP A 1088 -6.48 29.96 65.93
CA ASP A 1088 -7.35 31.03 66.41
C ASP A 1088 -6.67 31.80 67.56
N ASN A 1089 -7.01 33.08 67.74
CA ASN A 1089 -6.32 34.05 68.63
C ASN A 1089 -6.28 33.70 70.14
N CYS A 1090 -6.73 32.52 70.55
CA CYS A 1090 -6.62 32.00 71.92
C CYS A 1090 -5.80 30.71 72.03
N GLY A 1091 -4.94 30.39 71.05
CA GLY A 1091 -3.85 29.41 71.20
C GLY A 1091 -4.22 27.94 71.40
N GLU A 1092 -5.51 27.58 71.49
CA GLU A 1092 -5.92 26.21 71.88
C GLU A 1092 -6.92 25.53 70.91
N ALA A 1093 -7.31 26.18 69.82
CA ALA A 1093 -8.16 25.57 68.78
C ALA A 1093 -7.55 25.67 67.38
N VAL A 1094 -7.27 24.51 66.78
CA VAL A 1094 -6.89 24.35 65.37
C VAL A 1094 -8.15 24.08 64.56
N THR A 1095 -8.48 24.96 63.60
CA THR A 1095 -9.60 24.79 62.66
C THR A 1095 -9.14 24.92 61.22
N LEU A 1096 -9.74 24.15 60.31
CA LEU A 1096 -9.51 24.26 58.86
C LEU A 1096 -10.19 25.53 58.31
N PRO A 1097 -9.55 26.33 57.44
CA PRO A 1097 -10.23 27.41 56.74
C PRO A 1097 -11.36 26.85 55.86
N GLY A 1098 -12.50 27.54 55.81
CA GLY A 1098 -13.79 27.04 55.29
C GLY A 1098 -13.91 26.75 53.78
N GLY A 1099 -12.82 26.40 53.10
CA GLY A 1099 -12.72 26.34 51.63
C GLY A 1099 -12.51 24.97 50.99
N PHE A 1100 -12.85 23.83 51.62
CA PHE A 1100 -12.73 22.51 50.98
C PHE A 1100 -14.03 22.10 50.27
N GLN A 1101 -14.22 22.55 49.02
CA GLN A 1101 -15.35 22.14 48.17
C GLN A 1101 -14.96 21.18 47.03
N ASP A 1102 -13.69 21.10 46.64
CA ASP A 1102 -13.22 20.24 45.53
C ASP A 1102 -12.83 18.81 45.96
N ALA A 1103 -13.20 17.83 45.12
CA ALA A 1103 -12.89 16.41 45.36
C ALA A 1103 -11.38 16.11 45.29
N CYS A 1104 -10.62 16.87 44.51
CA CYS A 1104 -9.18 16.69 44.34
C CYS A 1104 -8.39 17.01 45.62
N SER A 1105 -8.66 18.15 46.24
CA SER A 1105 -7.98 18.60 47.47
C SER A 1105 -8.29 17.72 48.69
N SER A 1106 -9.48 17.09 48.74
CA SER A 1106 -9.82 16.10 49.78
C SER A 1106 -9.00 14.80 49.68
N ARG A 1107 -8.70 14.33 48.45
CA ARG A 1107 -7.89 13.12 48.24
C ARG A 1107 -6.43 13.36 48.54
N VAL A 1108 -5.89 14.52 48.15
CA VAL A 1108 -4.52 14.93 48.48
C VAL A 1108 -4.31 14.97 49.99
N LEU A 1109 -5.30 15.44 50.76
CA LEU A 1109 -5.25 15.46 52.23
C LEU A 1109 -5.22 14.04 52.84
N VAL A 1110 -6.07 13.14 52.36
CA VAL A 1110 -6.11 11.73 52.82
C VAL A 1110 -4.79 11.03 52.55
N GLU A 1111 -4.22 11.22 51.37
CA GLU A 1111 -2.93 10.60 51.01
C GLU A 1111 -1.75 11.25 51.75
N SER A 1112 -1.80 12.56 52.02
CA SER A 1112 -0.80 13.25 52.85
C SER A 1112 -0.80 12.73 54.30
N LEU A 1113 -1.97 12.42 54.85
CA LEU A 1113 -2.11 11.83 56.19
C LEU A 1113 -1.60 10.38 56.24
N LYS A 1114 -1.90 9.57 55.23
CA LYS A 1114 -1.33 8.21 55.11
C LYS A 1114 0.19 8.26 54.96
N ALA A 1115 0.72 9.23 54.22
CA ALA A 1115 2.17 9.45 54.12
C ALA A 1115 2.77 9.77 55.49
N LEU A 1116 2.17 10.70 56.26
CA LEU A 1116 2.56 11.05 57.63
C LEU A 1116 2.51 9.84 58.60
N GLU A 1117 1.46 9.01 58.53
CA GLU A 1117 1.36 7.76 59.29
C GLU A 1117 2.50 6.79 58.96
N ASN A 1118 2.88 6.68 57.70
CA ASN A 1118 4.02 5.86 57.28
C ASN A 1118 5.35 6.43 57.80
N LEU A 1119 5.49 7.76 57.95
CA LEU A 1119 6.68 8.36 58.57
C LEU A 1119 6.76 8.02 60.06
N ILE A 1120 5.62 7.99 60.76
CA ILE A 1120 5.55 7.58 62.17
C ILE A 1120 6.00 6.12 62.30
N HIS A 1121 5.60 5.25 61.36
CA HIS A 1121 6.03 3.86 61.33
C HIS A 1121 7.52 3.68 60.99
N ALA A 1122 8.07 4.54 60.13
CA ALA A 1122 9.47 4.51 59.71
C ALA A 1122 10.45 5.15 60.72
N ALA A 1123 9.99 6.05 61.59
CA ALA A 1123 10.81 6.68 62.63
C ALA A 1123 11.27 5.61 63.65
N GLN A 1124 12.58 5.46 63.87
CA GLN A 1124 13.14 4.40 64.72
C GLN A 1124 13.22 4.78 66.21
N GLU A 1125 13.27 6.08 66.55
CA GLU A 1125 13.42 6.59 67.92
C GLU A 1125 12.12 7.14 68.52
N THR A 1126 11.83 6.81 69.78
CA THR A 1126 10.64 7.28 70.54
C THR A 1126 10.57 8.80 70.67
N GLN A 1127 11.72 9.49 70.71
CA GLN A 1127 11.79 10.97 70.77
C GLN A 1127 11.39 11.66 69.46
N GLN A 1128 11.57 11.01 68.31
CA GLN A 1128 11.19 11.55 67.00
C GLN A 1128 9.74 11.18 66.61
N ARG A 1129 9.20 10.09 67.17
CA ARG A 1129 7.80 9.67 66.97
C ARG A 1129 6.81 10.59 67.65
N LEU A 1130 7.08 11.04 68.88
CA LEU A 1130 6.15 11.86 69.67
C LEU A 1130 5.68 13.14 68.94
N PRO A 1131 6.57 13.96 68.33
CA PRO A 1131 6.18 15.16 67.61
C PRO A 1131 5.35 14.88 66.34
N LEU A 1132 5.67 13.80 65.62
CA LEU A 1132 4.92 13.38 64.43
C LEU A 1132 3.54 12.82 64.79
N LEU A 1133 3.47 12.02 65.85
CA LEU A 1133 2.22 11.53 66.44
C LEU A 1133 1.36 12.72 66.91
N ALA A 1134 1.97 13.74 67.51
CA ALA A 1134 1.28 14.97 67.90
C ALA A 1134 0.67 15.68 66.69
N LEU A 1135 1.46 15.89 65.63
CA LEU A 1135 1.00 16.58 64.43
C LEU A 1135 -0.19 15.86 63.77
N VAL A 1136 -0.09 14.54 63.60
CA VAL A 1136 -1.16 13.72 63.00
C VAL A 1136 -2.41 13.72 63.86
N VAL A 1137 -2.28 13.58 65.19
CA VAL A 1137 -3.44 13.60 66.10
C VAL A 1137 -4.11 14.97 66.13
N HIS A 1138 -3.35 16.08 66.10
CA HIS A 1138 -3.93 17.41 65.98
C HIS A 1138 -4.67 17.62 64.64
N PHE A 1139 -4.15 17.06 63.55
CA PHE A 1139 -4.78 17.16 62.23
C PHE A 1139 -6.07 16.33 62.13
N LEU A 1140 -6.06 15.09 62.65
CA LEU A 1140 -7.24 14.24 62.76
C LEU A 1140 -8.29 14.86 63.69
N LEU A 1141 -7.87 15.55 64.75
CA LEU A 1141 -8.76 16.34 65.62
C LEU A 1141 -9.34 17.56 64.91
N ALA A 1142 -8.58 18.24 64.05
CA ALA A 1142 -9.10 19.36 63.25
C ALA A 1142 -10.16 18.89 62.24
N LEU A 1143 -10.00 17.70 61.66
CA LEU A 1143 -10.99 17.06 60.78
C LEU A 1143 -12.27 16.61 61.51
N THR A 1144 -12.22 16.44 62.84
CA THR A 1144 -13.36 16.05 63.68
C THR A 1144 -14.02 17.23 64.41
N ALA A 1145 -13.41 18.42 64.41
CA ALA A 1145 -13.83 19.59 65.19
C ALA A 1145 -14.89 20.49 64.54
N VAL A 1146 -15.60 20.04 63.50
CA VAL A 1146 -16.66 20.85 62.89
C VAL A 1146 -17.98 20.59 63.60
N GLU A 1147 -18.32 21.47 64.54
CA GLU A 1147 -19.67 21.61 65.08
C GLU A 1147 -20.63 22.06 63.96
N ASP A 1148 -21.40 21.12 63.39
CA ASP A 1148 -22.83 21.25 63.07
C ASP A 1148 -23.30 20.14 62.11
N ASN A 1149 -24.10 19.24 62.67
CA ASN A 1149 -24.32 17.89 62.17
C ASN A 1149 -25.45 17.74 61.14
N VAL A 1150 -25.75 18.75 60.31
CA VAL A 1150 -26.99 18.70 59.48
C VAL A 1150 -26.83 19.12 58.00
N ARG A 1151 -25.77 19.81 57.54
CA ARG A 1151 -25.66 20.23 56.11
C ARG A 1151 -24.24 20.24 55.51
N GLY A 1152 -23.45 19.17 55.66
CA GLY A 1152 -22.13 19.03 55.04
C GLY A 1152 -22.13 18.23 53.72
N SER A 1153 -21.22 18.55 52.78
CA SER A 1153 -21.04 17.79 51.52
C SER A 1153 -20.64 16.33 51.76
N LYS A 1154 -20.98 15.41 50.84
CA LYS A 1154 -20.67 13.96 50.93
C LYS A 1154 -19.18 13.69 51.21
N VAL A 1155 -18.30 14.56 50.68
CA VAL A 1155 -16.84 14.56 50.87
C VAL A 1155 -16.44 14.83 52.33
N ARG A 1156 -17.11 15.76 53.03
CA ARG A 1156 -16.83 16.07 54.44
C ARG A 1156 -17.18 14.93 55.39
N ARG A 1157 -18.23 14.16 55.09
CA ARG A 1157 -18.62 12.98 55.87
C ARG A 1157 -17.59 11.85 55.72
N GLN A 1158 -17.12 11.62 54.49
CA GLN A 1158 -16.06 10.64 54.22
C GLN A 1158 -14.74 10.98 54.92
N LEU A 1159 -14.37 12.27 55.00
CA LEU A 1159 -13.19 12.73 55.74
C LEU A 1159 -13.33 12.55 57.25
N TYR A 1160 -14.53 12.77 57.81
CA TYR A 1160 -14.82 12.52 59.22
C TYR A 1160 -14.71 11.03 59.57
N ASP A 1161 -15.34 10.16 58.77
CA ASP A 1161 -15.29 8.71 58.99
C ASP A 1161 -13.85 8.19 58.85
N PHE A 1162 -13.10 8.66 57.85
CA PHE A 1162 -11.68 8.36 57.69
C PHE A 1162 -10.85 8.81 58.90
N ALA A 1163 -11.07 10.03 59.41
CA ALA A 1163 -10.32 10.55 60.55
C ALA A 1163 -10.59 9.74 61.83
N MET A 1164 -11.84 9.32 62.06
CA MET A 1164 -12.21 8.48 63.21
C MET A 1164 -11.64 7.06 63.13
N GLU A 1165 -11.69 6.43 61.95
CA GLU A 1165 -11.12 5.10 61.73
C GLU A 1165 -9.61 5.11 61.96
N ARG A 1166 -8.90 6.13 61.46
CA ARG A 1166 -7.45 6.29 61.63
C ARG A 1166 -7.06 6.65 63.06
N MET A 1167 -7.82 7.50 63.74
CA MET A 1167 -7.58 7.84 65.14
C MET A 1167 -7.70 6.61 66.07
N ASN A 1168 -8.67 5.71 65.80
CA ASN A 1168 -8.78 4.42 66.49
C ASN A 1168 -7.62 3.47 66.14
N SER A 1169 -7.24 3.39 64.87
CA SER A 1169 -6.11 2.59 64.39
C SER A 1169 -4.79 3.01 65.06
N ILE A 1170 -4.43 4.29 65.02
CA ILE A 1170 -3.21 4.83 65.64
C ILE A 1170 -3.23 4.64 67.15
N GLY A 1171 -4.37 4.88 67.81
CA GLY A 1171 -4.53 4.65 69.25
C GLY A 1171 -4.29 3.19 69.66
N SER A 1172 -4.64 2.23 68.79
CA SER A 1172 -4.37 0.80 69.01
C SER A 1172 -2.90 0.42 68.73
N LEU A 1173 -2.31 0.93 67.64
CA LEU A 1173 -0.96 0.58 67.20
C LEU A 1173 0.15 1.19 68.07
N TYR A 1174 -0.04 2.42 68.58
CA TYR A 1174 0.94 3.17 69.36
C TYR A 1174 0.45 3.47 70.78
N THR A 1175 -0.13 2.47 71.46
CA THR A 1175 -0.88 2.65 72.72
C THR A 1175 -0.10 3.37 73.84
N THR A 1176 1.20 3.06 74.01
CA THR A 1176 2.04 3.64 75.07
C THR A 1176 2.46 5.08 74.77
N GLU A 1177 2.87 5.35 73.53
CA GLU A 1177 3.28 6.67 73.03
C GLU A 1177 2.07 7.62 72.93
N PHE A 1178 0.92 7.11 72.51
CA PHE A 1178 -0.36 7.82 72.47
C PHE A 1178 -0.86 8.18 73.89
N LYS A 1179 -0.73 7.26 74.86
CA LYS A 1179 -1.02 7.57 76.29
C LYS A 1179 -0.07 8.60 76.88
N ALA A 1180 1.22 8.53 76.53
CA ALA A 1180 2.20 9.54 76.95
C ALA A 1180 1.88 10.93 76.38
N LEU A 1181 1.46 10.99 75.11
CA LEU A 1181 1.05 12.22 74.44
C LEU A 1181 -0.23 12.82 75.05
N LEU A 1182 -1.23 11.99 75.35
CA LEU A 1182 -2.45 12.40 76.06
C LEU A 1182 -2.18 12.82 77.51
N GLY A 1183 -1.12 12.30 78.14
CA GLY A 1183 -0.66 12.70 79.46
C GLY A 1183 0.07 14.05 79.47
N GLN A 1184 0.78 14.39 78.38
CA GLN A 1184 1.49 15.67 78.22
C GLN A 1184 0.57 16.82 77.80
N LEU A 1185 -0.58 16.54 77.16
CA LEU A 1185 -1.53 17.55 76.66
C LEU A 1185 -2.98 17.28 77.13
N PRO A 1186 -3.37 17.72 78.33
CA PRO A 1186 -4.69 17.43 78.90
C PRO A 1186 -5.87 18.03 78.13
N SER A 1187 -5.68 19.17 77.43
CA SER A 1187 -6.70 19.78 76.55
C SER A 1187 -7.01 18.91 75.33
N LEU A 1188 -6.00 18.27 74.76
CA LEU A 1188 -6.12 17.34 73.63
C LEU A 1188 -6.90 16.08 74.06
N LYS A 1189 -6.61 15.56 75.25
CA LYS A 1189 -7.28 14.39 75.82
C LYS A 1189 -8.79 14.59 75.98
N ALA A 1190 -9.22 15.75 76.49
CA ALA A 1190 -10.64 16.06 76.62
C ALA A 1190 -11.36 16.11 75.25
N ARG A 1191 -10.69 16.60 74.20
CA ARG A 1191 -11.25 16.68 72.85
C ARG A 1191 -11.33 15.34 72.14
N VAL A 1192 -10.30 14.49 72.27
CA VAL A 1192 -10.31 13.11 71.75
C VAL A 1192 -11.44 12.30 72.40
N GLU A 1193 -11.62 12.44 73.72
CA GLU A 1193 -12.74 11.79 74.42
C GLU A 1193 -14.11 12.33 73.98
N LYS A 1194 -14.25 13.63 73.72
CA LYS A 1194 -15.50 14.23 73.18
C LYS A 1194 -15.82 13.69 71.78
N ALA A 1195 -14.82 13.63 70.88
CA ALA A 1195 -14.96 13.14 69.51
C ALA A 1195 -15.33 11.64 69.46
N LEU A 1196 -14.66 10.81 70.28
CA LEU A 1196 -15.01 9.38 70.40
C LEU A 1196 -16.43 9.19 70.95
N ARG A 1197 -16.84 9.92 71.99
CA ARG A 1197 -18.21 9.85 72.53
C ARG A 1197 -19.26 10.28 71.49
N SER A 1198 -18.98 11.29 70.66
CA SER A 1198 -19.89 11.67 69.56
C SER A 1198 -20.01 10.57 68.50
N ALA A 1199 -18.91 9.91 68.12
CA ALA A 1199 -18.92 8.85 67.11
C ALA A 1199 -19.74 7.61 67.55
N TYR A 1200 -19.65 7.22 68.83
CA TYR A 1200 -20.47 6.15 69.42
C TYR A 1200 -21.96 6.52 69.51
N SER A 1201 -22.32 7.80 69.53
CA SER A 1201 -23.73 8.23 69.53
C SER A 1201 -24.37 8.24 68.13
N THR A 1202 -23.60 8.46 67.06
CA THR A 1202 -24.08 8.45 65.66
C THR A 1202 -24.29 7.06 65.06
N THR A 1203 -23.61 6.02 65.54
CA THR A 1203 -23.78 4.63 65.07
C THR A 1203 -25.02 3.94 65.64
N ALA A 1204 -25.71 4.53 66.63
CA ALA A 1204 -26.95 3.99 67.20
C ALA A 1204 -28.23 4.35 66.41
N ALA A 1205 -28.13 5.06 65.27
CA ALA A 1205 -29.29 5.63 64.57
C ALA A 1205 -29.71 5.04 63.20
N PRO A 1206 -29.04 4.06 62.56
CA PRO A 1206 -29.61 3.43 61.35
C PRO A 1206 -29.92 1.92 61.50
N THR A 1207 -30.10 1.39 62.72
CA THR A 1207 -30.50 -0.01 62.94
C THR A 1207 -32.00 -0.25 63.10
N ALA A 1208 -32.85 0.75 62.77
CA ALA A 1208 -34.30 0.59 62.76
C ALA A 1208 -34.93 0.45 61.35
N ALA A 1209 -34.16 0.59 60.27
CA ALA A 1209 -34.69 0.56 58.89
C ALA A 1209 -34.21 -0.60 58.01
N ALA A 1210 -33.24 -1.41 58.45
CA ALA A 1210 -32.74 -2.59 57.70
C ALA A 1210 -33.34 -3.93 58.18
N ALA A 1211 -34.28 -3.90 59.14
CA ALA A 1211 -34.96 -5.09 59.66
C ALA A 1211 -36.24 -5.48 58.87
N ALA A 1212 -36.51 -4.83 57.73
CA ALA A 1212 -37.74 -5.02 56.95
C ALA A 1212 -37.58 -5.81 55.62
N GLU A 1213 -36.36 -6.16 55.18
CA GLU A 1213 -36.18 -6.86 53.89
C GLU A 1213 -35.49 -8.23 53.95
N GLN A 1214 -35.12 -8.72 55.14
CA GLN A 1214 -34.61 -10.10 55.32
C GLN A 1214 -35.63 -11.06 55.94
N GLN A 1215 -36.92 -10.67 55.99
CA GLN A 1215 -38.03 -11.53 56.39
C GLN A 1215 -38.66 -12.34 55.24
N PHE A 1216 -38.11 -12.33 54.02
CA PHE A 1216 -38.69 -13.07 52.89
C PHE A 1216 -37.89 -14.29 52.39
N SER A 1217 -36.70 -14.60 52.95
CA SER A 1217 -35.82 -15.61 52.32
C SER A 1217 -35.27 -16.70 53.24
N LEU A 1218 -35.79 -16.90 54.45
CA LEU A 1218 -35.32 -17.99 55.32
C LEU A 1218 -36.44 -18.65 56.14
N ASN A 1219 -37.59 -18.89 55.49
CA ASN A 1219 -38.64 -19.76 56.00
C ASN A 1219 -38.90 -20.97 55.08
N PHE A 1220 -37.84 -21.48 54.44
CA PHE A 1220 -37.89 -22.79 53.82
C PHE A 1220 -36.66 -23.61 54.22
N LYS A 1221 -36.93 -24.63 55.02
CA LYS A 1221 -36.08 -25.80 55.31
C LYS A 1221 -35.14 -25.71 56.52
N ASN A 1222 -35.77 -25.54 57.67
CA ASN A 1222 -35.55 -26.47 58.77
C ASN A 1222 -36.07 -27.87 58.39
N LYS A 1223 -35.15 -28.83 58.25
CA LYS A 1223 -35.26 -30.31 58.38
C LYS A 1223 -33.93 -30.85 57.82
N GLN A 1224 -33.04 -31.53 58.50
CA GLN A 1224 -33.00 -32.37 59.71
C GLN A 1224 -31.55 -32.25 60.25
N GLN A 1225 -31.30 -32.18 61.57
CA GLN A 1225 -30.93 -33.35 62.41
C GLN A 1225 -29.91 -34.29 61.73
N GLN A 1226 -28.80 -34.74 62.30
CA GLN A 1226 -28.22 -34.68 63.64
C GLN A 1226 -26.95 -35.55 63.52
N GLN A 1227 -25.77 -35.12 63.98
CA GLN A 1227 -24.85 -35.93 64.82
C GLN A 1227 -23.48 -35.27 65.03
N GLN A 1228 -23.15 -35.29 66.32
CA GLN A 1228 -21.94 -35.01 67.08
C GLN A 1228 -20.79 -36.03 66.80
N PRO A 1229 -19.59 -35.97 67.44
CA PRO A 1229 -18.54 -34.94 67.38
C PRO A 1229 -17.11 -35.58 67.43
N LEU A 1230 -16.06 -34.79 67.78
CA LEU A 1230 -14.74 -35.20 68.34
C LEU A 1230 -13.77 -35.86 67.32
N ASP A 1231 -12.45 -35.63 67.30
CA ASP A 1231 -11.53 -35.09 68.30
C ASP A 1231 -10.16 -34.76 67.66
N GLN A 1232 -9.47 -33.74 68.22
CA GLN A 1232 -8.05 -33.69 68.65
C GLN A 1232 -6.91 -34.12 67.67
N GLN A 1233 -5.69 -33.57 67.64
CA GLN A 1233 -4.94 -32.71 68.55
C GLN A 1233 -3.56 -32.39 67.92
N SER A 1234 -3.01 -31.21 68.27
CA SER A 1234 -1.60 -30.98 68.65
C SER A 1234 -0.49 -31.14 67.58
N ALA A 1235 0.66 -30.48 67.62
CA ALA A 1235 1.34 -29.73 68.68
C ALA A 1235 2.34 -28.72 68.07
N SER A 1236 2.59 -27.69 68.88
CA SER A 1236 3.72 -26.74 69.00
C SER A 1236 5.14 -27.36 69.05
N PRO A 1237 6.24 -26.67 69.47
CA PRO A 1237 6.69 -25.25 69.36
C PRO A 1237 8.22 -25.08 69.03
N SER A 1238 8.69 -23.81 69.01
CA SER A 1238 9.97 -23.28 69.58
C SER A 1238 11.31 -23.72 68.95
N ASP A 1239 12.42 -22.99 68.96
CA ASP A 1239 12.88 -21.61 69.19
C ASP A 1239 14.41 -21.65 68.96
N LEU A 1240 15.03 -20.46 68.93
CA LEU A 1240 16.40 -20.13 69.40
C LEU A 1240 17.43 -19.70 68.32
N LEU A 1241 17.79 -18.41 68.42
CA LEU A 1241 19.13 -17.85 68.73
C LEU A 1241 20.26 -18.06 67.69
N ASN A 1242 21.22 -17.14 67.48
CA ASN A 1242 21.51 -15.76 67.89
C ASN A 1242 22.83 -15.35 67.20
N GLN A 1243 23.17 -14.07 67.32
CA GLN A 1243 24.55 -13.51 67.30
C GLN A 1243 25.29 -13.44 65.94
N GLN A 1244 26.15 -12.47 65.64
CA GLN A 1244 26.49 -11.11 66.12
C GLN A 1244 27.83 -10.76 65.43
N GLN A 1245 28.06 -9.46 65.17
CA GLN A 1245 29.36 -8.76 65.22
C GLN A 1245 30.39 -9.02 64.09
N SER A 1246 31.19 -8.04 63.62
CA SER A 1246 31.37 -6.62 63.97
C SER A 1246 32.40 -5.96 63.04
N SER A 1247 32.32 -4.61 62.92
CA SER A 1247 33.43 -3.62 63.01
C SER A 1247 34.60 -3.67 61.99
N THR A 1248 35.21 -2.61 61.46
CA THR A 1248 35.24 -1.16 61.79
C THR A 1248 36.17 -0.46 60.79
N THR A 1249 35.80 0.76 60.37
CA THR A 1249 36.62 1.99 60.17
C THR A 1249 38.01 1.93 59.52
N ALA A 1250 38.23 2.74 58.47
CA ALA A 1250 38.81 4.09 58.56
C ALA A 1250 39.45 4.58 57.23
N VAL A 1251 39.01 5.77 56.78
CA VAL A 1251 39.81 6.96 56.39
C VAL A 1251 40.96 6.80 55.36
N ASN A 1252 40.83 7.31 54.12
CA ASN A 1252 41.20 8.68 53.67
C ASN A 1252 41.18 8.86 52.13
N LYS A 1253 40.93 10.10 51.67
CA LYS A 1253 41.07 10.65 50.29
C LYS A 1253 42.52 10.46 49.79
N GLN A 1254 42.91 10.41 48.51
CA GLN A 1254 42.68 11.21 47.29
C GLN A 1254 43.61 10.52 46.24
N THR A 1255 43.35 10.31 44.95
CA THR A 1255 43.48 11.26 43.83
C THR A 1255 43.43 10.45 42.50
N GLN A 1256 43.02 11.12 41.42
CA GLN A 1256 42.89 10.77 40.00
C GLN A 1256 43.90 9.79 39.36
N ALA A 1257 43.41 8.94 38.43
CA ALA A 1257 43.81 8.94 37.01
C ALA A 1257 42.97 7.97 36.15
N ASP A 1258 42.65 8.45 34.94
CA ASP A 1258 42.41 7.80 33.63
C ASP A 1258 41.26 6.79 33.39
N GLN A 1259 40.32 7.24 32.53
CA GLN A 1259 39.32 6.46 31.83
C GLN A 1259 39.86 5.96 30.48
N PRO A 1260 39.43 4.77 30.02
CA PRO A 1260 39.21 4.50 28.61
C PRO A 1260 37.71 4.31 28.33
N SER A 1261 37.19 5.09 27.38
CA SER A 1261 35.84 4.95 26.81
C SER A 1261 35.81 3.84 25.75
N ILE A 1262 34.95 2.84 25.92
CA ILE A 1262 34.65 1.83 24.90
C ILE A 1262 33.42 2.30 24.12
N THR A 1263 33.60 2.56 22.82
CA THR A 1263 32.54 2.90 21.87
C THR A 1263 32.41 1.72 20.90
N LEU A 1264 31.30 0.98 20.96
CA LEU A 1264 30.91 0.02 19.92
C LEU A 1264 30.00 0.75 18.93
N THR A 1265 30.54 1.08 17.77
CA THR A 1265 29.81 1.68 16.64
C THR A 1265 29.02 0.60 15.91
N MET A 1266 27.69 0.60 16.06
CA MET A 1266 26.81 0.07 15.02
C MET A 1266 26.77 1.10 13.89
N ASP A 1267 26.95 0.66 12.64
CA ASP A 1267 27.09 1.54 11.48
C ASP A 1267 25.73 2.14 11.08
N PHE A 1268 25.45 3.36 11.54
CA PHE A 1268 24.20 4.11 11.29
C PHE A 1268 24.14 4.80 9.91
N SER A 1269 25.13 4.55 9.03
CA SER A 1269 25.32 5.32 7.79
C SER A 1269 24.38 4.95 6.63
N GLY A 1270 23.62 3.85 6.74
CA GLY A 1270 22.70 3.38 5.70
C GLY A 1270 21.35 4.12 5.60
N PHE A 1271 20.95 4.88 6.62
CA PHE A 1271 19.60 5.46 6.71
C PHE A 1271 19.39 6.76 5.90
N VAL A 1272 20.45 7.33 5.31
CA VAL A 1272 20.40 8.66 4.65
C VAL A 1272 20.65 8.60 3.13
N LYS A 1273 21.03 7.45 2.56
CA LYS A 1273 21.46 7.36 1.15
C LYS A 1273 20.49 6.69 0.16
N SER A 1274 19.29 6.27 0.57
CA SER A 1274 18.31 5.62 -0.33
C SER A 1274 17.02 6.41 -0.57
N ALA A 1275 16.98 7.68 -0.17
CA ALA A 1275 15.89 8.62 -0.50
C ALA A 1275 16.31 9.63 -1.60
N SER A 1276 17.08 9.16 -2.59
CA SER A 1276 17.36 9.86 -3.85
C SER A 1276 17.24 8.89 -5.01
#